data_AF-A0A498CL92-F1
#
_entry.id   AF-A0A498CL92-F1
#
_cell.length_a   1.000
_cell.length_b   1.000
_cell.length_c   1.000
_cell.angle_alpha   90.00
_cell.angle_beta   90.00
_cell.angle_gamma   90.00
#
_symmetry.space_group_name_H-M   'P 1'
#
loop_
_entity.id
_entity.type
_entity.pdbx_description
1 polymer ?
#
loop_
_entity_poly.entity_id
_entity_poly.type
_entity_poly.pdbx_seq_one_letter_code
_entity_poly.pdbx_strand_id
1 'polypeptide(L)'
;MPRNGPNRKKLALALSAAFILMTLLMGALAFIGGDLIGEGPDGSSGSDAAVMAPADGESESSDGEEPRDADSPEESSGPEEEPEEEPEPEPVYFNVPDELRAVMISAGTDYLTTDALLSAAELGGQLDRALAAAQELTMNSIIIDTKYRDAVLFTSDTLEAAPLEIDVTSYLADKAREMGFYVYATYDVSGLAGDDGKYLRAANADGRTLDSVRENIGSFAETYKLDGILLDGYENPADGQSYAQYLENGGGAGYRNYLRQVPSALVSAAASAVRERAPGTQVGLLADAVWENAAENPGGTDTKAERTALGYGNADTKAMVESGLFDFVMVKNYGSTNEETARFGVVAEWWKQVARGADTTLYMMHAADRVGTQSIGWTVYEQLTKQVIDLQELGGVSGNAFNSLAALSANPGNSTTTLVQYLNNEINEQWVLTQLAITTPQQMTFTTKEQSVTFQGASDPQAEVTMNGETIPTNESGYFAIREDLTPGLNTFTFVHKGKTLTYSITRQVQVIKEVTPTGKMSVDGGMEVTVSALAYEDAKVSASVGGQTITLIQTEDETDEADSLSGYKLFTGVFTAPSASASATTMGNITFTATAQGETQSVEGALVTVNKRAVMGEGSVVYVVADQAETFPINTLNDNSNSGYFPIPKGTVDKTYGDEIVYKNGSVTKTYWKLESGVRVYSDDIKASGGSMPDQNVISGMSVKSSGAYTSVSLEMDQKVPYKVAYDGSQIIFKFDYTARTPDSDSIKSNALFKSAKWEGSNLNLTLKKAGGFLGYKAYYEGNSLVLRFNNSPGSLSGARIVVDPGHGGNDPGNLGFYPGKDEADINLAVAKKLVSDLKSQGATVLMAEPGSTMATRMAAARAFNAQVLVSVHSNSAPNVKATGTEVYYFYPFSKQLAANISANVSKALGSDNRGAKAGLYYMTRESQFACVLAELGFMSNEGEYTKLINSKYQSRMAEAIANGISAYLGGASSGSYSSGGDDEDEDDDEDEDGGDLRLNETELDLEVGDTFPLKVSGAGGADVSWETDDKSVATVNSSGKVVAKGEGKTRITAYTDDDEARCTVYVGGGSGGDGGDVTKIVVEADEEEIEVGTRTTLSVRVSPSDADDDRVKWVTDDDDIVELSNLTSSSCKVEGLRDGTATVTAIARDGSGVRGSIDIVVGTGKYKQTGKDTSSTAPKKGVKVEAISIDGPSTLYVGDGRSVYTGTVSPANAEDPGIKWSVTDRDILELYNTDDENVVKVEGLKAGTAYLVGEPYDKSKVVKKFKITVKK
;
A
#
# COMPACT_ATOMS: atom_id res chain seq x y z
N MET A 1 5.36 28.33 -39.77
CA MET A 1 6.72 28.57 -40.33
C MET A 1 7.48 29.50 -39.35
N PRO A 2 8.83 29.53 -39.30
CA PRO A 2 9.69 28.71 -38.40
C PRO A 2 10.75 29.50 -37.58
N ARG A 3 11.46 28.78 -36.68
CA ARG A 3 12.89 28.89 -36.24
C ARG A 3 13.50 30.20 -35.68
N ASN A 4 14.19 30.02 -34.54
CA ASN A 4 15.46 30.65 -34.06
C ASN A 4 15.48 31.99 -33.30
N GLY A 5 15.77 31.88 -31.98
CA GLY A 5 16.60 32.78 -31.13
C GLY A 5 15.89 33.93 -30.39
N PRO A 6 16.56 34.63 -29.43
CA PRO A 6 17.27 34.15 -28.22
C PRO A 6 16.79 34.94 -26.96
N ASN A 7 16.59 34.33 -25.78
CA ASN A 7 16.56 35.12 -24.52
C ASN A 7 16.65 34.31 -23.22
N ARG A 8 17.73 33.53 -23.04
CA ARG A 8 18.10 32.98 -21.71
C ARG A 8 18.62 34.06 -20.72
N LYS A 9 18.75 35.32 -21.13
CA LYS A 9 19.16 36.44 -20.25
C LYS A 9 18.00 37.27 -19.66
N LYS A 10 16.74 37.00 -20.02
CA LYS A 10 15.57 37.68 -19.43
C LYS A 10 14.89 36.91 -18.29
N LEU A 11 15.09 35.59 -18.21
CA LEU A 11 14.54 34.76 -17.12
C LEU A 11 15.36 34.90 -15.82
N ALA A 12 16.68 35.17 -15.94
CA ALA A 12 17.54 35.45 -14.78
C ALA A 12 17.35 36.85 -14.18
N LEU A 13 16.70 37.78 -14.89
CA LEU A 13 16.45 39.15 -14.39
C LEU A 13 15.07 39.31 -13.73
N ALA A 14 14.11 38.42 -14.04
CA ALA A 14 12.77 38.43 -13.46
C ALA A 14 12.73 37.74 -12.08
N LEU A 15 13.56 36.72 -11.86
CA LEU A 15 13.64 35.98 -10.59
C LEU A 15 14.42 36.72 -9.49
N SER A 16 15.28 37.70 -9.84
CA SER A 16 15.97 38.57 -8.88
C SER A 16 15.14 39.79 -8.43
N ALA A 17 13.97 40.05 -9.04
CA ALA A 17 13.11 41.19 -8.70
C ALA A 17 11.98 40.85 -7.70
N ALA A 18 11.65 39.57 -7.49
CA ALA A 18 10.63 39.17 -6.52
C ALA A 18 11.18 39.02 -5.08
N PHE A 19 12.50 38.82 -4.92
CA PHE A 19 13.13 38.60 -3.61
C PHE A 19 13.54 39.91 -2.88
N ILE A 20 13.43 41.07 -3.54
CA ILE A 20 13.79 42.38 -2.97
C ILE A 20 12.54 43.17 -2.51
N LEU A 21 11.33 42.72 -2.85
CA LEU A 21 10.09 43.38 -2.41
C LEU A 21 9.56 42.85 -1.05
N MET A 22 10.09 41.73 -0.53
CA MET A 22 9.59 41.09 0.71
C MET A 22 10.40 41.43 1.98
N THR A 23 11.52 42.14 1.88
CA THR A 23 12.38 42.54 3.02
C THR A 23 12.32 44.03 3.37
N LEU A 24 11.44 44.81 2.74
CA LEU A 24 11.37 46.28 2.90
C LEU A 24 10.03 46.82 3.43
N LEU A 25 9.37 46.10 4.35
CA LEU A 25 8.23 46.64 5.09
C LEU A 25 8.16 46.09 6.52
N MET A 26 9.22 46.30 7.30
CA MET A 26 9.17 46.74 8.71
C MET A 26 10.60 46.71 9.30
N GLY A 27 11.19 47.89 9.52
CA GLY A 27 12.43 48.01 10.29
C GLY A 27 13.32 49.19 9.91
N ALA A 28 12.82 50.45 9.97
CA ALA A 28 13.69 51.62 10.00
C ALA A 28 13.06 52.81 10.76
N LEU A 29 13.42 52.93 12.03
CA LEU A 29 13.61 54.15 12.85
C LEU A 29 14.11 53.60 14.20
N ALA A 30 15.27 53.92 14.77
CA ALA A 30 16.36 54.81 14.46
C ALA A 30 17.52 54.42 15.40
N PHE A 31 18.78 54.56 15.00
CA PHE A 31 19.73 55.50 15.61
C PHE A 31 21.14 55.29 15.07
N ILE A 32 21.72 56.41 14.61
CA ILE A 32 23.10 56.55 14.17
C ILE A 32 23.88 57.23 15.31
N GLY A 33 25.07 56.68 15.58
CA GLY A 33 26.27 57.40 16.04
C GLY A 33 26.34 57.66 17.55
N GLY A 34 27.47 57.45 18.23
CA GLY A 34 28.82 57.10 17.80
C GLY A 34 29.77 57.33 18.98
N ASP A 35 30.85 56.53 19.00
CA ASP A 35 32.14 56.66 19.69
C ASP A 35 32.27 57.37 21.06
N LEU A 36 32.95 56.69 21.99
CA LEU A 36 34.15 57.21 22.67
C LEU A 36 34.90 56.09 23.44
N ILE A 37 36.03 55.66 22.86
CA ILE A 37 37.38 55.43 23.43
C ILE A 37 37.49 54.95 24.90
N GLY A 38 37.89 53.67 25.05
CA GLY A 38 39.12 53.19 25.72
C GLY A 38 39.44 53.55 27.18
N GLU A 39 39.57 52.53 28.03
CA GLU A 39 40.85 52.05 28.61
C GLU A 39 40.60 50.88 29.59
N GLY A 40 41.33 49.78 29.41
CA GLY A 40 41.50 48.73 30.43
C GLY A 40 42.60 49.12 31.43
N PRO A 41 42.77 48.38 32.55
CA PRO A 41 43.42 47.09 32.43
C PRO A 41 42.98 45.97 33.41
N ASP A 42 43.31 44.75 33.00
CA ASP A 42 43.67 43.53 33.74
C ASP A 42 43.20 43.27 35.19
N GLY A 43 42.68 42.05 35.38
CA GLY A 43 42.64 41.36 36.68
C GLY A 43 41.98 40.00 36.60
N SER A 44 42.78 38.93 36.53
CA SER A 44 42.31 37.54 36.52
C SER A 44 42.16 36.95 37.93
N SER A 45 41.06 36.19 38.09
CA SER A 45 40.83 35.01 38.94
C SER A 45 40.77 35.15 40.47
N GLY A 46 39.67 34.66 41.05
CA GLY A 46 39.71 33.91 42.32
C GLY A 46 38.57 34.16 43.31
N SER A 47 37.71 33.14 43.47
CA SER A 47 37.06 32.63 44.69
C SER A 47 36.03 33.45 45.50
N ASP A 48 35.05 32.66 45.96
CA ASP A 48 34.20 32.76 47.14
C ASP A 48 32.90 33.59 47.09
N ALA A 49 31.80 32.83 46.98
CA ALA A 49 30.49 33.22 47.48
C ALA A 49 30.41 32.82 48.98
N ALA A 50 30.36 33.83 49.83
CA ALA A 50 29.89 33.79 51.20
C ALA A 50 28.88 34.93 51.34
N VAL A 51 27.62 34.68 51.70
CA VAL A 51 27.11 34.71 53.09
C VAL A 51 26.22 35.95 53.33
N MET A 52 25.00 35.63 53.74
CA MET A 52 24.09 36.32 54.67
C MET A 52 23.42 37.67 54.32
N ALA A 53 22.10 37.52 54.15
CA ALA A 53 21.07 37.88 55.13
C ALA A 53 20.43 39.30 55.07
N PRO A 54 19.14 39.38 55.45
CA PRO A 54 18.31 40.58 55.40
C PRO A 54 18.26 41.30 56.75
N ALA A 55 17.70 42.51 56.74
CA ALA A 55 17.36 43.35 57.88
C ALA A 55 16.19 44.25 57.41
N ASP A 56 15.13 44.56 58.15
CA ASP A 56 14.72 44.35 59.54
C ASP A 56 13.22 44.69 59.65
N GLY A 57 12.59 44.28 60.77
CA GLY A 57 11.39 44.91 61.35
C GLY A 57 10.28 43.92 61.70
N GLU A 58 10.39 43.17 62.82
CA GLU A 58 9.88 43.53 64.17
C GLU A 58 8.33 43.49 64.25
N SER A 59 7.64 42.88 65.23
CA SER A 59 8.03 42.32 66.53
C SER A 59 6.82 41.64 67.22
N GLU A 60 7.11 40.63 68.06
CA GLU A 60 6.54 40.32 69.39
C GLU A 60 5.09 39.79 69.52
N SER A 61 4.76 38.80 70.37
CA SER A 61 5.47 38.19 71.51
C SER A 61 4.78 36.89 71.97
N SER A 62 5.55 35.98 72.56
CA SER A 62 5.09 35.17 73.71
C SER A 62 6.29 34.77 74.60
N ASP A 63 6.34 35.31 75.81
CA ASP A 63 7.05 34.72 76.97
C ASP A 63 6.18 33.54 77.48
N GLY A 64 6.66 32.44 78.05
CA GLY A 64 8.00 32.01 78.47
C GLY A 64 7.86 30.79 79.42
N GLU A 65 9.02 30.25 79.82
CA GLU A 65 9.32 29.35 80.96
C GLU A 65 9.64 27.85 80.70
N GLU A 66 10.96 27.62 80.65
CA GLU A 66 11.81 26.45 80.97
C GLU A 66 11.80 26.07 82.50
N PRO A 67 12.56 25.08 83.09
CA PRO A 67 13.91 24.58 82.70
C PRO A 67 14.36 23.12 83.07
N ARG A 68 15.64 22.82 82.72
CA ARG A 68 16.64 21.87 83.31
C ARG A 68 16.67 20.41 82.79
N ASP A 69 17.79 19.70 82.62
CA ASP A 69 19.24 19.90 82.82
C ASP A 69 20.04 18.84 81.99
N ALA A 70 21.34 19.06 81.82
CA ALA A 70 22.32 18.28 81.04
C ALA A 70 22.84 16.98 81.74
N ASP A 71 23.35 15.99 80.98
CA ASP A 71 24.80 15.62 80.85
C ASP A 71 25.03 14.34 80.00
N SER A 72 26.22 14.20 79.39
CA SER A 72 26.74 13.05 78.61
C SER A 72 27.29 11.90 79.53
N PRO A 73 28.02 10.83 79.10
CA PRO A 73 28.31 10.22 77.77
C PRO A 73 28.25 8.65 77.73
N GLU A 74 28.55 8.10 76.53
CA GLU A 74 29.16 6.78 76.20
C GLU A 74 28.35 5.46 76.15
N GLU A 75 28.75 4.67 75.15
CA GLU A 75 28.18 3.45 74.54
C GLU A 75 28.13 2.19 75.44
N SER A 76 27.16 1.30 75.18
CA SER A 76 27.34 -0.17 75.18
C SER A 76 26.02 -0.93 74.88
N SER A 77 25.93 -1.46 73.64
CA SER A 77 25.24 -2.68 73.15
C SER A 77 23.95 -3.24 73.81
N GLY A 78 22.87 -3.34 73.00
CA GLY A 78 21.68 -4.21 73.18
C GLY A 78 20.74 -4.08 71.95
N PRO A 79 20.00 -5.13 71.54
CA PRO A 79 19.73 -5.44 70.14
C PRO A 79 18.68 -4.56 69.46
N GLU A 80 18.88 -4.34 68.15
CA GLU A 80 17.97 -3.70 67.21
C GLU A 80 16.67 -4.52 67.04
N GLU A 81 15.52 -3.86 67.21
CA GLU A 81 14.27 -4.27 66.57
C GLU A 81 14.24 -3.61 65.18
N GLU A 82 14.14 -4.44 64.13
CA GLU A 82 13.99 -3.98 62.75
C GLU A 82 12.66 -3.23 62.56
N PRO A 83 12.62 -2.18 61.71
CA PRO A 83 11.37 -1.57 61.28
C PRO A 83 10.66 -2.53 60.30
N GLU A 84 9.36 -2.79 60.53
CA GLU A 84 8.53 -3.57 59.60
C GLU A 84 8.53 -2.93 58.20
N GLU A 85 8.87 -3.70 57.16
CA GLU A 85 8.77 -3.29 55.76
C GLU A 85 7.29 -3.04 55.39
N GLU A 86 6.98 -1.85 54.88
CA GLU A 86 5.68 -1.56 54.29
C GLU A 86 5.45 -2.46 53.06
N PRO A 87 4.27 -3.08 52.90
CA PRO A 87 3.98 -3.97 51.78
C PRO A 87 4.01 -3.22 50.44
N GLU A 88 4.61 -3.82 49.39
CA GLU A 88 4.54 -3.27 48.03
C GLU A 88 3.08 -3.17 47.57
N PRO A 89 2.66 -2.04 46.95
CA PRO A 89 1.28 -1.85 46.51
C PRO A 89 0.92 -2.85 45.40
N GLU A 90 -0.28 -3.43 45.48
CA GLU A 90 -0.79 -4.35 44.47
C GLU A 90 -1.00 -3.65 43.10
N PRO A 91 -0.81 -4.35 41.97
CA PRO A 91 -1.07 -3.80 40.64
C PRO A 91 -2.54 -3.44 40.46
N VAL A 92 -2.78 -2.20 40.01
CA VAL A 92 -4.12 -1.67 39.70
C VAL A 92 -4.49 -2.04 38.27
N TYR A 93 -5.68 -2.61 38.07
CA TYR A 93 -6.23 -2.93 36.75
C TYR A 93 -7.45 -2.06 36.46
N PHE A 94 -7.47 -1.42 35.29
CA PHE A 94 -8.61 -0.62 34.85
C PHE A 94 -9.52 -1.43 33.94
N ASN A 95 -10.83 -1.23 34.12
CA ASN A 95 -11.84 -1.78 33.21
C ASN A 95 -11.98 -0.83 32.01
N VAL A 96 -11.39 -1.20 30.88
CA VAL A 96 -11.31 -0.34 29.68
C VAL A 96 -11.83 -1.08 28.45
N PRO A 97 -12.54 -0.39 27.54
CA PRO A 97 -12.88 -0.96 26.25
C PRO A 97 -11.65 -1.04 25.34
N ASP A 98 -11.60 -2.04 24.45
CA ASP A 98 -10.58 -2.16 23.38
C ASP A 98 -10.60 -0.94 22.45
N GLU A 99 -11.80 -0.43 22.14
CA GLU A 99 -12.05 0.81 21.42
C GLU A 99 -13.22 1.53 22.11
N LEU A 100 -12.99 2.75 22.61
CA LEU A 100 -14.06 3.54 23.22
C LEU A 100 -15.08 3.99 22.15
N ARG A 101 -16.36 3.67 22.36
CA ARG A 101 -17.51 4.19 21.58
C ARG A 101 -18.52 4.80 22.54
N ALA A 102 -18.26 6.05 22.91
CA ALA A 102 -18.99 6.73 23.96
C ALA A 102 -20.02 7.73 23.43
N VAL A 103 -21.10 7.95 24.19
CA VAL A 103 -22.03 9.04 23.96
C VAL A 103 -22.29 9.80 25.27
N MET A 104 -22.35 11.13 25.17
CA MET A 104 -22.64 11.99 26.32
C MET A 104 -24.15 12.09 26.56
N ILE A 105 -24.56 11.91 27.82
CA ILE A 105 -25.95 11.97 28.28
C ILE A 105 -26.08 13.15 29.27
N SER A 106 -26.78 14.20 28.85
CA SER A 106 -26.88 15.50 29.53
C SER A 106 -28.30 15.89 29.90
N ALA A 107 -28.46 16.38 31.13
CA ALA A 107 -29.72 16.95 31.61
C ALA A 107 -30.06 18.26 30.87
N GLY A 108 -31.35 18.47 30.58
CA GLY A 108 -31.84 19.56 29.74
C GLY A 108 -31.76 19.31 28.24
N THR A 109 -31.06 18.25 27.81
CA THR A 109 -30.89 17.89 26.39
C THR A 109 -31.43 16.48 26.10
N ASP A 110 -30.96 15.47 26.83
CA ASP A 110 -31.34 14.07 26.61
C ASP A 110 -32.48 13.62 27.55
N TYR A 111 -32.51 14.20 28.75
CA TYR A 111 -33.55 14.04 29.77
C TYR A 111 -33.76 15.37 30.51
N LEU A 112 -34.83 15.52 31.30
CA LEU A 112 -35.21 16.80 31.93
C LEU A 112 -35.33 17.96 30.92
N THR A 113 -35.85 17.67 29.72
CA THR A 113 -35.98 18.62 28.60
C THR A 113 -37.10 19.67 28.77
N THR A 114 -37.82 19.61 29.90
CA THR A 114 -38.88 20.56 30.25
C THR A 114 -38.67 21.09 31.67
N ASP A 115 -39.17 22.29 31.96
CA ASP A 115 -39.09 22.91 33.30
C ASP A 115 -40.00 22.24 34.36
N ALA A 116 -40.73 21.18 34.02
CA ALA A 116 -41.61 20.48 34.96
C ALA A 116 -40.80 19.59 35.90
N LEU A 117 -41.11 19.65 37.21
CA LEU A 117 -40.64 18.66 38.17
C LEU A 117 -41.28 17.30 37.82
N LEU A 118 -40.44 16.33 37.48
CA LEU A 118 -40.84 14.96 37.15
C LEU A 118 -40.88 14.09 38.40
N SER A 119 -41.83 13.18 38.48
CA SER A 119 -41.78 12.09 39.48
C SER A 119 -40.61 11.14 39.21
N ALA A 120 -40.18 10.38 40.22
CA ALA A 120 -39.16 9.34 40.07
C ALA A 120 -39.43 8.41 38.87
N ALA A 121 -40.68 7.94 38.71
CA ALA A 121 -41.03 7.03 37.62
C ALA A 121 -40.92 7.68 36.23
N GLU A 122 -41.27 8.96 36.10
CA GLU A 122 -41.19 9.68 34.82
C GLU A 122 -39.73 9.97 34.43
N LEU A 123 -38.91 10.37 35.42
CA LEU A 123 -37.48 10.61 35.21
C LEU A 123 -36.75 9.30 34.90
N GLY A 124 -36.96 8.25 35.68
CA GLY A 124 -36.39 6.92 35.42
C GLY A 124 -36.73 6.43 34.01
N GLY A 125 -37.98 6.61 33.56
CA GLY A 125 -38.37 6.28 32.19
C GLY A 125 -37.70 7.12 31.10
N GLN A 126 -37.26 8.36 31.37
CA GLN A 126 -36.45 9.13 30.43
C GLN A 126 -35.00 8.60 30.38
N LEU A 127 -34.42 8.29 31.54
CA LEU A 127 -33.06 7.75 31.64
C LEU A 127 -32.95 6.37 30.97
N ASP A 128 -33.92 5.48 31.19
CA ASP A 128 -33.96 4.16 30.54
C ASP A 128 -34.04 4.28 29.01
N ARG A 129 -34.82 5.24 28.50
CA ARG A 129 -34.90 5.51 27.05
C ARG A 129 -33.59 6.05 26.50
N ALA A 130 -32.88 6.88 27.25
CA ALA A 130 -31.57 7.38 26.84
C ALA A 130 -30.55 6.23 26.73
N LEU A 131 -30.50 5.33 27.71
CA LEU A 131 -29.63 4.15 27.67
C LEU A 131 -30.00 3.19 26.53
N ALA A 132 -31.29 2.96 26.30
CA ALA A 132 -31.75 2.14 25.17
C ALA A 132 -31.35 2.76 23.82
N ALA A 133 -31.51 4.08 23.66
CA ALA A 133 -31.07 4.77 22.45
C ALA A 133 -29.55 4.71 22.25
N ALA A 134 -28.75 4.83 23.31
CA ALA A 134 -27.30 4.64 23.23
C ALA A 134 -26.93 3.22 22.75
N GLN A 135 -27.65 2.19 23.24
CA GLN A 135 -27.42 0.80 22.85
C GLN A 135 -27.80 0.54 21.38
N GLU A 136 -28.93 1.09 20.93
CA GLU A 136 -29.36 1.04 19.51
C GLU A 136 -28.35 1.69 18.56
N LEU A 137 -27.62 2.70 19.04
CA LEU A 137 -26.57 3.40 18.31
C LEU A 137 -25.20 2.70 18.41
N THR A 138 -25.14 1.47 18.92
CA THR A 138 -23.91 0.65 19.01
C THR A 138 -22.83 1.23 19.92
N MET A 139 -23.21 2.15 20.82
CA MET A 139 -22.29 2.68 21.83
C MET A 139 -21.97 1.57 22.85
N ASN A 140 -20.72 1.50 23.27
CA ASN A 140 -20.27 0.59 24.34
C ASN A 140 -20.01 1.32 25.65
N SER A 141 -20.01 2.66 25.63
CA SER A 141 -19.75 3.49 26.80
C SER A 141 -20.74 4.65 26.89
N ILE A 142 -21.03 5.11 28.10
CA ILE A 142 -21.76 6.36 28.34
C ILE A 142 -20.90 7.35 29.11
N ILE A 143 -21.10 8.64 28.85
CA ILE A 143 -20.53 9.73 29.64
C ILE A 143 -21.67 10.48 30.30
N ILE A 144 -21.77 10.38 31.62
CA ILE A 144 -22.76 11.08 32.42
C ILE A 144 -22.28 12.52 32.62
N ASP A 145 -23.04 13.49 32.12
CA ASP A 145 -22.82 14.89 32.49
C ASP A 145 -23.44 15.16 33.85
N THR A 146 -22.61 15.42 34.85
CA THR A 146 -23.03 15.43 36.26
C THR A 146 -23.64 16.75 36.73
N LYS A 147 -23.83 17.72 35.83
CA LYS A 147 -24.31 19.06 36.15
C LYS A 147 -25.66 19.33 35.51
N TYR A 148 -26.54 20.01 36.26
CA TYR A 148 -27.78 20.56 35.72
C TYR A 148 -28.02 21.95 36.30
N ARG A 149 -27.90 22.97 35.45
CA ARG A 149 -28.00 24.39 35.87
C ARG A 149 -26.95 24.68 36.96
N ASP A 150 -27.37 25.19 38.11
CA ASP A 150 -26.50 25.54 39.25
C ASP A 150 -26.38 24.42 40.30
N ALA A 151 -26.82 23.20 39.97
CA ALA A 151 -26.85 22.05 40.88
C ALA A 151 -26.16 20.82 40.28
N VAL A 152 -25.74 19.90 41.16
CA VAL A 152 -25.16 18.60 40.78
C VAL A 152 -26.23 17.52 40.68
N LEU A 153 -25.96 16.49 39.87
CA LEU A 153 -26.85 15.35 39.61
C LEU A 153 -26.43 14.07 40.37
N PHE A 154 -25.64 14.25 41.41
CA PHE A 154 -25.15 13.22 42.31
C PHE A 154 -25.37 13.66 43.75
N THR A 155 -25.47 12.72 44.67
CA THR A 155 -25.50 13.00 46.11
C THR A 155 -24.18 13.63 46.56
N SER A 156 -24.25 14.80 47.21
CA SER A 156 -23.11 15.51 47.78
C SER A 156 -23.45 16.08 49.15
N ASP A 157 -22.51 15.99 50.09
CA ASP A 157 -22.65 16.59 51.43
C ASP A 157 -22.38 18.11 51.44
N THR A 158 -21.80 18.64 50.34
CA THR A 158 -21.35 20.04 50.25
C THR A 158 -22.04 20.80 49.12
N LEU A 159 -22.16 20.21 47.93
CA LEU A 159 -22.76 20.86 46.76
C LEU A 159 -24.27 20.65 46.73
N GLU A 160 -25.03 21.71 46.39
CA GLU A 160 -26.48 21.60 46.19
C GLU A 160 -26.80 20.59 45.07
N ALA A 161 -27.42 19.47 45.46
CA ALA A 161 -27.97 18.49 44.53
C ALA A 161 -29.30 19.01 43.93
N ALA A 162 -29.53 18.70 42.66
CA ALA A 162 -30.80 19.04 42.01
C ALA A 162 -31.97 18.41 42.79
N PRO A 163 -33.11 19.12 42.96
CA PRO A 163 -34.23 18.66 43.78
C PRO A 163 -35.04 17.55 43.09
N LEU A 164 -34.40 16.40 42.89
CA LEU A 164 -34.91 15.23 42.18
C LEU A 164 -35.13 14.07 43.17
N GLU A 165 -36.13 13.23 42.91
CA GLU A 165 -36.41 12.05 43.74
C GLU A 165 -35.41 10.89 43.52
N ILE A 166 -34.54 11.00 42.53
CA ILE A 166 -33.55 9.98 42.14
C ILE A 166 -32.17 10.63 42.06
N ASP A 167 -31.17 9.95 42.62
CA ASP A 167 -29.76 10.20 42.29
C ASP A 167 -29.49 9.74 40.86
N VAL A 168 -29.45 10.70 39.93
CA VAL A 168 -29.33 10.42 38.49
C VAL A 168 -28.02 9.71 38.16
N THR A 169 -26.92 10.09 38.83
CA THR A 169 -25.61 9.50 38.58
C THR A 169 -25.57 8.04 39.00
N SER A 170 -26.09 7.72 40.20
CA SER A 170 -26.22 6.32 40.65
C SER A 170 -27.14 5.53 39.70
N TYR A 171 -28.30 6.10 39.34
CA TYR A 171 -29.28 5.41 38.50
C TYR A 171 -28.72 5.06 37.13
N LEU A 172 -28.09 6.03 36.44
CA LEU A 172 -27.47 5.81 35.15
C LEU A 172 -26.30 4.82 35.25
N ALA A 173 -25.44 4.94 36.26
CA ALA A 173 -24.31 4.03 36.41
C ALA A 173 -24.76 2.57 36.63
N ASP A 174 -25.74 2.33 37.49
CA ASP A 174 -26.24 0.98 37.76
C ASP A 174 -26.95 0.38 36.54
N LYS A 175 -27.84 1.14 35.91
CA LYS A 175 -28.58 0.68 34.72
C LYS A 175 -27.68 0.48 33.51
N ALA A 176 -26.69 1.34 33.30
CA ALA A 176 -25.74 1.21 32.21
C ALA A 176 -24.86 -0.03 32.38
N ARG A 177 -24.38 -0.32 33.60
CA ARG A 177 -23.64 -1.56 33.89
C ARG A 177 -24.50 -2.81 33.68
N GLU A 178 -25.77 -2.79 34.08
CA GLU A 178 -26.72 -3.88 33.80
C GLU A 178 -26.88 -4.14 32.28
N MET A 179 -26.72 -3.10 31.47
CA MET A 179 -26.78 -3.16 30.01
C MET A 179 -25.42 -3.41 29.33
N GLY A 180 -24.35 -3.56 30.12
CA GLY A 180 -22.99 -3.88 29.63
C GLY A 180 -22.18 -2.67 29.15
N PHE A 181 -22.56 -1.44 29.51
CA PHE A 181 -21.78 -0.26 29.19
C PHE A 181 -20.60 -0.06 30.16
N TYR A 182 -19.51 0.50 29.64
CA TYR A 182 -18.53 1.21 30.46
C TYR A 182 -19.08 2.59 30.83
N VAL A 183 -18.93 2.99 32.08
CA VAL A 183 -19.55 4.18 32.64
C VAL A 183 -18.50 5.21 33.01
N TYR A 184 -18.55 6.34 32.32
CA TYR A 184 -17.73 7.51 32.59
C TYR A 184 -18.61 8.67 33.08
N ALA A 185 -18.02 9.64 33.77
CA ALA A 185 -18.71 10.88 34.13
C ALA A 185 -17.80 12.09 34.03
N THR A 186 -18.36 13.25 33.69
CA THR A 186 -17.66 14.54 33.83
C THR A 186 -17.63 14.95 35.30
N TYR A 187 -16.59 15.69 35.71
CA TYR A 187 -16.55 16.33 37.02
C TYR A 187 -15.90 17.71 36.91
N ASP A 188 -16.61 18.73 37.37
CA ASP A 188 -16.15 20.11 37.36
C ASP A 188 -15.25 20.39 38.57
N VAL A 189 -13.94 20.40 38.36
CA VAL A 189 -12.95 20.54 39.46
C VAL A 189 -12.93 21.93 40.08
N SER A 190 -13.56 22.91 39.43
CA SER A 190 -13.72 24.26 39.99
C SER A 190 -14.96 24.38 40.87
N GLY A 191 -15.87 23.40 40.86
CA GLY A 191 -17.11 23.45 41.64
C GLY A 191 -16.88 23.33 43.13
N LEU A 192 -17.06 24.44 43.86
CA LEU A 192 -17.05 24.50 45.32
C LEU A 192 -18.44 24.87 45.85
N ALA A 193 -18.71 24.52 47.10
CA ALA A 193 -19.89 24.98 47.81
C ALA A 193 -19.67 26.43 48.30
N GLY A 194 -20.52 27.35 47.87
CA GLY A 194 -20.62 28.69 48.45
C GLY A 194 -21.22 28.66 49.86
N ASP A 195 -21.24 29.81 50.55
CA ASP A 195 -21.81 29.93 51.91
C ASP A 195 -23.30 29.52 51.99
N ASP A 196 -24.01 29.54 50.87
CA ASP A 196 -25.41 29.11 50.72
C ASP A 196 -25.57 27.69 50.17
N GLY A 197 -24.46 26.93 50.05
CA GLY A 197 -24.42 25.57 49.49
C GLY A 197 -24.47 25.52 47.96
N LYS A 198 -24.65 26.66 47.30
CA LYS A 198 -24.74 26.73 45.84
C LYS A 198 -23.38 26.55 45.19
N TYR A 199 -23.42 26.15 43.92
CA TYR A 199 -22.24 26.06 43.09
C TYR A 199 -21.52 27.43 43.00
N LEU A 200 -20.28 27.47 43.45
CA LEU A 200 -19.34 28.59 43.32
C LEU A 200 -18.09 28.10 42.61
N ARG A 201 -17.65 28.82 41.57
CA ARG A 201 -16.42 28.51 40.85
C ARG A 201 -15.18 28.88 41.69
N ALA A 202 -14.24 27.97 41.84
CA ALA A 202 -12.92 28.23 42.39
C ALA A 202 -12.09 29.10 41.44
N ALA A 203 -11.53 30.21 41.95
CA ALA A 203 -10.55 31.03 41.23
C ALA A 203 -9.27 31.26 42.06
N ASN A 204 -9.05 30.40 43.06
CA ASN A 204 -7.84 30.31 43.87
C ASN A 204 -7.47 28.82 44.09
N ALA A 205 -6.29 28.58 44.66
CA ALA A 205 -5.79 27.25 44.97
C ALA A 205 -5.07 27.25 46.32
N ASP A 206 -5.68 27.89 47.32
CA ASP A 206 -5.19 27.83 48.70
C ASP A 206 -5.47 26.45 49.32
N GLY A 207 -4.88 26.17 50.48
CA GLY A 207 -5.02 24.87 51.14
C GLY A 207 -6.47 24.47 51.40
N ARG A 208 -7.34 25.41 51.80
CA ARG A 208 -8.75 25.10 52.09
C ARG A 208 -9.52 24.74 50.82
N THR A 209 -9.26 25.47 49.74
CA THR A 209 -9.85 25.19 48.42
C THR A 209 -9.40 23.82 47.92
N LEU A 210 -8.10 23.52 47.98
CA LEU A 210 -7.58 22.23 47.53
C LEU A 210 -8.09 21.06 48.38
N ASP A 211 -8.16 21.22 49.70
CA ASP A 211 -8.75 20.21 50.59
C ASP A 211 -10.23 19.95 50.25
N SER A 212 -10.99 21.01 49.97
CA SER A 212 -12.39 20.90 49.56
C SER A 212 -12.54 20.17 48.21
N VAL A 213 -11.68 20.46 47.24
CA VAL A 213 -11.65 19.75 45.95
C VAL A 213 -11.37 18.26 46.18
N ARG A 214 -10.33 17.93 46.96
CA ARG A 214 -9.95 16.55 47.27
C ARG A 214 -11.08 15.79 47.94
N GLU A 215 -11.72 16.41 48.93
CA GLU A 215 -12.82 15.77 49.68
C GLU A 215 -14.03 15.50 48.80
N ASN A 216 -14.45 16.50 48.01
CA ASN A 216 -15.66 16.40 47.19
C ASN A 216 -15.50 15.35 46.08
N ILE A 217 -14.42 15.42 45.28
CA ILE A 217 -14.23 14.46 44.19
C ILE A 217 -13.81 13.09 44.71
N GLY A 218 -13.06 13.03 45.82
CA GLY A 218 -12.71 11.77 46.46
C GLY A 218 -13.95 11.01 46.92
N SER A 219 -14.88 11.70 47.58
CA SER A 219 -16.16 11.12 48.00
C SER A 219 -17.04 10.71 46.80
N PHE A 220 -17.06 11.52 45.74
CA PHE A 220 -17.72 11.17 44.48
C PHE A 220 -17.15 9.87 43.89
N ALA A 221 -15.83 9.79 43.72
CA ALA A 221 -15.17 8.63 43.13
C ALA A 221 -15.39 7.34 43.96
N GLU A 222 -15.28 7.45 45.29
CA GLU A 222 -15.50 6.32 46.21
C GLU A 222 -16.95 5.81 46.18
N THR A 223 -17.92 6.72 46.02
CA THR A 223 -19.35 6.41 46.01
C THR A 223 -19.77 5.71 44.72
N TYR A 224 -19.44 6.27 43.56
CA TYR A 224 -19.98 5.78 42.28
C TYR A 224 -19.10 4.72 41.59
N LYS A 225 -17.80 4.67 41.93
CA LYS A 225 -16.83 3.68 41.42
C LYS A 225 -16.89 3.47 39.90
N LEU A 226 -16.93 4.58 39.18
CA LEU A 226 -17.06 4.62 37.73
C LEU A 226 -15.82 3.99 37.05
N ASP A 227 -15.94 3.63 35.78
CA ASP A 227 -14.80 3.14 34.99
C ASP A 227 -13.80 4.26 34.72
N GLY A 228 -14.28 5.51 34.55
CA GLY A 228 -13.43 6.69 34.52
C GLY A 228 -14.12 8.01 34.84
N ILE A 229 -13.34 8.99 35.27
CA ILE A 229 -13.80 10.35 35.59
C ILE A 229 -13.05 11.36 34.72
N LEU A 230 -13.80 12.21 34.01
CA LEU A 230 -13.33 13.26 33.12
C LEU A 230 -13.29 14.60 33.86
N LEU A 231 -12.10 15.05 34.24
CA LEU A 231 -11.89 16.34 34.89
C LEU A 231 -12.10 17.48 33.87
N ASP A 232 -13.05 18.37 34.17
CA ASP A 232 -13.40 19.56 33.37
C ASP A 232 -13.52 20.79 34.27
N GLY A 233 -13.83 21.96 33.70
CA GLY A 233 -14.12 23.19 34.45
C GLY A 233 -12.90 23.88 35.07
N TYR A 234 -11.68 23.42 34.76
CA TYR A 234 -10.44 23.89 35.36
C TYR A 234 -9.94 25.26 34.87
N GLU A 235 -10.52 25.85 33.82
CA GLU A 235 -10.07 27.14 33.28
C GLU A 235 -10.09 28.24 34.37
N ASN A 236 -9.19 29.21 34.27
CA ASN A 236 -9.12 30.40 35.11
C ASN A 236 -8.86 31.65 34.24
N PRO A 237 -9.87 32.14 33.50
CA PRO A 237 -9.77 33.27 32.60
C PRO A 237 -9.54 34.57 33.38
N ALA A 238 -8.95 35.56 32.73
CA ALA A 238 -8.69 36.85 33.34
C ALA A 238 -9.98 37.70 33.48
N ASP A 239 -10.82 37.35 34.46
CA ASP A 239 -12.08 38.03 34.76
C ASP A 239 -12.05 38.73 36.14
N GLY A 240 -13.17 39.38 36.51
CA GLY A 240 -13.27 40.14 37.76
C GLY A 240 -13.16 39.27 39.01
N GLN A 241 -13.63 38.01 38.95
CA GLN A 241 -13.57 37.08 40.07
C GLN A 241 -12.13 36.60 40.31
N SER A 242 -11.44 36.23 39.22
CA SER A 242 -10.05 35.78 39.26
C SER A 242 -9.10 36.89 39.70
N TYR A 243 -9.38 38.12 39.30
CA TYR A 243 -8.64 39.29 39.76
C TYR A 243 -8.87 39.60 41.25
N ALA A 244 -10.10 39.50 41.73
CA ALA A 244 -10.41 39.67 43.16
C ALA A 244 -9.68 38.62 44.00
N GLN A 245 -9.73 37.35 43.59
CA GLN A 245 -9.04 36.25 44.26
C GLN A 245 -7.52 36.41 44.23
N TYR A 246 -6.96 36.92 43.13
CA TYR A 246 -5.54 37.25 43.06
C TYR A 246 -5.11 38.34 44.06
N LEU A 247 -5.94 39.38 44.26
CA LEU A 247 -5.63 40.43 45.24
C LEU A 247 -5.59 39.90 46.68
N GLU A 248 -6.39 38.88 46.97
CA GLU A 248 -6.47 38.26 48.30
C GLU A 248 -5.41 37.17 48.50
N ASN A 249 -5.18 36.33 47.49
CA ASN A 249 -4.44 35.06 47.62
C ASN A 249 -3.19 34.96 46.72
N GLY A 250 -2.89 35.99 45.92
CA GLY A 250 -1.83 35.94 44.90
C GLY A 250 -0.40 35.89 45.43
N GLY A 251 -0.18 36.15 46.73
CA GLY A 251 1.10 35.90 47.42
C GLY A 251 2.33 36.59 46.81
N GLY A 252 2.17 37.65 46.00
CA GLY A 252 3.25 38.32 45.29
C GLY A 252 3.68 37.65 43.97
N ALA A 253 3.05 36.55 43.55
CA ALA A 253 3.20 36.01 42.20
C ALA A 253 2.66 37.01 41.17
N GLY A 254 3.21 37.06 39.95
CA GLY A 254 2.61 37.88 38.89
C GLY A 254 1.22 37.36 38.51
N TYR A 255 0.26 38.25 38.24
CA TYR A 255 -1.14 37.88 37.96
C TYR A 255 -1.30 36.77 36.91
N ARG A 256 -0.53 36.82 35.81
CA ARG A 256 -0.57 35.77 34.77
C ARG A 256 -0.05 34.40 35.27
N ASN A 257 0.93 34.38 36.17
CA ASN A 257 1.42 33.15 36.77
C ASN A 257 0.37 32.57 37.74
N TYR A 258 -0.28 33.44 38.52
CA TYR A 258 -1.39 33.05 39.38
C TYR A 258 -2.52 32.39 38.55
N LEU A 259 -2.95 33.03 37.46
CA LEU A 259 -3.99 32.50 36.58
C LEU A 259 -3.64 31.10 36.04
N ARG A 260 -2.37 30.82 35.76
CA ARG A 260 -1.90 29.53 35.24
C ARG A 260 -1.67 28.44 36.29
N GLN A 261 -1.35 28.85 37.52
CA GLN A 261 -1.11 27.90 38.62
C GLN A 261 -2.41 27.30 39.15
N VAL A 262 -3.48 28.09 39.23
CA VAL A 262 -4.77 27.64 39.78
C VAL A 262 -5.35 26.42 39.04
N PRO A 263 -5.50 26.41 37.69
CA PRO A 263 -5.98 25.24 36.95
C PRO A 263 -5.18 23.97 37.28
N SER A 264 -3.85 24.08 37.25
CA SER A 264 -2.95 22.95 37.47
C SER A 264 -3.06 22.40 38.89
N ALA A 265 -3.21 23.27 39.89
CA ALA A 265 -3.35 22.87 41.28
C ALA A 265 -4.69 22.17 41.56
N LEU A 266 -5.81 22.72 41.05
CA LEU A 266 -7.14 22.11 41.19
C LEU A 266 -7.18 20.72 40.56
N VAL A 267 -6.70 20.61 39.32
CA VAL A 267 -6.66 19.36 38.56
C VAL A 267 -5.75 18.33 39.22
N SER A 268 -4.56 18.73 39.70
CA SER A 268 -3.64 17.81 40.37
C SER A 268 -4.22 17.30 41.70
N ALA A 269 -4.87 18.18 42.47
CA ALA A 269 -5.52 17.80 43.71
C ALA A 269 -6.67 16.81 43.45
N ALA A 270 -7.49 17.07 42.43
CA ALA A 270 -8.57 16.20 42.03
C ALA A 270 -8.09 14.82 41.55
N ALA A 271 -7.13 14.79 40.62
CA ALA A 271 -6.55 13.55 40.09
C ALA A 271 -5.95 12.69 41.21
N SER A 272 -5.21 13.31 42.14
CA SER A 272 -4.63 12.62 43.29
C SER A 272 -5.68 12.03 44.22
N ALA A 273 -6.77 12.76 44.48
CA ALA A 273 -7.85 12.28 45.35
C ALA A 273 -8.61 11.09 44.76
N VAL A 274 -8.84 11.08 43.44
CA VAL A 274 -9.46 9.93 42.75
C VAL A 274 -8.56 8.71 42.87
N ARG A 275 -7.26 8.84 42.57
CA ARG A 275 -6.31 7.72 42.68
C ARG A 275 -6.21 7.16 44.10
N GLU A 276 -6.29 8.02 45.11
CA GLU A 276 -6.23 7.63 46.53
C GLU A 276 -7.50 6.90 46.98
N ARG A 277 -8.69 7.43 46.66
CA ARG A 277 -9.96 6.91 47.19
C ARG A 277 -10.64 5.87 46.30
N ALA A 278 -10.34 5.85 45.02
CA ALA A 278 -10.90 4.93 44.04
C ALA A 278 -9.82 4.46 43.04
N PRO A 279 -8.81 3.68 43.51
CA PRO A 279 -7.67 3.31 42.67
C PRO A 279 -8.07 2.55 41.40
N GLY A 280 -9.21 1.84 41.39
CA GLY A 280 -9.72 1.15 40.21
C GLY A 280 -10.44 2.02 39.17
N THR A 281 -10.57 3.34 39.40
CA THR A 281 -11.23 4.29 38.50
C THR A 281 -10.19 5.08 37.72
N GLN A 282 -10.33 5.12 36.39
CA GLN A 282 -9.44 5.91 35.54
C GLN A 282 -9.62 7.42 35.76
N VAL A 283 -8.52 8.17 35.75
CA VAL A 283 -8.51 9.63 35.77
C VAL A 283 -8.24 10.17 34.38
N GLY A 284 -9.21 10.89 33.81
CA GLY A 284 -9.12 11.51 32.49
C GLY A 284 -9.17 13.02 32.53
N LEU A 285 -8.51 13.69 31.57
CA LEU A 285 -8.70 15.14 31.32
C LEU A 285 -9.66 15.37 30.16
N LEU A 286 -10.69 16.20 30.34
CA LEU A 286 -11.52 16.69 29.24
C LEU A 286 -10.93 17.99 28.69
N ALA A 287 -10.10 17.86 27.65
CA ALA A 287 -9.32 18.96 27.08
C ALA A 287 -10.10 19.74 26.01
N ASP A 288 -9.89 21.06 25.94
CA ASP A 288 -10.30 21.85 24.78
C ASP A 288 -9.43 21.54 23.55
N ALA A 289 -10.02 21.64 22.35
CA ALA A 289 -9.37 21.29 21.08
C ALA A 289 -8.02 21.96 20.85
N VAL A 290 -7.93 23.27 21.08
CA VAL A 290 -6.72 24.05 20.79
C VAL A 290 -6.06 24.46 22.09
N TRP A 291 -4.92 23.85 22.40
CA TRP A 291 -4.08 24.25 23.54
C TRP A 291 -3.57 25.69 23.37
N GLU A 292 -2.89 25.98 22.26
CA GLU A 292 -2.49 27.32 21.84
C GLU A 292 -2.25 27.36 20.32
N ASN A 293 -2.44 28.52 19.69
CA ASN A 293 -2.11 28.69 18.27
C ASN A 293 -0.59 28.75 18.07
N ALA A 294 -0.08 28.10 17.01
CA ALA A 294 1.34 28.09 16.65
C ALA A 294 1.94 29.50 16.46
N ALA A 295 1.11 30.46 16.04
CA ALA A 295 1.49 31.86 15.89
C ALA A 295 1.80 32.56 17.23
N GLU A 296 1.13 32.17 18.31
CA GLU A 296 1.33 32.72 19.66
C GLU A 296 2.36 31.89 20.45
N ASN A 297 2.42 30.58 20.21
CA ASN A 297 3.39 29.68 20.83
C ASN A 297 3.87 28.62 19.82
N PRO A 298 5.17 28.55 19.47
CA PRO A 298 5.68 27.59 18.49
C PRO A 298 5.43 26.11 18.81
N GLY A 299 5.19 25.77 20.09
CA GLY A 299 4.80 24.41 20.49
C GLY A 299 3.31 24.09 20.26
N GLY A 300 2.54 25.06 19.76
CA GLY A 300 1.09 24.99 19.60
C GLY A 300 0.66 24.36 18.28
N THR A 301 -0.65 24.35 18.06
CA THR A 301 -1.28 23.75 16.89
C THR A 301 -1.33 24.77 15.74
N ASP A 302 -1.16 24.35 14.49
CA ASP A 302 -1.29 25.23 13.30
C ASP A 302 -2.77 25.60 13.05
N THR A 303 -3.28 26.48 13.90
CA THR A 303 -4.67 26.91 13.99
C THR A 303 -4.76 28.43 14.16
N LYS A 304 -5.98 28.95 14.02
CA LYS A 304 -6.35 30.36 14.24
C LYS A 304 -7.56 30.46 15.16
N ALA A 305 -7.60 29.63 16.21
CA ALA A 305 -8.71 29.60 17.14
C ALA A 305 -8.73 30.91 17.95
N GLU A 306 -9.92 31.52 18.07
CA GLU A 306 -10.09 32.76 18.85
C GLU A 306 -9.94 32.53 20.35
N ARG A 307 -10.29 31.34 20.82
CA ARG A 307 -10.21 30.93 22.23
C ARG A 307 -9.36 29.67 22.34
N THR A 308 -8.31 29.71 23.15
CA THR A 308 -7.37 28.60 23.38
C THR A 308 -7.25 28.31 24.87
N ALA A 309 -6.94 27.06 25.23
CA ALA A 309 -6.85 26.64 26.63
C ALA A 309 -5.78 27.44 27.40
N LEU A 310 -4.60 27.63 26.81
CA LEU A 310 -3.49 28.35 27.44
C LEU A 310 -3.64 29.88 27.36
N GLY A 311 -4.17 30.38 26.24
CA GLY A 311 -4.26 31.82 25.96
C GLY A 311 -5.42 32.49 26.70
N TYR A 312 -6.63 31.92 26.57
CA TYR A 312 -7.84 32.44 27.22
C TYR A 312 -8.10 31.78 28.57
N GLY A 313 -8.11 30.44 28.60
CA GLY A 313 -8.43 29.67 29.81
C GLY A 313 -7.33 29.69 30.86
N ASN A 314 -6.12 30.15 30.51
CA ASN A 314 -4.89 30.05 31.32
C ASN A 314 -4.59 28.62 31.81
N ALA A 315 -5.13 27.60 31.16
CA ALA A 315 -4.93 26.20 31.50
C ALA A 315 -3.86 25.60 30.57
N ASP A 316 -2.71 25.23 31.15
CA ASP A 316 -1.66 24.55 30.39
C ASP A 316 -1.97 23.03 30.30
N THR A 317 -3.02 22.70 29.57
CA THR A 317 -3.51 21.31 29.44
C THR A 317 -2.47 20.37 28.85
N LYS A 318 -1.56 20.87 28.00
CA LYS A 318 -0.40 20.12 27.54
C LYS A 318 0.50 19.71 28.69
N ALA A 319 0.94 20.66 29.51
CA ALA A 319 1.78 20.37 30.67
C ALA A 319 1.08 19.48 31.70
N MET A 320 -0.25 19.60 31.85
CA MET A 320 -1.04 18.71 32.69
C MET A 320 -0.99 17.27 32.17
N VAL A 321 -1.20 17.01 30.88
CA VAL A 321 -1.10 15.65 30.31
C VAL A 321 0.33 15.12 30.44
N GLU A 322 1.34 15.92 30.10
CA GLU A 322 2.76 15.56 30.19
C GLU A 322 3.25 15.30 31.64
N SER A 323 2.47 15.66 32.67
CA SER A 323 2.82 15.42 34.07
C SER A 323 2.65 13.95 34.51
N GLY A 324 1.98 13.12 33.72
CA GLY A 324 1.70 11.72 34.05
C GLY A 324 0.55 11.54 35.07
N LEU A 325 -0.24 12.58 35.32
CA LEU A 325 -1.37 12.53 36.27
C LEU A 325 -2.60 11.78 35.73
N PHE A 326 -2.68 11.54 34.42
CA PHE A 326 -3.88 11.03 33.74
C PHE A 326 -3.63 9.67 33.09
N ASP A 327 -4.65 8.81 33.15
CA ASP A 327 -4.65 7.54 32.42
C ASP A 327 -5.13 7.74 30.98
N PHE A 328 -5.93 8.78 30.73
CA PHE A 328 -6.38 9.17 29.40
C PHE A 328 -6.64 10.68 29.25
N VAL A 329 -6.68 11.17 28.02
CA VAL A 329 -7.14 12.51 27.66
C VAL A 329 -8.22 12.40 26.59
N MET A 330 -9.33 13.10 26.79
CA MET A 330 -10.40 13.20 25.82
C MET A 330 -10.50 14.64 25.32
N VAL A 331 -10.38 14.83 24.01
CA VAL A 331 -10.32 16.17 23.41
C VAL A 331 -11.66 16.55 22.80
N LYS A 332 -12.21 17.71 23.18
CA LYS A 332 -13.42 18.33 22.59
C LYS A 332 -13.16 18.86 21.17
N ASN A 333 -12.85 17.98 20.22
CA ASN A 333 -12.44 18.32 18.85
C ASN A 333 -13.65 18.62 17.95
N TYR A 334 -14.30 19.74 18.20
CA TYR A 334 -15.56 20.14 17.56
C TYR A 334 -15.41 20.88 16.21
N GLY A 335 -14.21 20.93 15.64
CA GLY A 335 -13.96 21.52 14.32
C GLY A 335 -14.41 20.61 13.18
N SER A 336 -14.72 21.17 12.01
CA SER A 336 -14.95 20.33 10.80
C SER A 336 -13.63 19.96 10.10
N THR A 337 -13.69 19.04 9.15
CA THR A 337 -12.53 18.59 8.35
C THR A 337 -12.00 19.68 7.42
N ASN A 338 -12.81 20.72 7.14
CA ASN A 338 -12.48 21.79 6.20
C ASN A 338 -12.49 23.18 6.85
N GLU A 339 -12.65 23.27 8.18
CA GLU A 339 -12.63 24.54 8.91
C GLU A 339 -11.20 25.10 9.01
N GLU A 340 -11.01 26.38 8.69
CA GLU A 340 -9.67 27.01 8.65
C GLU A 340 -9.15 27.43 10.04
N THR A 341 -10.04 27.65 11.02
CA THR A 341 -9.70 28.14 12.36
C THR A 341 -9.19 27.03 13.27
N ALA A 342 -9.77 25.84 13.20
CA ALA A 342 -9.40 24.67 14.00
C ALA A 342 -9.74 23.38 13.24
N ARG A 343 -8.98 23.08 12.18
CA ARG A 343 -9.25 21.92 11.32
C ARG A 343 -9.11 20.61 12.10
N PHE A 344 -10.13 19.76 12.05
CA PHE A 344 -10.24 18.54 12.85
C PHE A 344 -8.97 17.68 12.85
N GLY A 345 -8.46 17.30 11.67
CA GLY A 345 -7.28 16.43 11.55
C GLY A 345 -5.97 17.07 12.01
N VAL A 346 -5.85 18.40 11.94
CA VAL A 346 -4.67 19.13 12.42
C VAL A 346 -4.62 19.12 13.95
N VAL A 347 -5.77 19.31 14.58
CA VAL A 347 -5.93 19.19 16.03
C VAL A 347 -5.66 17.76 16.49
N ALA A 348 -6.22 16.77 15.80
CA ALA A 348 -6.07 15.36 16.16
C ALA A 348 -4.61 14.89 16.12
N GLU A 349 -3.88 15.20 15.03
CA GLU A 349 -2.46 14.84 14.89
C GLU A 349 -1.59 15.52 15.96
N TRP A 350 -1.89 16.77 16.34
CA TRP A 350 -1.15 17.46 17.40
C TRP A 350 -1.38 16.80 18.76
N TRP A 351 -2.62 16.49 19.13
CA TRP A 351 -2.92 15.82 20.39
C TRP A 351 -2.40 14.40 20.46
N LYS A 352 -2.37 13.67 19.34
CA LYS A 352 -1.70 12.37 19.23
C LYS A 352 -0.22 12.45 19.61
N GLN A 353 0.47 13.50 19.19
CA GLN A 353 1.88 13.70 19.56
C GLN A 353 2.04 14.01 21.05
N VAL A 354 1.16 14.83 21.63
CA VAL A 354 1.17 15.13 23.07
C VAL A 354 0.89 13.87 23.89
N ALA A 355 -0.18 13.14 23.58
CA ALA A 355 -0.59 11.94 24.29
C ALA A 355 0.47 10.83 24.19
N ARG A 356 1.03 10.60 22.99
CA ARG A 356 2.14 9.66 22.79
C ARG A 356 3.38 10.06 23.57
N GLY A 357 3.69 11.36 23.65
CA GLY A 357 4.82 11.87 24.43
C GLY A 357 4.65 11.69 25.94
N ALA A 358 3.41 11.58 26.41
CA ALA A 358 3.04 11.43 27.81
C ALA A 358 2.61 10.00 28.21
N ASP A 359 2.70 9.03 27.29
CA ASP A 359 2.18 7.66 27.47
C ASP A 359 0.73 7.63 27.98
N THR A 360 -0.09 8.53 27.45
CA THR A 360 -1.49 8.72 27.86
C THR A 360 -2.42 8.26 26.75
N THR A 361 -3.50 7.55 27.10
CA THR A 361 -4.51 7.12 26.11
C THR A 361 -5.25 8.34 25.54
N LEU A 362 -5.47 8.39 24.22
CA LEU A 362 -6.12 9.51 23.55
C LEU A 362 -7.51 9.13 23.02
N TYR A 363 -8.53 9.90 23.41
CA TYR A 363 -9.89 9.84 22.87
C TYR A 363 -10.30 11.17 22.23
N MET A 364 -11.19 11.10 21.24
CA MET A 364 -11.72 12.27 20.54
C MET A 364 -13.22 12.41 20.75
N MET A 365 -13.68 13.59 21.15
CA MET A 365 -15.10 13.91 21.27
C MET A 365 -15.58 14.78 20.08
N HIS A 366 -16.61 14.30 19.38
CA HIS A 366 -17.19 14.90 18.19
C HIS A 366 -18.44 15.74 18.51
N ALA A 367 -18.67 16.80 17.74
CA ALA A 367 -19.84 17.67 17.84
C ALA A 367 -21.00 17.15 16.97
N ALA A 368 -21.79 16.23 17.50
CA ALA A 368 -22.93 15.66 16.77
C ALA A 368 -24.02 16.71 16.50
N ASP A 369 -24.16 17.70 17.38
CA ASP A 369 -25.14 18.80 17.30
C ASP A 369 -24.92 19.76 16.13
N ARG A 370 -23.72 19.75 15.52
CA ARG A 370 -23.40 20.64 14.40
C ARG A 370 -23.79 20.07 13.03
N VAL A 371 -24.04 18.76 12.92
CA VAL A 371 -24.33 18.13 11.62
C VAL A 371 -25.59 18.72 10.98
N GLY A 372 -25.50 19.09 9.70
CA GLY A 372 -26.58 19.70 8.93
C GLY A 372 -26.80 21.19 9.21
N THR A 373 -25.99 21.82 10.06
CA THR A 373 -26.07 23.26 10.34
C THR A 373 -25.37 24.10 9.27
N GLN A 374 -25.61 25.41 9.24
CA GLN A 374 -24.99 26.35 8.29
C GLN A 374 -23.53 26.69 8.61
N SER A 375 -22.94 26.04 9.62
CA SER A 375 -21.53 26.23 10.01
C SER A 375 -20.59 25.64 8.96
N ILE A 376 -19.40 26.23 8.80
CA ILE A 376 -18.43 25.85 7.76
C ILE A 376 -18.04 24.36 7.89
N GLY A 377 -18.27 23.60 6.82
CA GLY A 377 -17.98 22.16 6.74
C GLY A 377 -19.01 21.25 7.41
N TRP A 378 -20.05 21.80 8.06
CA TRP A 378 -21.05 21.03 8.78
C TRP A 378 -22.37 20.83 8.00
N THR A 379 -22.53 21.45 6.82
CA THR A 379 -23.67 21.21 5.92
C THR A 379 -23.65 19.82 5.27
N VAL A 380 -22.53 19.09 5.40
CA VAL A 380 -22.30 17.75 4.84
C VAL A 380 -22.72 16.72 5.89
N TYR A 381 -23.61 15.79 5.55
CA TYR A 381 -24.19 14.85 6.52
C TYR A 381 -23.20 13.74 6.93
N GLU A 382 -22.19 13.45 6.12
CA GLU A 382 -21.18 12.42 6.39
C GLU A 382 -20.05 12.89 7.31
N GLN A 383 -20.13 14.13 7.82
CA GLN A 383 -19.05 14.79 8.54
C GLN A 383 -18.55 14.00 9.76
N LEU A 384 -19.44 13.38 10.54
CA LEU A 384 -19.05 12.55 11.70
C LEU A 384 -18.35 11.27 11.26
N THR A 385 -18.92 10.53 10.32
CA THR A 385 -18.34 9.29 9.82
C THR A 385 -16.96 9.53 9.19
N LYS A 386 -16.82 10.63 8.43
CA LYS A 386 -15.52 11.03 7.87
C LYS A 386 -14.49 11.31 8.96
N GLN A 387 -14.86 11.99 10.04
CA GLN A 387 -13.93 12.25 11.14
C GLN A 387 -13.46 10.96 11.81
N VAL A 388 -14.34 9.99 12.03
CA VAL A 388 -13.97 8.68 12.59
C VAL A 388 -13.02 7.93 11.64
N ILE A 389 -13.29 7.94 10.33
CA ILE A 389 -12.39 7.39 9.31
C ILE A 389 -11.02 8.05 9.38
N ASP A 390 -10.97 9.38 9.37
CA ASP A 390 -9.72 10.15 9.41
C ASP A 390 -8.90 9.81 10.68
N LEU A 391 -9.54 9.52 11.82
CA LEU A 391 -8.85 9.09 13.05
C LEU A 391 -8.31 7.66 12.97
N GLN A 392 -9.04 6.73 12.35
CA GLN A 392 -8.57 5.36 12.14
C GLN A 392 -7.35 5.33 11.21
N GLU A 393 -7.37 6.12 10.12
CA GLU A 393 -6.21 6.29 9.23
C GLU A 393 -5.01 6.94 9.93
N LEU A 394 -5.27 7.90 10.82
CA LEU A 394 -4.24 8.59 11.59
C LEU A 394 -3.51 7.64 12.55
N GLY A 395 -4.23 6.69 13.13
CA GLY A 395 -3.76 5.78 14.19
C GLY A 395 -3.37 6.49 15.49
N GLY A 396 -3.27 5.73 16.59
CA GLY A 396 -2.88 6.27 17.90
C GLY A 396 -3.97 7.06 18.63
N VAL A 397 -5.23 6.87 18.22
CA VAL A 397 -6.43 7.34 18.93
C VAL A 397 -7.23 6.10 19.29
N SER A 398 -7.54 5.93 20.58
CA SER A 398 -8.09 4.68 21.13
C SER A 398 -9.62 4.66 21.18
N GLY A 399 -10.29 5.66 20.62
CA GLY A 399 -11.75 5.69 20.50
C GLY A 399 -12.37 7.08 20.39
N ASN A 400 -13.69 7.06 20.27
CA ASN A 400 -14.54 8.18 19.88
C ASN A 400 -15.66 8.40 20.90
N ALA A 401 -15.98 9.66 21.17
CA ALA A 401 -17.11 10.09 21.99
C ALA A 401 -17.99 11.07 21.20
N PHE A 402 -19.31 11.04 21.38
CA PHE A 402 -20.24 11.93 20.67
C PHE A 402 -21.04 12.80 21.64
N ASN A 403 -21.04 14.11 21.41
CA ASN A 403 -21.83 15.08 22.17
C ASN A 403 -22.95 15.69 21.30
N SER A 404 -24.24 15.50 21.60
CA SER A 404 -24.87 14.68 22.65
C SER A 404 -25.65 13.49 22.06
N LEU A 405 -26.22 12.63 22.91
CA LEU A 405 -27.12 11.55 22.49
C LEU A 405 -28.30 12.06 21.66
N ALA A 406 -28.98 13.13 22.07
CA ALA A 406 -30.13 13.70 21.36
C ALA A 406 -29.75 14.17 19.96
N ALA A 407 -28.57 14.77 19.79
CA ALA A 407 -28.09 15.19 18.48
C ALA A 407 -27.81 13.98 17.58
N LEU A 408 -27.20 12.93 18.13
CA LEU A 408 -26.94 11.69 17.42
C LEU A 408 -28.26 10.98 17.05
N SER A 409 -29.21 10.89 17.97
CA SER A 409 -30.54 10.30 17.73
C SER A 409 -31.40 11.10 16.74
N ALA A 410 -31.18 12.41 16.59
CA ALA A 410 -31.90 13.23 15.61
C ALA A 410 -31.60 12.84 14.15
N ASN A 411 -30.43 12.23 13.91
CA ASN A 411 -30.03 11.65 12.63
C ASN A 411 -30.27 12.55 11.40
N PRO A 412 -29.78 13.81 11.41
CA PRO A 412 -30.00 14.73 10.30
C PRO A 412 -29.40 14.18 9.01
N GLY A 413 -30.23 14.05 7.96
CA GLY A 413 -29.79 13.55 6.65
C GLY A 413 -29.22 12.12 6.68
N ASN A 414 -29.67 11.26 7.59
CA ASN A 414 -29.17 9.90 7.81
C ASN A 414 -27.69 9.81 8.27
N SER A 415 -27.12 10.90 8.75
CA SER A 415 -25.73 10.99 9.23
C SER A 415 -25.37 9.92 10.27
N THR A 416 -26.22 9.72 11.26
CA THR A 416 -26.03 8.73 12.33
C THR A 416 -26.20 7.31 11.81
N THR A 417 -27.17 7.08 10.90
CA THR A 417 -27.31 5.77 10.25
C THR A 417 -26.02 5.38 9.54
N THR A 418 -25.43 6.28 8.77
CA THR A 418 -24.15 6.05 8.09
C THR A 418 -23.01 5.79 9.06
N LEU A 419 -22.93 6.56 10.16
CA LEU A 419 -21.94 6.34 11.22
C LEU A 419 -22.06 4.94 11.86
N VAL A 420 -23.27 4.54 12.27
CA VAL A 420 -23.52 3.23 12.89
C VAL A 420 -23.21 2.10 11.93
N GLN A 421 -23.64 2.20 10.67
CA GLN A 421 -23.32 1.22 9.64
C GLN A 421 -21.80 1.08 9.44
N TYR A 422 -21.06 2.19 9.45
CA TYR A 422 -19.60 2.15 9.36
C TYR A 422 -18.96 1.48 10.58
N LEU A 423 -19.39 1.83 11.80
CA LEU A 423 -18.90 1.23 13.06
C LEU A 423 -19.21 -0.28 13.17
N ASN A 424 -20.24 -0.75 12.47
CA ASN A 424 -20.61 -2.16 12.37
C ASN A 424 -19.95 -2.90 11.19
N ASN A 425 -19.11 -2.22 10.39
CA ASN A 425 -18.54 -2.74 9.14
C ASN A 425 -19.60 -3.14 8.09
N GLU A 426 -20.77 -2.50 8.10
CA GLU A 426 -21.87 -2.74 7.15
C GLU A 426 -21.72 -1.95 5.85
N ILE A 427 -20.96 -0.85 5.86
CA ILE A 427 -20.65 -0.03 4.69
C ILE A 427 -19.13 0.15 4.54
N ASN A 428 -18.66 0.18 3.30
CA ASN A 428 -17.24 0.40 3.01
C ASN A 428 -16.86 1.87 3.21
N GLU A 429 -15.69 2.14 3.80
CA GLU A 429 -15.10 3.48 3.95
C GLU A 429 -15.18 4.32 2.67
N GLN A 430 -14.93 3.68 1.52
CA GLN A 430 -14.95 4.33 0.23
C GLN A 430 -16.32 4.89 -0.14
N TRP A 431 -17.40 4.28 0.35
CA TRP A 431 -18.78 4.70 0.07
C TRP A 431 -19.14 5.96 0.86
N VAL A 432 -18.66 6.05 2.10
CA VAL A 432 -18.85 7.20 3.01
C VAL A 432 -18.23 8.49 2.43
N LEU A 433 -17.14 8.37 1.67
CA LEU A 433 -16.40 9.51 1.11
C LEU A 433 -16.93 10.00 -0.25
N THR A 434 -17.93 9.34 -0.84
CA THR A 434 -18.36 9.60 -2.23
C THR A 434 -19.27 10.82 -2.35
N GLN A 435 -18.69 12.02 -2.31
CA GLN A 435 -19.37 13.21 -2.83
C GLN A 435 -19.43 13.17 -4.36
N LEU A 436 -20.40 13.87 -4.97
CA LEU A 436 -20.44 14.02 -6.43
C LEU A 436 -19.09 14.52 -6.96
N ALA A 437 -18.43 13.64 -7.70
CA ALA A 437 -17.16 13.86 -8.37
C ALA A 437 -17.28 13.35 -9.81
N ILE A 438 -16.79 14.14 -10.74
CA ILE A 438 -16.66 13.75 -12.15
C ILE A 438 -15.16 13.71 -12.43
N THR A 439 -14.65 12.52 -12.69
CA THR A 439 -13.23 12.26 -12.99
C THR A 439 -12.94 12.52 -14.46
N THR A 440 -13.89 12.22 -15.35
CA THR A 440 -13.76 12.47 -16.79
C THR A 440 -15.02 13.16 -17.31
N PRO A 441 -14.93 14.28 -18.04
CA PRO A 441 -13.74 15.12 -18.21
C PRO A 441 -13.40 15.90 -16.93
N GLN A 442 -12.11 16.11 -16.64
CA GLN A 442 -11.70 16.92 -15.49
C GLN A 442 -11.98 18.42 -15.66
N GLN A 443 -11.93 18.92 -16.90
CA GLN A 443 -12.16 20.32 -17.20
C GLN A 443 -13.66 20.58 -17.37
N MET A 444 -14.19 21.52 -16.58
CA MET A 444 -15.60 21.93 -16.68
C MET A 444 -15.87 22.73 -17.96
N THR A 445 -14.87 23.41 -18.52
CA THR A 445 -15.03 24.20 -19.75
C THR A 445 -13.90 23.90 -20.72
N PHE A 446 -14.23 23.35 -21.89
CA PHE A 446 -13.24 23.05 -22.92
C PHE A 446 -13.86 23.00 -24.33
N THR A 447 -13.00 22.98 -25.34
CA THR A 447 -13.38 22.77 -26.74
C THR A 447 -12.90 21.39 -27.17
N THR A 448 -13.78 20.62 -27.81
CA THR A 448 -13.44 19.29 -28.33
C THR A 448 -13.82 19.18 -29.80
N LYS A 449 -13.23 18.19 -30.46
CA LYS A 449 -13.56 17.80 -31.84
C LYS A 449 -14.23 16.43 -31.91
N GLU A 450 -14.28 15.75 -30.77
CA GLU A 450 -14.98 14.49 -30.59
C GLU A 450 -16.50 14.70 -30.79
N GLN A 451 -17.17 13.66 -31.31
CA GLN A 451 -18.61 13.68 -31.56
C GLN A 451 -19.44 13.51 -30.29
N SER A 452 -18.82 13.06 -29.20
CA SER A 452 -19.45 12.82 -27.90
C SER A 452 -18.47 13.14 -26.77
N VAL A 453 -19.00 13.18 -25.55
CA VAL A 453 -18.23 13.24 -24.30
C VAL A 453 -18.69 12.10 -23.40
N THR A 454 -17.76 11.48 -22.69
CA THR A 454 -18.10 10.54 -21.62
C THR A 454 -17.91 11.25 -20.28
N PHE A 455 -18.98 11.34 -19.51
CA PHE A 455 -18.98 11.74 -18.11
C PHE A 455 -18.81 10.49 -17.25
N GLN A 456 -17.69 10.39 -16.56
CA GLN A 456 -17.39 9.32 -15.62
C GLN A 456 -17.17 9.91 -14.24
N GLY A 457 -17.71 9.26 -13.22
CA GLY A 457 -17.61 9.76 -11.87
C GLY A 457 -18.24 8.87 -10.83
N ALA A 458 -18.37 9.43 -9.64
CA ALA A 458 -18.93 8.78 -8.48
C ALA A 458 -19.80 9.77 -7.69
N SER A 459 -20.87 9.27 -7.10
CA SER A 459 -21.75 9.97 -6.17
C SER A 459 -22.12 9.04 -5.01
N ASP A 460 -22.80 9.54 -3.99
CA ASP A 460 -23.33 8.65 -2.95
C ASP A 460 -24.40 7.72 -3.54
N PRO A 461 -24.27 6.39 -3.43
CA PRO A 461 -25.29 5.44 -3.90
C PRO A 461 -26.66 5.62 -3.22
N GLN A 462 -26.73 6.23 -2.04
CA GLN A 462 -27.98 6.43 -1.29
C GLN A 462 -28.74 7.69 -1.68
N ALA A 463 -28.20 8.53 -2.57
CA ALA A 463 -28.85 9.76 -3.00
C ALA A 463 -28.79 9.93 -4.52
N GLU A 464 -29.90 10.40 -5.09
CA GLU A 464 -29.98 10.61 -6.53
C GLU A 464 -28.94 11.63 -7.01
N VAL A 465 -28.32 11.31 -8.13
CA VAL A 465 -27.59 12.26 -8.96
C VAL A 465 -28.41 12.48 -10.22
N THR A 466 -28.55 13.75 -10.62
CA THR A 466 -29.27 14.13 -11.84
C THR A 466 -28.31 14.83 -12.80
N MET A 467 -28.54 14.66 -14.10
CA MET A 467 -27.91 15.42 -15.18
C MET A 467 -29.01 16.14 -15.97
N ASN A 468 -28.89 17.46 -16.09
CA ASN A 468 -29.89 18.33 -16.72
C ASN A 468 -31.30 18.18 -16.13
N GLY A 469 -31.39 17.79 -14.85
CA GLY A 469 -32.65 17.56 -14.13
C GLY A 469 -33.24 16.16 -14.28
N GLU A 470 -32.60 15.26 -15.05
CA GLU A 470 -33.00 13.86 -15.17
C GLU A 470 -32.07 12.97 -14.33
N THR A 471 -32.63 12.03 -13.56
CA THR A 471 -31.84 11.09 -12.76
C THR A 471 -30.98 10.20 -13.66
N ILE A 472 -29.71 10.06 -13.31
CA ILE A 472 -28.77 9.21 -14.03
C ILE A 472 -28.58 7.88 -13.29
N PRO A 473 -28.35 6.76 -14.01
CA PRO A 473 -28.10 5.48 -13.37
C PRO A 473 -26.73 5.48 -12.67
N THR A 474 -26.70 4.96 -11.46
CA THR A 474 -25.48 4.61 -10.72
C THR A 474 -25.50 3.14 -10.33
N ASN A 475 -24.33 2.52 -10.16
CA ASN A 475 -24.26 1.19 -9.56
C ASN A 475 -24.41 1.25 -8.03
N GLU A 476 -24.28 0.09 -7.37
CA GLU A 476 -24.37 -0.08 -5.91
C GLU A 476 -23.32 0.72 -5.13
N SER A 477 -22.21 1.09 -5.77
CA SER A 477 -21.13 1.93 -5.21
C SER A 477 -21.26 3.41 -5.61
N GLY A 478 -22.34 3.78 -6.31
CA GLY A 478 -22.60 5.15 -6.74
C GLY A 478 -21.77 5.60 -7.94
N TYR A 479 -21.09 4.68 -8.64
CA TYR A 479 -20.34 4.98 -9.86
C TYR A 479 -21.28 5.12 -11.05
N PHE A 480 -20.93 6.03 -11.95
CA PHE A 480 -21.63 6.24 -13.21
C PHE A 480 -20.66 6.54 -14.35
N ALA A 481 -20.98 6.02 -15.53
CA ALA A 481 -20.42 6.44 -16.80
C ALA A 481 -21.54 6.70 -17.82
N ILE A 482 -21.58 7.92 -18.37
CA ILE A 482 -22.61 8.38 -19.29
C ILE A 482 -21.94 8.99 -20.51
N ARG A 483 -22.26 8.46 -21.69
CA ARG A 483 -21.81 9.03 -22.96
C ARG A 483 -22.91 9.89 -23.55
N GLU A 484 -22.59 11.15 -23.79
CA GLU A 484 -23.49 12.14 -24.38
C GLU A 484 -22.98 12.59 -25.75
N ASP A 485 -23.86 12.57 -26.74
CA ASP A 485 -23.55 13.09 -28.07
C ASP A 485 -23.50 14.63 -28.03
N LEU A 486 -22.49 15.20 -28.70
CA LEU A 486 -22.28 16.64 -28.75
C LEU A 486 -22.81 17.20 -30.07
N THR A 487 -23.64 18.24 -29.99
CA THR A 487 -24.02 19.02 -31.17
C THR A 487 -22.92 20.03 -31.55
N PRO A 488 -22.71 20.38 -32.83
CA PRO A 488 -21.76 21.43 -33.20
C PRO A 488 -22.08 22.75 -32.48
N GLY A 489 -21.09 23.36 -31.82
CA GLY A 489 -21.27 24.53 -30.96
C GLY A 489 -21.24 24.20 -29.46
N LEU A 490 -21.80 25.09 -28.63
CA LEU A 490 -21.79 24.97 -27.17
C LEU A 490 -22.85 23.97 -26.69
N ASN A 491 -22.43 23.00 -25.89
CA ASN A 491 -23.28 22.04 -25.18
C ASN A 491 -23.07 22.26 -23.68
N THR A 492 -24.16 22.21 -22.90
CA THR A 492 -24.11 22.41 -21.45
C THR A 492 -24.71 21.22 -20.72
N PHE A 493 -24.01 20.71 -19.70
CA PHE A 493 -24.46 19.59 -18.87
C PHE A 493 -24.38 20.00 -17.40
N THR A 494 -25.48 19.89 -16.66
CA THR A 494 -25.54 20.27 -15.24
C THR A 494 -25.83 19.07 -14.37
N PHE A 495 -24.87 18.69 -13.53
CA PHE A 495 -25.02 17.62 -12.56
C PHE A 495 -25.45 18.18 -11.21
N VAL A 496 -26.43 17.56 -10.56
CA VAL A 496 -26.89 17.94 -9.21
C VAL A 496 -26.98 16.70 -8.33
N HIS A 497 -26.39 16.76 -7.14
CA HIS A 497 -26.42 15.71 -6.13
C HIS A 497 -26.25 16.31 -4.74
N LYS A 498 -27.16 16.00 -3.79
CA LYS A 498 -27.14 16.53 -2.41
C LYS A 498 -26.88 18.05 -2.31
N GLY A 499 -27.49 18.83 -3.21
CA GLY A 499 -27.34 20.29 -3.25
C GLY A 499 -26.03 20.80 -3.88
N LYS A 500 -25.10 19.91 -4.26
CA LYS A 500 -23.91 20.26 -5.05
C LYS A 500 -24.28 20.29 -6.54
N THR A 501 -23.88 21.37 -7.22
CA THR A 501 -24.12 21.57 -8.66
C THR A 501 -22.81 21.70 -9.42
N LEU A 502 -22.61 20.90 -10.46
CA LEU A 502 -21.48 20.98 -11.39
C LEU A 502 -21.98 21.26 -12.80
N THR A 503 -21.54 22.34 -13.44
CA THR A 503 -21.95 22.69 -14.81
C THR A 503 -20.77 22.61 -15.78
N TYR A 504 -20.89 21.74 -16.77
CA TYR A 504 -19.94 21.58 -17.86
C TYR A 504 -20.39 22.37 -19.08
N SER A 505 -19.45 23.09 -19.70
CA SER A 505 -19.63 23.88 -20.92
C SER A 505 -18.64 23.41 -21.99
N ILE A 506 -19.13 22.57 -22.92
CA ILE A 506 -18.30 21.86 -23.90
C ILE A 506 -18.62 22.39 -25.29
N THR A 507 -17.64 23.00 -25.95
CA THR A 507 -17.80 23.49 -27.32
C THR A 507 -17.30 22.45 -28.32
N ARG A 508 -18.17 21.87 -29.13
CA ARG A 508 -17.77 20.97 -30.22
C ARG A 508 -17.44 21.76 -31.48
N GLN A 509 -16.26 21.51 -32.05
CA GLN A 509 -15.85 21.93 -33.39
C GLN A 509 -15.85 20.75 -34.34
N VAL A 510 -16.39 20.92 -35.55
CA VAL A 510 -16.41 19.85 -36.55
C VAL A 510 -15.03 19.70 -37.19
N GLN A 511 -14.45 18.50 -37.12
CA GLN A 511 -13.25 18.12 -37.87
C GLN A 511 -13.38 16.64 -38.27
N VAL A 512 -13.77 16.36 -39.52
CA VAL A 512 -14.01 14.99 -39.99
C VAL A 512 -12.71 14.18 -40.07
N ILE A 513 -11.59 14.82 -40.45
CA ILE A 513 -10.26 14.20 -40.50
C ILE A 513 -9.40 14.79 -39.40
N LYS A 514 -9.07 14.00 -38.38
CA LYS A 514 -8.18 14.39 -37.26
C LYS A 514 -6.73 14.47 -37.73
N GLU A 515 -6.26 13.42 -38.39
CA GLU A 515 -4.89 13.29 -38.91
C GLU A 515 -4.82 12.31 -40.08
N VAL A 516 -3.72 12.40 -40.84
CA VAL A 516 -3.44 11.53 -41.98
C VAL A 516 -1.96 11.15 -41.98
N THR A 517 -1.63 9.98 -42.49
CA THR A 517 -0.26 9.46 -42.59
C THR A 517 -0.08 8.78 -43.96
N PRO A 518 1.06 8.96 -44.65
CA PRO A 518 2.19 9.82 -44.30
C PRO A 518 1.95 11.29 -44.64
N THR A 519 2.69 12.21 -44.00
CA THR A 519 2.65 13.66 -44.24
C THR A 519 4.03 14.25 -44.56
N GLY A 520 4.10 15.38 -45.28
CA GLY A 520 5.37 16.01 -45.60
C GLY A 520 5.98 15.53 -46.91
N LYS A 521 7.11 14.80 -46.88
CA LYS A 521 7.80 14.31 -48.09
C LYS A 521 8.20 12.86 -47.90
N MET A 522 8.03 12.04 -48.94
CA MET A 522 8.50 10.67 -48.96
C MET A 522 9.13 10.29 -50.28
N SER A 523 10.15 9.43 -50.23
CA SER A 523 10.73 8.76 -51.39
C SER A 523 10.47 7.26 -51.32
N VAL A 524 10.02 6.66 -52.41
CA VAL A 524 9.66 5.23 -52.50
C VAL A 524 10.25 4.60 -53.74
N ASP A 525 10.50 3.30 -53.75
CA ASP A 525 10.92 2.63 -54.97
C ASP A 525 9.74 2.27 -55.87
N GLY A 526 9.99 2.13 -57.16
CA GLY A 526 8.94 1.70 -58.06
C GLY A 526 8.50 0.27 -57.76
N GLY A 527 7.19 0.04 -57.70
CA GLY A 527 6.58 -1.23 -57.28
C GLY A 527 6.45 -1.41 -55.76
N MET A 528 6.94 -0.46 -54.94
CA MET A 528 6.80 -0.51 -53.49
C MET A 528 5.35 -0.27 -53.07
N GLU A 529 4.87 -1.05 -52.11
CA GLU A 529 3.57 -0.83 -51.48
C GLU A 529 3.70 0.21 -50.37
N VAL A 530 2.80 1.20 -50.41
CA VAL A 530 2.76 2.30 -49.46
C VAL A 530 1.41 2.28 -48.76
N THR A 531 1.44 2.07 -47.44
CA THR A 531 0.27 2.22 -46.59
C THR A 531 0.00 3.71 -46.37
N VAL A 532 -1.25 4.10 -46.60
CA VAL A 532 -1.79 5.41 -46.24
C VAL A 532 -2.87 5.21 -45.19
N SER A 533 -2.96 6.11 -44.23
CA SER A 533 -3.98 6.07 -43.20
C SER A 533 -4.55 7.44 -42.91
N ALA A 534 -5.78 7.45 -42.41
CA ALA A 534 -6.45 8.64 -41.92
C ALA A 534 -7.24 8.29 -40.67
N LEU A 535 -7.04 9.07 -39.61
CA LEU A 535 -7.87 9.04 -38.42
C LEU A 535 -9.05 9.99 -38.68
N ALA A 536 -10.22 9.41 -38.94
CA ALA A 536 -11.44 10.13 -39.31
C ALA A 536 -12.62 9.66 -38.45
N TYR A 537 -13.73 10.39 -38.44
CA TYR A 537 -14.91 9.96 -37.69
C TYR A 537 -15.32 8.53 -38.06
N GLU A 538 -15.82 7.77 -37.09
CA GLU A 538 -16.17 6.36 -37.27
C GLU A 538 -17.20 6.12 -38.40
N ASP A 539 -18.09 7.08 -38.63
CA ASP A 539 -19.10 7.05 -39.68
C ASP A 539 -18.61 7.62 -41.03
N ALA A 540 -17.33 7.99 -41.12
CA ALA A 540 -16.78 8.64 -42.30
C ALA A 540 -16.55 7.67 -43.47
N LYS A 541 -16.86 8.14 -44.69
CA LYS A 541 -16.38 7.52 -45.93
C LYS A 541 -15.04 8.15 -46.30
N VAL A 542 -13.97 7.36 -46.23
CA VAL A 542 -12.59 7.85 -46.41
C VAL A 542 -11.96 7.33 -47.71
N SER A 543 -11.29 8.23 -48.43
CA SER A 543 -10.49 7.90 -49.62
C SER A 543 -9.22 8.74 -49.67
N ALA A 544 -8.21 8.27 -50.38
CA ALA A 544 -7.01 9.04 -50.71
C ALA A 544 -6.74 8.99 -52.21
N SER A 545 -5.98 9.95 -52.74
CA SER A 545 -5.54 9.93 -54.13
C SER A 545 -4.13 10.49 -54.30
N VAL A 546 -3.35 9.92 -55.21
CA VAL A 546 -1.98 10.38 -55.53
C VAL A 546 -1.61 10.00 -56.96
N GLY A 547 -1.02 10.91 -57.72
CA GLY A 547 -0.59 10.64 -59.10
C GLY A 547 -1.67 10.08 -60.04
N GLY A 548 -2.94 10.41 -59.80
CA GLY A 548 -4.10 9.91 -60.56
C GLY A 548 -4.62 8.53 -60.12
N GLN A 549 -4.02 7.90 -59.10
CA GLN A 549 -4.56 6.69 -58.46
C GLN A 549 -5.53 7.08 -57.34
N THR A 550 -6.67 6.39 -57.25
CA THR A 550 -7.61 6.50 -56.12
C THR A 550 -7.45 5.29 -55.21
N ILE A 551 -7.40 5.54 -53.91
CA ILE A 551 -7.16 4.57 -52.85
C ILE A 551 -8.38 4.60 -51.94
N THR A 552 -9.11 3.49 -51.85
CA THR A 552 -10.17 3.35 -50.85
C THR A 552 -9.52 2.96 -49.53
N LEU A 553 -9.84 3.69 -48.46
CA LEU A 553 -9.38 3.33 -47.13
C LEU A 553 -10.51 2.59 -46.39
N ILE A 554 -10.17 1.48 -45.77
CA ILE A 554 -11.07 0.67 -44.95
C ILE A 554 -10.77 0.91 -43.48
N GLN A 555 -11.80 0.94 -42.65
CA GLN A 555 -11.62 1.01 -41.20
C GLN A 555 -10.85 -0.22 -40.72
N THR A 556 -9.84 -0.03 -39.87
CA THR A 556 -9.10 -1.14 -39.27
C THR A 556 -9.88 -1.73 -38.10
N GLU A 557 -9.82 -3.06 -37.97
CA GLU A 557 -10.39 -3.78 -36.81
C GLU A 557 -9.42 -3.83 -35.62
N ASP A 558 -8.14 -3.55 -35.84
CA ASP A 558 -7.10 -3.59 -34.80
C ASP A 558 -7.07 -2.29 -33.98
N GLU A 559 -7.13 -2.41 -32.65
CA GLU A 559 -6.86 -1.31 -31.73
C GLU A 559 -5.35 -1.03 -31.71
N THR A 560 -4.94 0.06 -32.35
CA THR A 560 -3.56 0.57 -32.32
C THR A 560 -3.43 1.64 -31.23
N ASP A 561 -2.23 1.83 -30.66
CA ASP A 561 -1.90 2.89 -29.68
C ASP A 561 -2.37 4.32 -30.09
N GLU A 562 -2.61 4.56 -31.39
CA GLU A 562 -3.08 5.83 -31.95
C GLU A 562 -4.60 6.07 -31.81
N ALA A 563 -5.38 5.02 -31.55
CA ALA A 563 -6.84 5.09 -31.43
C ALA A 563 -7.25 5.05 -29.96
N ASP A 564 -7.49 6.23 -29.39
CA ASP A 564 -8.17 6.34 -28.09
C ASP A 564 -9.53 5.62 -28.19
N SER A 565 -9.72 4.59 -27.38
CA SER A 565 -10.88 3.72 -27.47
C SER A 565 -12.18 4.50 -27.19
N LEU A 566 -12.11 5.61 -26.46
CA LEU A 566 -13.25 6.50 -26.17
C LEU A 566 -13.54 7.51 -27.30
N SER A 567 -12.63 7.66 -28.26
CA SER A 567 -12.73 8.63 -29.35
C SER A 567 -13.79 8.25 -30.39
N GLY A 568 -14.48 9.25 -30.94
CA GLY A 568 -15.35 9.10 -32.11
C GLY A 568 -14.58 8.95 -33.43
N TYR A 569 -13.24 8.94 -33.38
CA TYR A 569 -12.39 8.72 -34.55
C TYR A 569 -11.93 7.25 -34.64
N LYS A 570 -11.88 6.72 -35.86
CA LYS A 570 -11.33 5.40 -36.18
C LYS A 570 -10.25 5.53 -37.24
N LEU A 571 -9.28 4.62 -37.17
CA LEU A 571 -8.20 4.55 -38.15
C LEU A 571 -8.72 3.87 -39.42
N PHE A 572 -8.57 4.54 -40.54
CA PHE A 572 -8.83 3.99 -41.86
C PHE A 572 -7.48 3.78 -42.55
N THR A 573 -7.26 2.62 -43.15
CA THR A 573 -6.02 2.31 -43.88
C THR A 573 -6.30 1.86 -45.31
N GLY A 574 -5.36 2.16 -46.20
CA GLY A 574 -5.36 1.71 -47.58
C GLY A 574 -3.94 1.56 -48.07
N VAL A 575 -3.75 0.83 -49.17
CA VAL A 575 -2.42 0.62 -49.76
C VAL A 575 -2.47 1.02 -51.22
N PHE A 576 -1.45 1.72 -51.69
CA PHE A 576 -1.22 1.90 -53.12
C PHE A 576 0.16 1.39 -53.49
N THR A 577 0.30 0.94 -54.73
CA THR A 577 1.58 0.51 -55.29
C THR A 577 2.20 1.65 -56.08
N ALA A 578 3.42 2.03 -55.71
CA ALA A 578 4.19 2.99 -56.49
C ALA A 578 4.36 2.48 -57.94
N PRO A 579 4.21 3.35 -58.96
CA PRO A 579 4.42 2.95 -60.34
C PRO A 579 5.86 2.47 -60.57
N SER A 580 6.08 1.67 -61.60
CA SER A 580 7.43 1.14 -61.91
C SER A 580 8.48 2.24 -62.04
N ALA A 581 9.68 1.98 -61.51
CA ALA A 581 10.75 2.96 -61.48
C ALA A 581 11.29 3.26 -62.90
N SER A 582 11.54 4.54 -63.16
CA SER A 582 12.12 5.03 -64.41
C SER A 582 13.64 5.21 -64.29
N ALA A 583 14.33 5.64 -65.35
CA ALA A 583 15.77 5.94 -65.29
C ALA A 583 16.11 7.16 -64.41
N SER A 584 15.11 8.00 -64.08
CA SER A 584 15.22 9.15 -63.17
C SER A 584 14.11 9.14 -62.12
N ALA A 585 14.35 9.78 -60.98
CA ALA A 585 13.31 9.94 -59.96
C ALA A 585 12.12 10.75 -60.51
N THR A 586 10.88 10.36 -60.17
CA THR A 586 9.63 10.94 -60.68
C THR A 586 8.70 11.32 -59.53
N THR A 587 8.21 12.56 -59.50
CA THR A 587 7.29 13.03 -58.45
C THR A 587 5.84 12.76 -58.83
N MET A 588 5.08 12.09 -57.95
CA MET A 588 3.65 11.78 -58.16
C MET A 588 2.70 12.88 -57.65
N GLY A 589 3.20 13.84 -56.87
CA GLY A 589 2.41 14.87 -56.20
C GLY A 589 2.09 14.53 -54.75
N ASN A 590 1.24 15.34 -54.11
CA ASN A 590 0.80 15.11 -52.75
C ASN A 590 -0.29 14.03 -52.72
N ILE A 591 -0.32 13.24 -51.66
CA ILE A 591 -1.48 12.41 -51.34
C ILE A 591 -2.59 13.33 -50.87
N THR A 592 -3.78 13.26 -51.45
CA THR A 592 -4.95 14.01 -51.00
C THR A 592 -5.94 13.04 -50.36
N PHE A 593 -6.13 13.16 -49.05
CA PHE A 593 -7.14 12.43 -48.30
C PHE A 593 -8.45 13.21 -48.32
N THR A 594 -9.56 12.51 -48.50
CA THR A 594 -10.92 13.08 -48.48
C THR A 594 -11.80 12.18 -47.63
N ALA A 595 -12.48 12.77 -46.66
CA ALA A 595 -13.43 12.08 -45.81
C ALA A 595 -14.75 12.86 -45.76
N THR A 596 -15.85 12.11 -45.79
CA THR A 596 -17.20 12.66 -45.67
C THR A 596 -17.93 11.97 -44.53
N ALA A 597 -18.40 12.75 -43.55
CA ALA A 597 -19.19 12.29 -42.41
C ALA A 597 -20.26 13.34 -42.08
N GLN A 598 -21.45 12.90 -41.64
CA GLN A 598 -22.55 13.79 -41.23
C GLN A 598 -22.91 14.93 -42.22
N GLY A 599 -22.68 14.73 -43.52
CA GLY A 599 -22.94 15.73 -44.57
C GLY A 599 -21.80 16.73 -44.82
N GLU A 600 -20.75 16.72 -44.00
CA GLU A 600 -19.56 17.56 -44.15
C GLU A 600 -18.45 16.78 -44.88
N THR A 601 -17.74 17.46 -45.80
CA THR A 601 -16.61 16.86 -46.54
C THR A 601 -15.35 17.67 -46.27
N GLN A 602 -14.31 17.00 -45.80
CA GLN A 602 -13.00 17.59 -45.55
C GLN A 602 -11.95 16.91 -46.43
N SER A 603 -11.05 17.71 -47.00
CA SER A 603 -9.85 17.22 -47.69
C SER A 603 -8.59 17.73 -47.00
N VAL A 604 -7.61 16.83 -46.83
CA VAL A 604 -6.31 17.12 -46.19
C VAL A 604 -5.19 16.59 -47.09
N GLU A 605 -4.15 17.38 -47.28
CA GLU A 605 -2.94 16.93 -48.01
C GLU A 605 -2.00 16.17 -47.06
N GLY A 606 -1.55 15.00 -47.50
CA GLY A 606 -0.50 14.19 -46.89
C GLY A 606 0.87 14.43 -47.52
N ALA A 607 1.65 13.36 -47.67
CA ALA A 607 3.03 13.45 -48.15
C ALA A 607 3.11 13.72 -49.65
N LEU A 608 4.09 14.53 -50.05
CA LEU A 608 4.61 14.60 -51.41
C LEU A 608 5.37 13.30 -51.71
N VAL A 609 4.92 12.53 -52.69
CA VAL A 609 5.50 11.23 -53.06
C VAL A 609 6.44 11.38 -54.24
N THR A 610 7.68 10.90 -54.09
CA THR A 610 8.66 10.76 -55.16
C THR A 610 9.02 9.29 -55.34
N VAL A 611 8.87 8.77 -56.55
CA VAL A 611 9.37 7.44 -56.93
C VAL A 611 10.84 7.56 -57.31
N ASN A 612 11.70 6.83 -56.63
CA ASN A 612 13.14 6.78 -56.88
C ASN A 612 13.45 6.28 -58.30
N LYS A 613 14.64 6.60 -58.80
CA LYS A 613 15.13 6.00 -60.04
C LYS A 613 15.29 4.48 -59.84
N ARG A 614 15.31 3.74 -60.94
CA ARG A 614 15.53 2.29 -60.93
C ARG A 614 16.85 1.95 -60.21
N ALA A 615 16.75 1.16 -59.15
CA ALA A 615 17.91 0.63 -58.44
C ALA A 615 18.67 -0.38 -59.32
N VAL A 616 20.00 -0.33 -59.26
CA VAL A 616 20.90 -1.27 -59.95
C VAL A 616 21.68 -2.03 -58.88
N MET A 617 21.54 -3.36 -58.86
CA MET A 617 22.30 -4.23 -57.95
C MET A 617 23.80 -4.07 -58.19
N GLY A 618 24.59 -3.95 -57.13
CA GLY A 618 26.05 -3.81 -57.20
C GLY A 618 26.58 -2.37 -57.27
N GLU A 619 25.74 -1.34 -57.44
CA GLU A 619 26.18 0.07 -57.50
C GLU A 619 26.23 0.78 -56.14
N GLY A 620 25.74 0.15 -55.06
CA GLY A 620 25.72 0.74 -53.74
C GLY A 620 27.08 0.84 -53.04
N SER A 621 27.09 1.50 -51.89
CA SER A 621 28.30 1.66 -51.07
C SER A 621 28.39 0.60 -49.99
N VAL A 622 29.60 0.12 -49.71
CA VAL A 622 29.84 -0.78 -48.56
C VAL A 622 29.68 0.00 -47.26
N VAL A 623 28.86 -0.53 -46.37
CA VAL A 623 28.47 0.07 -45.09
C VAL A 623 28.69 -0.91 -43.95
N TYR A 624 28.78 -0.39 -42.72
CA TYR A 624 28.78 -1.20 -41.51
C TYR A 624 27.80 -0.64 -40.48
N VAL A 625 27.21 -1.52 -39.68
CA VAL A 625 26.29 -1.18 -38.60
C VAL A 625 27.05 -0.52 -37.44
N VAL A 626 26.57 0.63 -36.97
CA VAL A 626 27.11 1.37 -35.81
C VAL A 626 26.23 1.30 -34.57
N ALA A 627 24.92 1.07 -34.74
CA ALA A 627 24.01 0.80 -33.64
C ALA A 627 24.35 -0.53 -32.96
N ASP A 628 24.14 -0.63 -31.65
CA ASP A 628 24.42 -1.86 -30.90
C ASP A 628 23.58 -3.04 -31.41
N GLN A 629 22.32 -2.77 -31.77
CA GLN A 629 21.39 -3.64 -32.49
C GLN A 629 20.61 -2.75 -33.48
N ALA A 630 20.87 -2.87 -34.78
CA ALA A 630 20.13 -2.12 -35.79
C ALA A 630 18.81 -2.83 -36.10
N GLU A 631 17.68 -2.13 -35.94
CA GLU A 631 16.37 -2.67 -36.27
C GLU A 631 16.27 -2.91 -37.78
N THR A 632 15.68 -4.04 -38.16
CA THR A 632 15.54 -4.44 -39.56
C THR A 632 14.07 -4.44 -39.98
N PHE A 633 13.83 -4.09 -41.24
CA PHE A 633 12.51 -3.94 -41.82
C PHE A 633 12.43 -4.68 -43.17
N PRO A 634 11.23 -5.11 -43.60
CA PRO A 634 10.99 -5.58 -44.96
C PRO A 634 11.35 -4.51 -46.02
N ILE A 635 11.87 -4.98 -47.17
CA ILE A 635 12.26 -4.10 -48.29
C ILE A 635 11.10 -3.74 -49.23
N ASN A 636 9.98 -4.47 -49.16
CA ASN A 636 8.84 -4.30 -50.06
C ASN A 636 7.74 -3.39 -49.50
N THR A 637 7.81 -3.02 -48.22
CA THR A 637 6.84 -2.13 -47.56
C THR A 637 7.54 -0.92 -46.93
N LEU A 638 6.87 0.23 -46.95
CA LEU A 638 7.34 1.45 -46.32
C LEU A 638 6.40 1.94 -45.22
N ASN A 639 6.52 1.32 -44.05
CA ASN A 639 6.07 1.87 -42.78
C ASN A 639 7.26 1.91 -41.78
N ASP A 640 7.08 2.62 -40.66
CA ASP A 640 7.99 2.64 -39.50
C ASP A 640 7.55 1.61 -38.43
N ASN A 641 6.69 0.67 -38.81
CA ASN A 641 6.17 -0.33 -37.90
C ASN A 641 7.16 -1.51 -37.85
N SER A 642 7.56 -1.85 -36.63
CA SER A 642 8.29 -3.09 -36.34
C SER A 642 7.55 -4.29 -36.91
N ASN A 643 8.30 -5.30 -37.36
CA ASN A 643 7.73 -6.56 -37.84
C ASN A 643 8.31 -7.75 -37.05
N SER A 644 7.44 -8.59 -36.50
CA SER A 644 7.86 -9.68 -35.61
C SER A 644 8.63 -10.81 -36.31
N GLY A 645 8.66 -10.81 -37.65
CA GLY A 645 9.51 -11.67 -38.47
C GLY A 645 10.90 -11.10 -38.77
N TYR A 646 11.21 -9.87 -38.35
CA TYR A 646 12.48 -9.19 -38.61
C TYR A 646 13.21 -8.93 -37.29
N PHE A 647 14.42 -9.49 -37.18
CA PHE A 647 15.26 -9.39 -35.98
C PHE A 647 16.42 -8.40 -36.21
N PRO A 648 16.87 -7.69 -35.17
CA PRO A 648 17.98 -6.76 -35.29
C PRO A 648 19.30 -7.44 -35.69
N ILE A 649 20.17 -6.69 -36.36
CA ILE A 649 21.55 -7.10 -36.68
C ILE A 649 22.58 -6.33 -35.84
N PRO A 650 23.66 -6.97 -35.38
CA PRO A 650 24.54 -6.37 -34.40
C PRO A 650 25.55 -5.39 -35.01
N LYS A 651 26.06 -4.51 -34.15
CA LYS A 651 27.16 -3.58 -34.46
C LYS A 651 28.33 -4.26 -35.16
N GLY A 652 28.81 -3.64 -36.23
CA GLY A 652 29.95 -4.10 -37.01
C GLY A 652 29.61 -5.03 -38.18
N THR A 653 28.34 -5.45 -38.31
CA THR A 653 27.86 -6.15 -39.51
C THR A 653 28.15 -5.31 -40.75
N VAL A 654 28.80 -5.89 -41.76
CA VAL A 654 29.14 -5.23 -43.03
C VAL A 654 28.15 -5.68 -44.09
N ASP A 655 27.64 -4.74 -44.85
CA ASP A 655 26.69 -4.97 -45.94
C ASP A 655 26.88 -3.92 -47.04
N LYS A 656 26.07 -3.97 -48.09
CA LYS A 656 26.03 -2.95 -49.14
C LYS A 656 24.69 -2.28 -49.18
N THR A 657 24.67 -0.96 -49.35
CA THR A 657 23.42 -0.28 -49.68
C THR A 657 22.90 -0.73 -51.04
N TYR A 658 21.59 -0.64 -51.23
CA TYR A 658 20.92 -0.98 -52.47
C TYR A 658 19.91 0.12 -52.82
N GLY A 659 20.06 0.74 -54.01
CA GLY A 659 19.20 1.85 -54.44
C GLY A 659 19.54 3.19 -53.78
N ASP A 660 18.58 4.11 -53.74
CA ASP A 660 18.71 5.42 -53.10
C ASP A 660 18.17 5.38 -51.65
N GLU A 661 18.55 6.36 -50.84
CA GLU A 661 18.02 6.53 -49.48
C GLU A 661 16.51 6.76 -49.51
N ILE A 662 15.80 6.00 -48.68
CA ILE A 662 14.36 6.14 -48.49
C ILE A 662 14.12 7.14 -47.36
N VAL A 663 13.41 8.21 -47.67
CA VAL A 663 12.99 9.23 -46.71
C VAL A 663 11.52 9.02 -46.41
N TYR A 664 11.19 8.82 -45.14
CA TYR A 664 9.83 8.77 -44.64
C TYR A 664 9.65 9.90 -43.63
N LYS A 665 8.92 10.93 -44.03
CA LYS A 665 8.49 11.98 -43.11
C LYS A 665 7.07 11.71 -42.65
N ASN A 666 6.84 11.84 -41.36
CA ASN A 666 5.50 11.91 -40.79
C ASN A 666 5.47 13.04 -39.74
N GLY A 667 4.78 14.13 -40.04
CA GLY A 667 4.71 15.33 -39.21
C GLY A 667 6.09 15.98 -39.02
N SER A 668 6.52 16.09 -37.77
CA SER A 668 7.84 16.57 -37.37
C SER A 668 8.92 15.47 -37.41
N VAL A 669 8.52 14.20 -37.43
CA VAL A 669 9.42 13.05 -37.43
C VAL A 669 9.88 12.79 -38.85
N THR A 670 11.19 12.69 -39.05
CA THR A 670 11.78 12.23 -40.30
C THR A 670 12.61 11.01 -40.00
N LYS A 671 12.23 9.88 -40.58
CA LYS A 671 13.01 8.65 -40.58
C LYS A 671 13.64 8.50 -41.96
N THR A 672 14.89 8.11 -41.98
CA THR A 672 15.59 7.77 -43.21
C THR A 672 16.09 6.34 -43.12
N TYR A 673 16.11 5.67 -44.25
CA TYR A 673 16.45 4.27 -44.33
C TYR A 673 17.28 3.96 -45.56
N TRP A 674 18.14 2.96 -45.41
CA TRP A 674 18.81 2.30 -46.52
C TRP A 674 18.31 0.87 -46.63
N LYS A 675 18.00 0.45 -47.86
CA LYS A 675 17.92 -0.97 -48.16
C LYS A 675 19.34 -1.51 -48.26
N LEU A 676 19.51 -2.73 -47.79
CA LEU A 676 20.74 -3.47 -47.88
C LEU A 676 20.60 -4.61 -48.89
N GLU A 677 21.70 -4.99 -49.56
CA GLU A 677 21.71 -6.08 -50.53
C GLU A 677 21.39 -7.45 -49.90
N SER A 678 21.55 -7.59 -48.58
CA SER A 678 21.07 -8.74 -47.78
C SER A 678 19.54 -8.89 -47.76
N GLY A 679 18.78 -7.92 -48.28
CA GLY A 679 17.33 -8.01 -48.41
C GLY A 679 16.55 -7.51 -47.19
N VAL A 680 17.17 -6.69 -46.35
CA VAL A 680 16.51 -5.93 -45.27
C VAL A 680 16.68 -4.43 -45.46
N ARG A 681 15.87 -3.64 -44.78
CA ARG A 681 16.04 -2.19 -44.64
C ARG A 681 16.42 -1.88 -43.19
N VAL A 682 17.27 -0.87 -42.99
CA VAL A 682 17.71 -0.38 -41.67
C VAL A 682 17.59 1.13 -41.61
N TYR A 683 17.52 1.71 -40.41
CA TYR A 683 17.62 3.16 -40.27
C TYR A 683 18.97 3.67 -40.77
N SER A 684 18.99 4.82 -41.45
CA SER A 684 20.23 5.37 -41.99
C SER A 684 21.24 5.72 -40.92
N ASP A 685 20.77 6.19 -39.76
CA ASP A 685 21.63 6.54 -38.62
C ASP A 685 22.30 5.31 -37.98
N ASP A 686 21.78 4.11 -38.24
CA ASP A 686 22.31 2.86 -37.71
C ASP A 686 23.50 2.32 -38.52
N ILE A 687 23.81 2.92 -39.68
CA ILE A 687 24.91 2.48 -40.56
C ILE A 687 25.86 3.63 -40.92
N LYS A 688 27.11 3.28 -41.29
CA LYS A 688 28.08 4.22 -41.85
C LYS A 688 28.84 3.61 -43.02
N ALA A 689 29.25 4.43 -43.98
CA ALA A 689 30.13 3.99 -45.07
C ALA A 689 31.46 3.46 -44.51
N SER A 690 31.89 2.27 -44.95
CA SER A 690 33.14 1.65 -44.49
C SER A 690 34.34 2.01 -45.36
N GLY A 691 34.12 2.33 -46.64
CA GLY A 691 35.18 2.50 -47.64
C GLY A 691 35.96 1.21 -47.96
N GLY A 692 35.60 0.09 -47.34
CA GLY A 692 36.23 -1.23 -47.52
C GLY A 692 35.58 -2.05 -48.64
N SER A 693 36.07 -3.27 -48.82
CA SER A 693 35.51 -4.25 -49.76
C SER A 693 34.29 -4.96 -49.17
N MET A 694 33.41 -5.45 -50.04
CA MET A 694 32.29 -6.32 -49.64
C MET A 694 32.79 -7.58 -48.94
N PRO A 695 32.01 -8.15 -48.01
CA PRO A 695 32.34 -9.39 -47.35
C PRO A 695 31.95 -10.62 -48.21
N ASP A 696 32.25 -10.55 -49.52
CA ASP A 696 31.89 -11.61 -50.47
C ASP A 696 32.73 -12.86 -50.23
N GLN A 697 32.11 -14.03 -50.42
CA GLN A 697 32.77 -15.33 -50.21
C GLN A 697 33.25 -15.56 -48.77
N ASN A 698 32.55 -14.99 -47.78
CA ASN A 698 32.85 -15.20 -46.37
C ASN A 698 32.90 -16.70 -46.03
N VAL A 699 33.88 -17.09 -45.23
CA VAL A 699 34.00 -18.44 -44.70
C VAL A 699 33.71 -18.40 -43.22
N ILE A 700 32.70 -19.16 -42.79
CA ILE A 700 32.53 -19.49 -41.38
C ILE A 700 33.38 -20.75 -41.16
N SER A 701 34.51 -20.58 -40.49
CA SER A 701 35.56 -21.59 -40.36
C SER A 701 35.37 -22.52 -39.16
N GLY A 702 34.59 -22.08 -38.16
CA GLY A 702 34.33 -22.85 -36.95
C GLY A 702 33.03 -22.42 -36.27
N MET A 703 32.43 -23.37 -35.55
CA MET A 703 31.27 -23.16 -34.68
C MET A 703 31.59 -23.79 -33.33
N SER A 704 31.30 -23.08 -32.25
CA SER A 704 31.33 -23.64 -30.90
C SER A 704 30.06 -23.30 -30.15
N VAL A 705 29.50 -24.28 -29.43
CA VAL A 705 28.34 -24.09 -28.59
C VAL A 705 28.75 -24.30 -27.13
N LYS A 706 28.62 -23.26 -26.32
CA LYS A 706 28.93 -23.30 -24.89
C LYS A 706 27.66 -23.01 -24.09
N SER A 707 27.40 -23.81 -23.07
CA SER A 707 26.28 -23.60 -22.16
C SER A 707 26.81 -23.31 -20.76
N SER A 708 26.21 -22.33 -20.11
CA SER A 708 26.36 -22.00 -18.68
C SER A 708 24.98 -22.11 -18.02
N GLY A 709 24.88 -21.94 -16.70
CA GLY A 709 23.56 -21.93 -16.04
C GLY A 709 22.60 -20.89 -16.65
N ALA A 710 23.07 -19.65 -16.84
CA ALA A 710 22.22 -18.55 -17.28
C ALA A 710 22.10 -18.38 -18.80
N TYR A 711 23.10 -18.82 -19.57
CA TYR A 711 23.17 -18.55 -21.02
C TYR A 711 23.72 -19.72 -21.82
N THR A 712 23.25 -19.83 -23.06
CA THR A 712 23.88 -20.64 -24.11
C THR A 712 24.43 -19.71 -25.18
N SER A 713 25.70 -19.85 -25.53
CA SER A 713 26.37 -19.07 -26.58
C SER A 713 26.74 -19.96 -27.75
N VAL A 714 26.36 -19.53 -28.95
CA VAL A 714 26.86 -20.09 -30.21
C VAL A 714 27.83 -19.06 -30.79
N SER A 715 29.12 -19.42 -30.84
CA SER A 715 30.18 -18.57 -31.40
C SER A 715 30.60 -19.10 -32.76
N LEU A 716 30.60 -18.22 -33.76
CA LEU A 716 30.92 -18.53 -35.15
C LEU A 716 32.17 -17.75 -35.58
N GLU A 717 33.26 -18.46 -35.82
CA GLU A 717 34.51 -17.87 -36.31
C GLU A 717 34.40 -17.64 -37.82
N MET A 718 34.50 -16.39 -38.26
CA MET A 718 34.35 -16.03 -39.67
C MET A 718 35.45 -15.08 -40.14
N ASP A 719 35.70 -15.07 -41.44
CA ASP A 719 36.68 -14.16 -42.04
C ASP A 719 36.22 -12.70 -41.98
N GLN A 720 34.90 -12.48 -42.10
CA GLN A 720 34.29 -11.16 -42.23
C GLN A 720 32.92 -11.13 -41.56
N LYS A 721 32.54 -9.94 -41.05
CA LYS A 721 31.27 -9.70 -40.34
C LYS A 721 30.13 -9.57 -41.35
N VAL A 722 29.36 -10.64 -41.54
CA VAL A 722 28.27 -10.71 -42.53
C VAL A 722 26.88 -10.52 -41.90
N PRO A 723 25.87 -10.08 -42.67
CA PRO A 723 24.50 -9.99 -42.19
C PRO A 723 23.81 -11.36 -42.21
N TYR A 724 22.73 -11.47 -41.46
CA TYR A 724 21.88 -12.66 -41.40
C TYR A 724 20.42 -12.30 -41.20
N LYS A 725 19.52 -13.22 -41.58
CA LYS A 725 18.08 -13.17 -41.28
C LYS A 725 17.70 -14.29 -40.32
N VAL A 726 16.67 -14.07 -39.50
CA VAL A 726 16.21 -15.06 -38.51
C VAL A 726 14.81 -15.57 -38.86
N ALA A 727 14.59 -16.87 -38.69
CA ALA A 727 13.26 -17.47 -38.68
C ALA A 727 13.07 -18.33 -37.42
N TYR A 728 11.85 -18.32 -36.87
CA TYR A 728 11.47 -19.08 -35.69
C TYR A 728 10.10 -19.74 -35.93
N ASP A 729 10.00 -21.04 -35.71
CA ASP A 729 8.77 -21.82 -35.92
C ASP A 729 8.18 -22.42 -34.63
N GLY A 730 8.77 -22.09 -33.47
CA GLY A 730 8.40 -22.69 -32.18
C GLY A 730 9.35 -23.81 -31.73
N SER A 731 9.94 -24.56 -32.66
CA SER A 731 10.78 -25.73 -32.38
C SER A 731 12.26 -25.53 -32.71
N GLN A 732 12.55 -24.62 -33.62
CA GLN A 732 13.91 -24.28 -34.04
C GLN A 732 14.05 -22.79 -34.38
N ILE A 733 15.28 -22.32 -34.32
CA ILE A 733 15.69 -20.98 -34.76
C ILE A 733 16.68 -21.16 -35.91
N ILE A 734 16.42 -20.48 -37.02
CA ILE A 734 17.23 -20.55 -38.24
C ILE A 734 17.91 -19.21 -38.48
N PHE A 735 19.24 -19.21 -38.56
CA PHE A 735 20.04 -18.05 -38.97
C PHE A 735 20.48 -18.24 -40.43
N LYS A 736 19.99 -17.40 -41.33
CA LYS A 736 20.28 -17.44 -42.77
C LYS A 736 21.37 -16.42 -43.08
N PHE A 737 22.61 -16.86 -43.22
CA PHE A 737 23.75 -15.97 -43.48
C PHE A 737 23.86 -15.63 -44.96
N ASP A 738 23.99 -14.33 -45.25
CA ASP A 738 24.27 -13.83 -46.59
C ASP A 738 25.79 -13.80 -46.85
N TYR A 739 26.19 -13.68 -48.12
CA TYR A 739 27.58 -13.61 -48.59
C TYR A 739 28.52 -14.75 -48.17
N THR A 740 27.98 -15.87 -47.67
CA THR A 740 28.75 -16.97 -47.10
C THR A 740 28.98 -18.09 -48.12
N ALA A 741 30.24 -18.40 -48.42
CA ALA A 741 30.63 -19.41 -49.40
C ALA A 741 30.81 -20.80 -48.79
N ARG A 742 31.30 -20.87 -47.55
CA ARG A 742 31.56 -22.14 -46.84
C ARG A 742 31.23 -22.00 -45.36
N THR A 743 30.74 -23.10 -44.79
CA THR A 743 30.36 -23.27 -43.40
C THR A 743 31.08 -24.49 -42.81
N PRO A 744 31.23 -24.59 -41.48
CA PRO A 744 31.86 -25.73 -40.85
C PRO A 744 30.91 -26.93 -40.82
N ASP A 745 31.40 -28.08 -40.37
CA ASP A 745 30.55 -29.26 -40.18
C ASP A 745 29.46 -29.03 -39.13
N SER A 746 28.34 -29.75 -39.26
CA SER A 746 27.25 -29.73 -38.28
C SER A 746 27.68 -30.37 -36.96
N ASP A 747 27.12 -29.90 -35.84
CA ASP A 747 27.44 -30.41 -34.50
C ASP A 747 26.21 -31.03 -33.82
N SER A 748 26.38 -32.27 -33.35
CA SER A 748 25.42 -32.95 -32.49
C SER A 748 25.69 -32.57 -31.04
N ILE A 749 24.84 -31.73 -30.47
CA ILE A 749 25.06 -31.16 -29.14
C ILE A 749 24.59 -32.14 -28.07
N LYS A 750 25.53 -32.89 -27.47
CA LYS A 750 25.22 -33.90 -26.44
C LYS A 750 24.75 -33.29 -25.10
N SER A 751 25.39 -32.22 -24.64
CA SER A 751 25.12 -31.56 -23.34
C SER A 751 24.97 -30.04 -23.50
N ASN A 752 23.74 -29.55 -23.43
CA ASN A 752 23.41 -28.12 -23.51
C ASN A 752 22.05 -27.83 -22.85
N ALA A 753 21.84 -26.65 -22.29
CA ALA A 753 20.58 -26.32 -21.63
C ALA A 753 19.40 -26.09 -22.60
N LEU A 754 19.67 -25.61 -23.82
CA LEU A 754 18.64 -25.08 -24.74
C LEU A 754 18.52 -25.85 -26.05
N PHE A 755 19.63 -26.26 -26.67
CA PHE A 755 19.64 -26.85 -28.01
C PHE A 755 20.01 -28.34 -27.99
N LYS A 756 19.38 -29.13 -28.86
CA LYS A 756 19.74 -30.54 -29.10
C LYS A 756 20.67 -30.73 -30.31
N SER A 757 20.67 -29.78 -31.25
CA SER A 757 21.55 -29.84 -32.42
C SER A 757 21.75 -28.47 -33.04
N ALA A 758 22.92 -28.28 -33.67
CA ALA A 758 23.24 -27.16 -34.53
C ALA A 758 23.63 -27.70 -35.91
N LYS A 759 22.75 -27.58 -36.90
CA LYS A 759 22.94 -28.15 -38.23
C LYS A 759 23.08 -27.07 -39.30
N TRP A 760 24.03 -27.26 -40.20
CA TRP A 760 24.22 -26.41 -41.37
C TRP A 760 23.52 -27.00 -42.59
N GLU A 761 22.69 -26.19 -43.26
CA GLU A 761 22.09 -26.48 -44.55
C GLU A 761 22.46 -25.36 -45.53
N GLY A 762 23.58 -25.56 -46.25
CA GLY A 762 24.21 -24.48 -47.00
C GLY A 762 24.73 -23.40 -46.05
N SER A 763 24.25 -22.16 -46.21
CA SER A 763 24.55 -21.03 -45.31
C SER A 763 23.52 -20.82 -44.20
N ASN A 764 22.58 -21.75 -44.01
CA ASN A 764 21.59 -21.68 -42.95
C ASN A 764 22.06 -22.50 -41.74
N LEU A 765 22.12 -21.86 -40.56
CA LEU A 765 22.34 -22.54 -39.29
C LEU A 765 20.99 -22.79 -38.60
N ASN A 766 20.61 -24.06 -38.54
CA ASN A 766 19.39 -24.54 -37.90
C ASN A 766 19.73 -24.98 -36.46
N LEU A 767 19.28 -24.21 -35.47
CA LEU A 767 19.41 -24.52 -34.05
C LEU A 767 18.09 -25.12 -33.54
N THR A 768 18.07 -26.43 -33.31
CA THR A 768 16.86 -27.11 -32.84
C THR A 768 16.79 -27.09 -31.32
N LEU A 769 15.67 -26.61 -30.78
CA LEU A 769 15.44 -26.53 -29.34
C LEU A 769 15.27 -27.93 -28.75
N LYS A 770 15.69 -28.09 -27.49
CA LYS A 770 15.36 -29.27 -26.68
C LYS A 770 13.86 -29.35 -26.40
N LYS A 771 13.22 -28.20 -26.20
CA LYS A 771 11.79 -28.07 -25.94
C LYS A 771 11.18 -27.00 -26.83
N ALA A 772 10.11 -27.35 -27.53
CA ALA A 772 9.34 -26.38 -28.29
C ALA A 772 8.82 -25.27 -27.38
N GLY A 773 8.93 -24.02 -27.81
CA GLY A 773 8.56 -22.84 -27.01
C GLY A 773 9.57 -22.43 -25.94
N GLY A 774 10.69 -23.15 -25.77
CA GLY A 774 11.71 -22.85 -24.76
C GLY A 774 12.63 -21.65 -25.07
N PHE A 775 12.38 -20.91 -26.15
CA PHE A 775 13.19 -19.78 -26.56
C PHE A 775 12.81 -18.50 -25.80
N LEU A 776 13.76 -17.97 -25.03
CA LEU A 776 13.57 -16.77 -24.19
C LEU A 776 14.29 -15.52 -24.76
N GLY A 777 14.48 -15.45 -26.08
CA GLY A 777 15.22 -14.36 -26.73
C GLY A 777 16.75 -14.55 -26.75
N TYR A 778 17.43 -13.70 -27.53
CA TYR A 778 18.89 -13.75 -27.69
C TYR A 778 19.49 -12.38 -27.99
N LYS A 779 20.78 -12.23 -27.67
CA LYS A 779 21.61 -11.07 -28.04
C LYS A 779 22.72 -11.51 -28.97
N ALA A 780 22.91 -10.79 -30.08
CA ALA A 780 24.03 -11.00 -31.00
C ALA A 780 25.10 -9.91 -30.84
N TYR A 781 26.38 -10.24 -30.95
CA TYR A 781 27.47 -9.27 -31.01
C TYR A 781 28.74 -9.89 -31.60
N TYR A 782 29.67 -9.06 -32.06
CA TYR A 782 30.97 -9.50 -32.59
C TYR A 782 32.10 -9.33 -31.57
N GLU A 783 32.91 -10.37 -31.38
CA GLU A 783 34.20 -10.33 -30.67
C GLU A 783 35.32 -10.58 -31.69
N GLY A 784 36.06 -9.54 -32.08
CA GLY A 784 36.91 -9.64 -33.27
C GLY A 784 36.06 -9.91 -34.51
N ASN A 785 36.34 -11.00 -35.23
CA ASN A 785 35.47 -11.51 -36.30
C ASN A 785 34.63 -12.72 -35.88
N SER A 786 34.56 -13.03 -34.58
CA SER A 786 33.67 -14.09 -34.07
C SER A 786 32.27 -13.52 -33.83
N LEU A 787 31.23 -14.07 -34.47
CA LEU A 787 29.83 -13.73 -34.15
C LEU A 787 29.37 -14.56 -32.97
N VAL A 788 28.98 -13.91 -31.88
CA VAL A 788 28.44 -14.55 -30.68
C VAL A 788 26.93 -14.35 -30.61
N LEU A 789 26.19 -15.45 -30.66
CA LEU A 789 24.75 -15.51 -30.43
C LEU A 789 24.52 -16.01 -28.99
N ARG A 790 24.20 -15.11 -28.06
CA ARG A 790 23.97 -15.43 -26.64
C ARG A 790 22.47 -15.53 -26.35
N PHE A 791 22.00 -16.74 -26.12
CA PHE A 791 20.63 -17.09 -25.78
C PHE A 791 20.42 -17.14 -24.26
N ASN A 792 19.23 -16.73 -23.81
CA ASN A 792 18.82 -16.90 -22.41
C ASN A 792 18.41 -18.36 -22.16
N ASN A 793 19.01 -18.99 -21.15
CA ASN A 793 18.53 -20.28 -20.66
C ASN A 793 17.39 -20.06 -19.65
N SER A 794 16.42 -20.98 -19.63
CA SER A 794 15.42 -20.99 -18.56
C SER A 794 16.05 -21.50 -17.27
N PRO A 795 15.85 -20.81 -16.12
CA PRO A 795 16.20 -21.35 -14.81
C PRO A 795 15.27 -22.50 -14.37
N GLY A 796 14.16 -22.75 -15.09
CA GLY A 796 13.21 -23.82 -14.81
C GLY A 796 12.27 -23.58 -13.63
N SER A 797 12.47 -22.50 -12.88
CA SER A 797 11.57 -22.03 -11.83
C SER A 797 11.74 -20.52 -11.68
N LEU A 798 11.06 -19.90 -10.72
CA LEU A 798 11.32 -18.49 -10.38
C LEU A 798 12.67 -18.29 -9.69
N SER A 799 13.16 -19.30 -8.97
CA SER A 799 14.47 -19.23 -8.31
C SER A 799 15.59 -19.11 -9.35
N GLY A 800 16.36 -18.03 -9.25
CA GLY A 800 17.42 -17.70 -10.21
C GLY A 800 16.94 -17.04 -11.52
N ALA A 801 15.64 -16.74 -11.64
CA ALA A 801 15.11 -15.97 -12.76
C ALA A 801 15.45 -14.48 -12.65
N ARG A 802 15.67 -13.81 -13.78
CA ARG A 802 15.83 -12.35 -13.88
C ARG A 802 14.62 -11.75 -14.56
N ILE A 803 13.78 -11.09 -13.78
CA ILE A 803 12.47 -10.59 -14.22
C ILE A 803 12.42 -9.07 -14.09
N VAL A 804 11.88 -8.42 -15.11
CA VAL A 804 11.55 -6.98 -15.08
C VAL A 804 10.05 -6.84 -14.91
N VAL A 805 9.65 -6.04 -13.92
CA VAL A 805 8.26 -5.63 -13.73
C VAL A 805 8.16 -4.15 -14.09
N ASP A 806 7.31 -3.84 -15.05
CA ASP A 806 7.11 -2.49 -15.56
C ASP A 806 5.70 -2.01 -15.21
N PRO A 807 5.52 -1.12 -14.20
CA PRO A 807 4.22 -0.52 -13.94
C PRO A 807 3.90 0.48 -15.06
N GLY A 808 2.84 0.24 -15.84
CA GLY A 808 2.37 1.13 -16.89
C GLY A 808 2.12 2.56 -16.36
N HIS A 809 2.35 3.56 -17.22
CA HIS A 809 2.12 4.98 -16.91
C HIS A 809 3.00 5.54 -15.77
N GLY A 810 2.49 6.55 -15.03
CA GLY A 810 3.12 7.19 -13.87
C GLY A 810 3.63 8.61 -14.14
N GLY A 811 3.96 9.34 -13.07
CA GLY A 811 4.43 10.72 -13.16
C GLY A 811 3.32 11.66 -13.63
N ASN A 812 3.48 12.25 -14.81
CA ASN A 812 2.47 13.14 -15.41
C ASN A 812 1.47 12.40 -16.32
N ASP A 813 1.62 11.09 -16.47
CA ASP A 813 0.71 10.24 -17.22
C ASP A 813 -0.07 9.37 -16.22
N PRO A 814 -1.35 9.71 -15.94
CA PRO A 814 -2.18 8.94 -15.01
C PRO A 814 -2.75 7.66 -15.67
N GLY A 815 -2.55 7.45 -16.98
CA GLY A 815 -3.35 6.48 -17.73
C GLY A 815 -4.85 6.82 -17.67
N ASN A 816 -5.70 5.80 -17.59
CA ASN A 816 -7.14 6.03 -17.38
C ASN A 816 -7.46 6.54 -15.96
N LEU A 817 -8.28 7.59 -15.84
CA LEU A 817 -8.59 8.23 -14.54
C LEU A 817 -9.51 7.42 -13.62
N GLY A 818 -10.20 6.39 -14.13
CA GLY A 818 -11.16 5.62 -13.35
C GLY A 818 -12.37 6.43 -12.88
N PHE A 819 -13.16 5.87 -11.95
CA PHE A 819 -14.36 6.49 -11.39
C PHE A 819 -14.09 7.32 -10.13
N TYR A 820 -13.01 7.01 -9.41
CA TYR A 820 -12.68 7.62 -8.13
C TYR A 820 -11.47 8.57 -8.25
N PRO A 821 -11.53 9.81 -7.73
CA PRO A 821 -10.41 10.74 -7.76
C PRO A 821 -9.15 10.18 -7.08
N GLY A 822 -8.00 10.26 -7.74
CA GLY A 822 -6.72 9.79 -7.19
C GLY A 822 -6.58 8.26 -7.11
N LYS A 823 -7.36 7.53 -7.91
CA LYS A 823 -7.22 6.09 -8.15
C LYS A 823 -7.26 5.83 -9.65
N ASP A 824 -6.27 6.38 -10.34
CA ASP A 824 -6.09 6.20 -11.77
C ASP A 824 -5.38 4.88 -12.09
N GLU A 825 -5.20 4.61 -13.37
CA GLU A 825 -4.58 3.40 -13.87
C GLU A 825 -3.13 3.29 -13.39
N ALA A 826 -2.39 4.40 -13.37
CA ALA A 826 -1.00 4.42 -12.92
C ALA A 826 -0.88 3.99 -11.44
N ASP A 827 -1.80 4.45 -10.58
CA ASP A 827 -1.87 4.05 -9.18
C ASP A 827 -2.12 2.55 -9.01
N ILE A 828 -3.09 2.01 -9.75
CA ILE A 828 -3.45 0.58 -9.71
C ILE A 828 -2.30 -0.28 -10.24
N ASN A 829 -1.73 0.08 -11.40
CA ASN A 829 -0.62 -0.63 -12.02
C ASN A 829 0.60 -0.67 -11.09
N LEU A 830 0.92 0.44 -10.42
CA LEU A 830 2.00 0.51 -9.45
C LEU A 830 1.74 -0.36 -8.21
N ALA A 831 0.50 -0.37 -7.70
CA ALA A 831 0.14 -1.19 -6.55
C ALA A 831 0.28 -2.69 -6.84
N VAL A 832 -0.23 -3.15 -8.00
CA VAL A 832 -0.07 -4.54 -8.45
C VAL A 832 1.40 -4.87 -8.70
N ALA A 833 2.15 -3.99 -9.38
CA ALA A 833 3.56 -4.19 -9.66
C ALA A 833 4.41 -4.35 -8.38
N LYS A 834 4.17 -3.55 -7.34
CA LYS A 834 4.88 -3.67 -6.05
C LYS A 834 4.64 -5.03 -5.39
N LYS A 835 3.39 -5.51 -5.41
CA LYS A 835 3.03 -6.84 -4.89
C LYS A 835 3.69 -7.95 -5.71
N LEU A 836 3.62 -7.86 -7.03
CA LEU A 836 4.28 -8.80 -7.94
C LEU A 836 5.80 -8.86 -7.71
N VAL A 837 6.46 -7.72 -7.50
CA VAL A 837 7.89 -7.67 -7.16
C VAL A 837 8.17 -8.41 -5.86
N SER A 838 7.32 -8.26 -4.85
CA SER A 838 7.43 -8.98 -3.57
C SER A 838 7.29 -10.50 -3.78
N ASP A 839 6.24 -10.94 -4.47
CA ASP A 839 5.93 -12.36 -4.71
C ASP A 839 6.99 -13.06 -5.55
N LEU A 840 7.56 -12.36 -6.54
CA LEU A 840 8.64 -12.89 -7.36
C LEU A 840 9.94 -13.01 -6.54
N LYS A 841 10.25 -12.03 -5.69
CA LYS A 841 11.45 -12.07 -4.83
C LYS A 841 11.36 -13.15 -3.76
N SER A 842 10.20 -13.32 -3.12
CA SER A 842 9.99 -14.39 -2.13
C SER A 842 10.18 -15.78 -2.72
N GLN A 843 9.91 -15.95 -4.02
CA GLN A 843 10.13 -17.19 -4.77
C GLN A 843 11.53 -17.31 -5.39
N GLY A 844 12.47 -16.45 -4.99
CA GLY A 844 13.89 -16.53 -5.36
C GLY A 844 14.28 -15.88 -6.68
N ALA A 845 13.38 -15.11 -7.31
CA ALA A 845 13.72 -14.34 -8.51
C ALA A 845 14.51 -13.07 -8.17
N THR A 846 15.44 -12.70 -9.05
CA THR A 846 16.04 -11.36 -9.05
C THR A 846 15.14 -10.44 -9.88
N VAL A 847 14.58 -9.41 -9.25
CA VAL A 847 13.57 -8.55 -9.87
C VAL A 847 14.04 -7.11 -9.99
N LEU A 848 13.92 -6.55 -11.19
CA LEU A 848 14.05 -5.11 -11.45
C LEU A 848 12.66 -4.51 -11.68
N MET A 849 12.26 -3.53 -10.88
CA MET A 849 11.08 -2.73 -11.17
C MET A 849 11.49 -1.51 -12.00
N ALA A 850 10.84 -1.29 -13.14
CA ALA A 850 11.07 -0.09 -13.94
C ALA A 850 10.59 1.16 -13.17
N GLU A 851 11.26 2.29 -13.37
CA GLU A 851 10.91 3.55 -12.70
C GLU A 851 9.58 4.11 -13.25
N PRO A 852 8.52 4.23 -12.42
CA PRO A 852 7.25 4.79 -12.85
C PRO A 852 7.41 6.23 -13.36
N GLY A 853 6.64 6.61 -14.40
CA GLY A 853 6.74 7.92 -15.05
C GLY A 853 8.01 8.18 -15.89
N SER A 854 8.98 7.26 -15.91
CA SER A 854 10.12 7.37 -16.82
C SER A 854 9.73 7.04 -18.28
N THR A 855 10.53 7.51 -19.24
CA THR A 855 10.25 7.26 -20.67
C THR A 855 10.40 5.78 -21.02
N MET A 856 9.59 5.28 -21.95
CA MET A 856 9.64 3.89 -22.42
C MET A 856 11.05 3.45 -22.86
N ALA A 857 11.81 4.37 -23.48
CA ALA A 857 13.19 4.11 -23.89
C ALA A 857 14.14 3.85 -22.70
N THR A 858 13.97 4.61 -21.61
CA THR A 858 14.75 4.42 -20.36
C THR A 858 14.46 3.06 -19.74
N ARG A 859 13.17 2.69 -19.66
CA ARG A 859 12.72 1.41 -19.09
C ARG A 859 13.31 0.22 -19.85
N MET A 860 13.25 0.27 -21.18
CA MET A 860 13.82 -0.79 -22.03
C MET A 860 15.35 -0.83 -21.97
N ALA A 861 16.02 0.31 -21.82
CA ALA A 861 17.47 0.36 -21.61
C ALA A 861 17.88 -0.32 -20.28
N ALA A 862 17.14 -0.06 -19.19
CA ALA A 862 17.36 -0.70 -17.90
C ALA A 862 17.14 -2.22 -17.96
N ALA A 863 16.07 -2.67 -18.62
CA ALA A 863 15.78 -4.10 -18.82
C ALA A 863 16.90 -4.84 -19.57
N ARG A 864 17.45 -4.22 -20.63
CA ARG A 864 18.61 -4.74 -21.37
C ARG A 864 19.87 -4.80 -20.51
N ALA A 865 20.16 -3.75 -19.74
CA ALA A 865 21.32 -3.71 -18.85
C ALA A 865 21.22 -4.79 -17.75
N PHE A 866 20.02 -5.07 -17.27
CA PHE A 866 19.72 -6.12 -16.30
C PHE A 866 19.85 -7.55 -16.86
N ASN A 867 19.99 -7.70 -18.19
CA ASN A 867 19.93 -9.00 -18.89
C ASN A 867 18.68 -9.79 -18.50
N ALA A 868 17.52 -9.13 -18.55
CA ALA A 868 16.23 -9.74 -18.28
C ALA A 868 16.05 -11.05 -19.07
N GLN A 869 15.32 -12.01 -18.51
CA GLN A 869 14.79 -13.18 -19.22
C GLN A 869 13.31 -12.97 -19.55
N VAL A 870 12.59 -12.29 -18.65
CA VAL A 870 11.18 -11.95 -18.76
C VAL A 870 10.99 -10.47 -18.40
N LEU A 871 10.15 -9.77 -19.16
CA LEU A 871 9.59 -8.47 -18.80
C LEU A 871 8.06 -8.55 -18.84
N VAL A 872 7.40 -8.11 -17.78
CA VAL A 872 5.95 -7.95 -17.74
C VAL A 872 5.63 -6.48 -17.48
N SER A 873 4.98 -5.85 -18.45
CA SER A 873 4.38 -4.54 -18.30
C SER A 873 2.95 -4.69 -17.78
N VAL A 874 2.66 -4.10 -16.63
CA VAL A 874 1.39 -4.24 -15.89
C VAL A 874 0.49 -3.06 -16.21
N HIS A 875 -0.69 -3.34 -16.77
CA HIS A 875 -1.69 -2.37 -17.20
C HIS A 875 -3.11 -2.75 -16.78
N SER A 876 -4.01 -1.77 -16.83
CA SER A 876 -5.44 -1.95 -16.60
C SER A 876 -6.22 -1.24 -17.70
N ASN A 877 -6.84 -2.03 -18.57
CA ASN A 877 -7.38 -1.62 -19.85
C ASN A 877 -8.54 -0.63 -19.73
N SER A 878 -8.97 -0.05 -20.85
CA SER A 878 -10.19 0.75 -20.93
C SER A 878 -10.82 0.62 -22.31
N ALA A 879 -12.15 0.46 -22.36
CA ALA A 879 -12.89 0.31 -23.61
C ALA A 879 -14.13 1.21 -23.68
N PRO A 880 -14.57 1.63 -24.89
CA PRO A 880 -15.80 2.40 -25.08
C PRO A 880 -17.05 1.61 -24.69
N ASN A 881 -17.01 0.30 -24.86
CA ASN A 881 -18.02 -0.56 -24.27
C ASN A 881 -17.71 -0.76 -22.79
N VAL A 882 -18.40 0.01 -21.93
CA VAL A 882 -18.29 -0.09 -20.46
C VAL A 882 -18.65 -1.47 -19.90
N LYS A 883 -19.21 -2.38 -20.72
CA LYS A 883 -19.46 -3.79 -20.36
C LYS A 883 -18.29 -4.73 -20.66
N ALA A 884 -17.20 -4.24 -21.26
CA ALA A 884 -16.00 -5.04 -21.46
C ALA A 884 -15.45 -5.48 -20.10
N THR A 885 -15.13 -6.76 -19.98
CA THR A 885 -14.53 -7.34 -18.77
C THR A 885 -13.49 -8.39 -19.15
N GLY A 886 -12.64 -8.76 -18.18
CA GLY A 886 -11.69 -9.86 -18.30
C GLY A 886 -10.24 -9.44 -18.51
N THR A 887 -9.36 -10.44 -18.60
CA THR A 887 -7.92 -10.26 -18.69
C THR A 887 -7.40 -10.63 -20.07
N GLU A 888 -6.57 -9.77 -20.68
CA GLU A 888 -5.84 -10.04 -21.93
C GLU A 888 -4.36 -9.73 -21.78
N VAL A 889 -3.51 -10.40 -22.56
CA VAL A 889 -2.06 -10.17 -22.50
C VAL A 889 -1.49 -10.10 -23.91
N TYR A 890 -0.78 -9.01 -24.20
CA TYR A 890 -0.23 -8.71 -25.50
C TYR A 890 1.23 -9.14 -25.63
N TYR A 891 1.59 -9.64 -26.81
CA TYR A 891 2.95 -10.03 -27.19
C TYR A 891 3.25 -9.55 -28.62
N PHE A 892 4.54 -9.38 -28.95
CA PHE A 892 4.97 -9.03 -30.30
C PHE A 892 5.70 -10.18 -30.99
N TYR A 893 6.83 -10.62 -30.44
CA TYR A 893 7.54 -11.78 -30.99
C TYR A 893 6.82 -13.10 -30.66
N PRO A 894 6.73 -14.05 -31.61
CA PRO A 894 5.99 -15.30 -31.40
C PRO A 894 6.46 -16.14 -30.19
N PHE A 895 7.74 -16.02 -29.79
CA PHE A 895 8.28 -16.74 -28.65
C PHE A 895 7.76 -16.24 -27.29
N SER A 896 7.18 -15.03 -27.22
CA SER A 896 6.52 -14.48 -26.02
C SER A 896 5.05 -14.89 -25.89
N LYS A 897 4.46 -15.51 -26.92
CA LYS A 897 3.02 -15.89 -26.93
C LYS A 897 2.65 -16.81 -25.77
N GLN A 898 3.50 -17.78 -25.45
CA GLN A 898 3.21 -18.74 -24.37
C GLN A 898 3.23 -18.07 -23.00
N LEU A 899 4.15 -17.13 -22.76
CA LEU A 899 4.18 -16.32 -21.54
C LEU A 899 2.87 -15.53 -21.40
N ALA A 900 2.44 -14.86 -22.48
CA ALA A 900 1.18 -14.12 -22.49
C ALA A 900 -0.03 -15.02 -22.19
N ALA A 901 -0.10 -16.19 -22.81
CA ALA A 901 -1.19 -17.14 -22.62
C ALA A 901 -1.23 -17.68 -21.17
N ASN A 902 -0.07 -17.99 -20.61
CA ASN A 902 0.03 -18.47 -19.23
C ASN A 902 -0.39 -17.41 -18.22
N ILE A 903 0.07 -16.16 -18.36
CA ILE A 903 -0.34 -15.06 -17.48
C ILE A 903 -1.85 -14.82 -17.59
N SER A 904 -2.38 -14.68 -18.81
CA SER A 904 -3.82 -14.45 -19.03
C SER A 904 -4.69 -15.55 -18.41
N ALA A 905 -4.31 -16.82 -18.57
CA ALA A 905 -5.05 -17.95 -18.01
C ALA A 905 -4.95 -18.04 -16.48
N ASN A 906 -3.77 -17.77 -15.89
CA ASN A 906 -3.62 -17.82 -14.43
C ASN A 906 -4.37 -16.68 -13.76
N VAL A 907 -4.26 -15.47 -14.29
CA VAL A 907 -4.96 -14.29 -13.75
C VAL A 907 -6.48 -14.49 -13.85
N SER A 908 -7.02 -14.80 -15.03
CA SER A 908 -8.46 -15.03 -15.19
C SER A 908 -9.00 -16.12 -14.26
N LYS A 909 -8.29 -17.25 -14.14
CA LYS A 909 -8.64 -18.33 -13.20
C LYS A 909 -8.61 -17.86 -11.74
N ALA A 910 -7.55 -17.16 -11.34
CA ALA A 910 -7.38 -16.69 -9.98
C ALA A 910 -8.42 -15.65 -9.58
N LEU A 911 -8.94 -14.86 -10.53
CA LEU A 911 -9.91 -13.81 -10.29
C LEU A 911 -11.37 -14.25 -10.52
N GLY A 912 -11.59 -15.37 -11.23
CA GLY A 912 -12.92 -15.75 -11.71
C GLY A 912 -13.44 -14.79 -12.77
N SER A 913 -12.55 -14.20 -13.58
CA SER A 913 -12.88 -13.26 -14.66
C SER A 913 -12.76 -13.92 -16.04
N ASP A 914 -13.24 -13.24 -17.08
CA ASP A 914 -13.16 -13.74 -18.45
C ASP A 914 -11.71 -13.81 -18.95
N ASN A 915 -11.32 -14.95 -19.53
CA ASN A 915 -10.03 -15.12 -20.18
C ASN A 915 -10.11 -14.66 -21.64
N ARG A 916 -9.50 -13.52 -21.96
CA ARG A 916 -9.45 -12.97 -23.33
C ARG A 916 -8.18 -13.36 -24.08
N GLY A 917 -7.27 -14.06 -23.42
CA GLY A 917 -6.13 -14.76 -24.01
C GLY A 917 -4.95 -13.89 -24.44
N ALA A 918 -4.02 -14.55 -25.14
CA ALA A 918 -2.83 -13.92 -25.69
C ALA A 918 -3.11 -13.27 -27.06
N LYS A 919 -2.77 -11.99 -27.19
CA LYS A 919 -3.01 -11.20 -28.41
C LYS A 919 -1.71 -10.66 -29.01
N ALA A 920 -1.62 -10.66 -30.34
CA ALA A 920 -0.51 -9.97 -30.99
C ALA A 920 -0.74 -8.45 -30.89
N GLY A 921 0.27 -7.68 -30.53
CA GLY A 921 0.18 -6.22 -30.41
C GLY A 921 1.53 -5.54 -30.67
N LEU A 922 1.49 -4.29 -31.16
CA LEU A 922 2.66 -3.50 -31.56
C LEU A 922 3.16 -2.56 -30.44
N TYR A 923 2.85 -2.86 -29.17
CA TYR A 923 3.23 -2.03 -28.03
C TYR A 923 4.76 -1.89 -27.90
N TYR A 924 5.24 -0.69 -27.60
CA TYR A 924 6.69 -0.43 -27.48
C TYR A 924 7.37 -1.40 -26.50
N MET A 925 6.74 -1.69 -25.36
CA MET A 925 7.29 -2.54 -24.31
C MET A 925 7.36 -4.03 -24.66
N THR A 926 6.73 -4.47 -25.76
CA THR A 926 6.73 -5.88 -26.19
C THR A 926 7.73 -6.17 -27.33
N ARG A 927 8.38 -5.14 -27.90
CA ARG A 927 9.18 -5.21 -29.14
C ARG A 927 10.67 -5.57 -28.94
N GLU A 928 11.08 -6.10 -27.79
CA GLU A 928 12.48 -6.51 -27.57
C GLU A 928 12.72 -7.97 -27.97
N SER A 929 13.83 -8.24 -28.65
CA SER A 929 14.20 -9.58 -29.14
C SER A 929 15.16 -10.31 -28.19
N GLN A 930 15.81 -9.56 -27.30
CA GLN A 930 16.78 -10.08 -26.34
C GLN A 930 16.17 -10.88 -25.19
N PHE A 931 14.87 -10.72 -24.91
CA PHE A 931 14.15 -11.43 -23.85
C PHE A 931 12.65 -11.52 -24.12
N ALA A 932 11.94 -12.39 -23.40
CA ALA A 932 10.48 -12.48 -23.52
C ALA A 932 9.82 -11.28 -22.83
N CYS A 933 9.01 -10.51 -23.56
CA CYS A 933 8.32 -9.34 -23.04
C CYS A 933 6.83 -9.34 -23.43
N VAL A 934 5.98 -9.00 -22.48
CA VAL A 934 4.52 -8.95 -22.61
C VAL A 934 3.94 -7.72 -21.91
N LEU A 935 2.75 -7.30 -22.34
CA LEU A 935 1.93 -6.27 -21.69
C LEU A 935 0.64 -6.94 -21.20
N ALA A 936 0.40 -6.93 -19.90
CA ALA A 936 -0.74 -7.59 -19.26
C ALA A 936 -1.81 -6.58 -18.88
N GLU A 937 -2.97 -6.70 -19.51
CA GLU A 937 -4.18 -5.93 -19.24
C GLU A 937 -5.07 -6.72 -18.27
N LEU A 938 -5.08 -6.32 -17.00
CA LEU A 938 -5.59 -7.16 -15.91
C LEU A 938 -7.11 -7.08 -15.68
N GLY A 939 -7.76 -6.06 -16.26
CA GLY A 939 -9.20 -5.78 -16.20
C GLY A 939 -9.48 -4.42 -16.85
N PHE A 940 -10.75 -4.00 -16.92
CA PHE A 940 -11.16 -2.75 -17.58
C PHE A 940 -11.55 -1.65 -16.59
N MET A 941 -10.75 -0.58 -16.54
CA MET A 941 -10.97 0.67 -15.79
C MET A 941 -12.28 1.38 -16.15
N SER A 942 -12.78 1.15 -17.36
CA SER A 942 -14.05 1.68 -17.86
C SER A 942 -15.28 0.89 -17.39
N ASN A 943 -15.09 -0.30 -16.82
CA ASN A 943 -16.16 -1.12 -16.27
C ASN A 943 -16.26 -0.90 -14.76
N GLU A 944 -17.41 -0.41 -14.29
CA GLU A 944 -17.62 -0.06 -12.88
C GLU A 944 -17.41 -1.25 -11.92
N GLY A 945 -17.85 -2.45 -12.33
CA GLY A 945 -17.73 -3.67 -11.53
C GLY A 945 -16.31 -4.20 -11.45
N GLU A 946 -15.52 -4.07 -12.52
CA GLU A 946 -14.09 -4.40 -12.49
C GLU A 946 -13.28 -3.32 -11.79
N TYR A 947 -13.56 -2.04 -11.99
CA TYR A 947 -12.86 -0.94 -11.33
C TYR A 947 -12.91 -1.07 -9.81
N THR A 948 -14.08 -1.38 -9.24
CA THR A 948 -14.26 -1.63 -7.80
C THR A 948 -13.34 -2.75 -7.28
N LYS A 949 -13.10 -3.78 -8.10
CA LYS A 949 -12.18 -4.87 -7.78
C LYS A 949 -10.72 -4.46 -7.98
N LEU A 950 -10.41 -3.73 -9.05
CA LEU A 950 -9.05 -3.32 -9.40
C LEU A 950 -8.41 -2.42 -8.33
N ILE A 951 -9.20 -1.59 -7.64
CA ILE A 951 -8.72 -0.76 -6.52
C ILE A 951 -8.65 -1.50 -5.17
N ASN A 952 -9.16 -2.73 -5.09
CA ASN A 952 -9.15 -3.52 -3.86
C ASN A 952 -7.80 -4.24 -3.66
N SER A 953 -7.13 -3.97 -2.54
CA SER A 953 -5.78 -4.50 -2.25
C SER A 953 -5.71 -6.04 -2.21
N LYS A 954 -6.77 -6.75 -1.76
CA LYS A 954 -6.80 -8.22 -1.76
C LYS A 954 -6.92 -8.77 -3.17
N TYR A 955 -7.74 -8.15 -4.02
CA TYR A 955 -7.85 -8.50 -5.44
C TYR A 955 -6.54 -8.24 -6.19
N GLN A 956 -5.87 -7.12 -5.92
CA GLN A 956 -4.53 -6.81 -6.45
C GLN A 956 -3.47 -7.84 -6.04
N SER A 957 -3.54 -8.37 -4.81
CA SER A 957 -2.61 -9.41 -4.33
C SER A 957 -2.83 -10.73 -5.08
N ARG A 958 -4.09 -11.13 -5.30
CA ARG A 958 -4.42 -12.30 -6.14
C ARG A 958 -3.96 -12.11 -7.59
N MET A 959 -4.07 -10.90 -8.14
CA MET A 959 -3.56 -10.59 -9.49
C MET A 959 -2.04 -10.76 -9.55
N ALA A 960 -1.30 -10.16 -8.61
CA ALA A 960 0.15 -10.27 -8.53
C ALA A 960 0.63 -11.73 -8.41
N GLU A 961 0.05 -12.49 -7.49
CA GLU A 961 0.34 -13.91 -7.30
C GLU A 961 0.07 -14.71 -8.58
N ALA A 962 -1.06 -14.46 -9.24
CA ALA A 962 -1.43 -15.15 -10.48
C ALA A 962 -0.50 -14.81 -11.66
N ILE A 963 0.00 -13.57 -11.74
CA ILE A 963 1.04 -13.21 -12.73
C ILE A 963 2.33 -13.97 -12.42
N ALA A 964 2.76 -14.01 -11.15
CA ALA A 964 3.94 -14.76 -10.73
C ALA A 964 3.81 -16.26 -11.07
N ASN A 965 2.64 -16.85 -10.82
CA ASN A 965 2.32 -18.24 -11.19
C ASN A 965 2.33 -18.45 -12.71
N GLY A 966 1.81 -17.50 -13.49
CA GLY A 966 1.89 -17.53 -14.95
C GLY A 966 3.32 -17.50 -15.47
N ILE A 967 4.19 -16.68 -14.87
CA ILE A 967 5.62 -16.64 -15.19
C ILE A 967 6.31 -17.95 -14.75
N SER A 968 6.02 -18.46 -13.56
CA SER A 968 6.55 -19.72 -13.04
C SER A 968 6.20 -20.88 -13.97
N ALA A 969 4.94 -20.99 -14.38
CA ALA A 969 4.47 -22.00 -15.33
C ALA A 969 5.16 -21.89 -16.70
N TYR A 970 5.45 -20.67 -17.17
CA TYR A 970 6.22 -20.45 -18.39
C TYR A 970 7.67 -20.92 -18.25
N LEU A 971 8.36 -20.57 -17.15
CA LEU A 971 9.75 -20.93 -16.92
C LEU A 971 9.94 -22.44 -16.63
N GLY A 972 9.06 -23.04 -15.83
CA GLY A 972 9.04 -24.49 -15.57
C GLY A 972 8.63 -25.29 -16.80
N GLY A 973 7.69 -24.75 -17.57
CA GLY A 973 7.38 -25.18 -18.93
C GLY A 973 8.56 -25.06 -19.90
N ALA A 974 9.69 -24.45 -19.55
CA ALA A 974 10.89 -24.37 -20.38
C ALA A 974 12.07 -25.24 -19.89
N SER A 975 11.93 -26.01 -18.80
CA SER A 975 13.00 -26.87 -18.24
C SER A 975 12.96 -28.33 -18.69
N SER A 976 14.10 -28.88 -19.11
CA SER A 976 14.57 -30.25 -18.76
C SER A 976 16.07 -30.37 -19.05
N GLY A 977 16.86 -30.46 -17.99
CA GLY A 977 18.32 -30.59 -18.06
C GLY A 977 18.95 -30.66 -16.67
N SER A 978 18.61 -31.70 -15.91
CA SER A 978 19.30 -32.04 -14.67
C SER A 978 20.64 -32.69 -15.00
N TYR A 979 21.74 -32.07 -14.55
CA TYR A 979 23.06 -32.66 -14.45
C TYR A 979 23.09 -33.50 -13.15
N SER A 980 23.33 -34.80 -13.26
CA SER A 980 23.90 -35.59 -12.17
C SER A 980 25.07 -36.40 -12.72
N SER A 981 26.18 -36.37 -12.00
CA SER A 981 27.43 -37.05 -12.37
C SER A 981 27.52 -38.39 -11.66
N GLY A 982 27.95 -39.43 -12.38
CA GLY A 982 28.66 -40.58 -11.81
C GLY A 982 28.10 -41.97 -12.16
N GLY A 983 28.90 -42.75 -12.89
CA GLY A 983 29.05 -44.19 -12.68
C GLY A 983 28.40 -45.15 -13.68
N ASP A 984 29.17 -45.48 -14.72
CA ASP A 984 29.52 -46.81 -15.28
C ASP A 984 28.46 -47.87 -15.70
N ASP A 985 28.78 -48.42 -16.89
CA ASP A 985 28.47 -49.74 -17.49
C ASP A 985 27.01 -50.05 -17.89
N GLU A 986 26.67 -50.76 -18.97
CA GLU A 986 27.22 -51.22 -20.26
C GLU A 986 26.00 -51.92 -20.94
N ASP A 987 25.83 -51.78 -22.26
CA ASP A 987 25.11 -52.66 -23.22
C ASP A 987 23.61 -53.03 -22.99
N GLU A 988 22.74 -53.38 -23.94
CA GLU A 988 22.59 -53.33 -25.41
C GLU A 988 21.09 -53.65 -25.68
N ASP A 989 20.57 -53.07 -26.76
CA ASP A 989 19.28 -53.17 -27.48
C ASP A 989 18.17 -54.22 -27.20
N ASP A 990 16.96 -53.69 -27.42
CA ASP A 990 15.70 -54.23 -27.99
C ASP A 990 14.61 -54.90 -27.11
N ASP A 991 13.45 -54.23 -27.20
CA ASP A 991 12.03 -54.64 -27.14
C ASP A 991 11.33 -55.01 -25.82
N GLU A 992 10.20 -54.30 -25.62
CA GLU A 992 8.98 -54.65 -24.87
C GLU A 992 9.10 -54.95 -23.36
N ASP A 993 8.76 -53.98 -22.50
CA ASP A 993 7.50 -53.96 -21.73
C ASP A 993 7.45 -52.88 -20.62
N GLU A 994 6.23 -52.38 -20.44
CA GLU A 994 5.54 -51.79 -19.28
C GLU A 994 6.31 -51.47 -17.97
N ASP A 995 6.09 -50.23 -17.49
CA ASP A 995 5.71 -49.95 -16.09
C ASP A 995 4.91 -48.63 -16.15
N GLY A 996 3.59 -48.61 -15.95
CA GLY A 996 2.94 -49.04 -14.72
C GLY A 996 2.83 -47.82 -13.79
N GLY A 997 2.05 -46.82 -14.20
CA GLY A 997 1.74 -45.70 -13.29
C GLY A 997 0.57 -46.10 -12.42
N ASP A 998 0.75 -46.16 -11.09
CA ASP A 998 -0.29 -46.58 -10.15
C ASP A 998 -1.67 -46.01 -10.51
N LEU A 999 -2.70 -46.84 -10.42
CA LEU A 999 -4.08 -46.48 -10.61
C LEU A 999 -4.47 -45.42 -9.58
N ARG A 1000 -4.93 -44.25 -10.02
CA ARG A 1000 -5.22 -43.09 -9.16
C ARG A 1000 -6.57 -42.49 -9.46
N LEU A 1001 -7.34 -42.20 -8.40
CA LEU A 1001 -8.59 -41.46 -8.47
C LEU A 1001 -8.34 -39.96 -8.31
N ASN A 1002 -9.16 -39.16 -9.00
CA ASN A 1002 -9.14 -37.71 -8.84
C ASN A 1002 -9.53 -37.24 -7.43
N GLU A 1003 -10.27 -38.06 -6.68
CA GLU A 1003 -10.60 -37.86 -5.28
C GLU A 1003 -10.43 -39.19 -4.52
N THR A 1004 -9.87 -39.15 -3.32
CA THR A 1004 -9.73 -40.31 -2.42
C THR A 1004 -10.77 -40.32 -1.31
N GLU A 1005 -11.56 -39.24 -1.19
CA GLU A 1005 -12.65 -39.08 -0.24
C GLU A 1005 -13.74 -38.16 -0.82
N LEU A 1006 -15.02 -38.46 -0.58
CA LEU A 1006 -16.17 -37.68 -1.03
C LEU A 1006 -17.19 -37.54 0.09
N ASP A 1007 -17.72 -36.33 0.26
CA ASP A 1007 -18.81 -36.04 1.18
C ASP A 1007 -20.02 -35.53 0.38
N LEU A 1008 -21.14 -36.24 0.47
CA LEU A 1008 -22.30 -36.10 -0.42
C LEU A 1008 -23.60 -36.12 0.41
N GLU A 1009 -24.65 -35.42 0.01
CA GLU A 1009 -25.98 -35.59 0.62
C GLU A 1009 -26.75 -36.76 -0.02
N VAL A 1010 -27.75 -37.34 0.68
CA VAL A 1010 -28.57 -38.43 0.11
C VAL A 1010 -29.26 -37.96 -1.17
N GLY A 1011 -28.87 -38.54 -2.31
CA GLY A 1011 -29.39 -38.19 -3.64
C GLY A 1011 -28.36 -37.52 -4.56
N ASP A 1012 -27.25 -37.03 -4.01
CA ASP A 1012 -26.17 -36.41 -4.78
C ASP A 1012 -25.46 -37.39 -5.71
N THR A 1013 -24.85 -36.86 -6.77
CA THR A 1013 -24.05 -37.65 -7.70
C THR A 1013 -22.72 -36.99 -8.03
N PHE A 1014 -21.63 -37.77 -8.01
CA PHE A 1014 -20.29 -37.28 -8.24
C PHE A 1014 -19.51 -38.17 -9.23
N PRO A 1015 -18.82 -37.62 -10.25
CA PRO A 1015 -18.03 -38.42 -11.20
C PRO A 1015 -16.59 -38.63 -10.69
N LEU A 1016 -16.27 -39.84 -10.21
CA LEU A 1016 -14.90 -40.27 -10.01
C LEU A 1016 -14.24 -40.61 -11.35
N LYS A 1017 -12.99 -40.17 -11.53
CA LYS A 1017 -12.17 -40.37 -12.73
C LYS A 1017 -10.87 -41.07 -12.36
N VAL A 1018 -10.51 -42.06 -13.18
CA VAL A 1018 -9.26 -42.81 -13.04
C VAL A 1018 -8.20 -42.25 -13.98
N SER A 1019 -6.98 -42.13 -13.46
CA SER A 1019 -5.75 -41.86 -14.19
C SER A 1019 -4.72 -42.94 -13.85
N GLY A 1020 -3.71 -43.15 -14.69
CA GLY A 1020 -2.70 -44.22 -14.48
C GLY A 1020 -3.06 -45.57 -15.10
N ALA A 1021 -4.33 -45.82 -15.48
CA ALA A 1021 -4.79 -47.13 -15.98
C ALA A 1021 -4.15 -47.65 -17.29
N GLY A 1022 -3.22 -46.93 -17.94
CA GLY A 1022 -2.48 -47.42 -19.12
C GLY A 1022 -3.32 -47.80 -20.36
N GLY A 1023 -4.63 -47.56 -20.36
CA GLY A 1023 -5.55 -48.06 -21.39
C GLY A 1023 -6.27 -49.36 -21.04
N ALA A 1024 -6.07 -49.92 -19.83
CA ALA A 1024 -6.77 -51.08 -19.31
C ALA A 1024 -8.25 -50.79 -18.97
N ASP A 1025 -9.11 -51.81 -19.07
CA ASP A 1025 -10.53 -51.71 -18.73
C ASP A 1025 -10.71 -51.58 -17.21
N VAL A 1026 -11.32 -50.47 -16.77
CA VAL A 1026 -11.53 -50.18 -15.34
C VAL A 1026 -12.91 -50.67 -14.90
N SER A 1027 -12.95 -51.52 -13.88
CA SER A 1027 -14.19 -51.96 -13.22
C SER A 1027 -14.39 -51.25 -11.87
N TRP A 1028 -15.64 -51.03 -11.46
CA TRP A 1028 -15.98 -50.25 -10.26
C TRP A 1028 -16.88 -51.01 -9.31
N GLU A 1029 -16.59 -50.94 -8.02
CA GLU A 1029 -17.38 -51.54 -6.95
C GLU A 1029 -17.65 -50.53 -5.84
N THR A 1030 -18.73 -50.75 -5.09
CA THR A 1030 -19.01 -50.06 -3.83
C THR A 1030 -19.23 -51.12 -2.76
N ASP A 1031 -18.65 -50.90 -1.59
CA ASP A 1031 -18.70 -51.84 -0.46
C ASP A 1031 -20.12 -51.93 0.14
N ASP A 1032 -20.88 -50.83 0.10
CA ASP A 1032 -22.28 -50.75 0.55
C ASP A 1032 -23.14 -49.94 -0.43
N LYS A 1033 -23.93 -50.66 -1.21
CA LYS A 1033 -24.87 -50.11 -2.21
C LYS A 1033 -26.06 -49.40 -1.59
N SER A 1034 -26.32 -49.59 -0.29
CA SER A 1034 -27.37 -48.86 0.43
C SER A 1034 -26.94 -47.45 0.81
N VAL A 1035 -25.63 -47.20 0.93
CA VAL A 1035 -25.04 -45.89 1.24
C VAL A 1035 -24.69 -45.11 -0.03
N ALA A 1036 -23.93 -45.69 -0.96
CA ALA A 1036 -23.65 -45.08 -2.27
C ALA A 1036 -23.43 -46.14 -3.36
N THR A 1037 -23.85 -45.85 -4.58
CA THR A 1037 -23.67 -46.72 -5.75
C THR A 1037 -22.75 -46.09 -6.79
N VAL A 1038 -21.87 -46.87 -7.42
CA VAL A 1038 -21.04 -46.44 -8.57
C VAL A 1038 -21.44 -47.20 -9.83
N ASN A 1039 -21.42 -46.54 -11.00
CA ASN A 1039 -21.65 -47.20 -12.29
C ASN A 1039 -20.33 -47.44 -13.05
N SER A 1040 -20.41 -48.12 -14.21
CA SER A 1040 -19.23 -48.48 -15.02
C SER A 1040 -18.44 -47.29 -15.59
N SER A 1041 -18.93 -46.05 -15.47
CA SER A 1041 -18.22 -44.84 -15.88
C SER A 1041 -17.65 -44.05 -14.70
N GLY A 1042 -17.62 -44.62 -13.50
CA GLY A 1042 -17.14 -43.95 -12.28
C GLY A 1042 -18.12 -42.95 -11.66
N LYS A 1043 -19.39 -42.92 -12.09
CA LYS A 1043 -20.38 -42.00 -11.49
C LYS A 1043 -20.95 -42.59 -10.20
N VAL A 1044 -20.65 -41.94 -9.10
CA VAL A 1044 -21.16 -42.20 -7.75
C VAL A 1044 -22.53 -41.56 -7.56
N VAL A 1045 -23.45 -42.23 -6.88
CA VAL A 1045 -24.76 -41.75 -6.48
C VAL A 1045 -24.98 -42.11 -5.01
N ALA A 1046 -25.15 -41.10 -4.16
CA ALA A 1046 -25.50 -41.26 -2.76
C ALA A 1046 -26.93 -41.81 -2.61
N LYS A 1047 -27.12 -42.83 -1.77
CA LYS A 1047 -28.36 -43.62 -1.63
C LYS A 1047 -28.96 -43.63 -0.23
N GLY A 1048 -28.15 -43.56 0.81
CA GLY A 1048 -28.61 -43.64 2.19
C GLY A 1048 -27.50 -43.21 3.15
N GLU A 1049 -27.87 -42.78 4.34
CA GLU A 1049 -26.93 -42.19 5.29
C GLU A 1049 -25.87 -43.20 5.75
N GLY A 1050 -24.60 -42.79 5.79
CA GLY A 1050 -23.50 -43.61 6.27
C GLY A 1050 -22.20 -43.45 5.49
N LYS A 1051 -21.26 -44.35 5.76
CA LYS A 1051 -19.92 -44.39 5.15
C LYS A 1051 -19.74 -45.66 4.34
N THR A 1052 -19.38 -45.52 3.08
CA THR A 1052 -19.04 -46.64 2.19
C THR A 1052 -17.77 -46.33 1.42
N ARG A 1053 -17.23 -47.31 0.70
CA ARG A 1053 -16.02 -47.15 -0.10
C ARG A 1053 -16.29 -47.60 -1.52
N ILE A 1054 -15.77 -46.83 -2.46
CA ILE A 1054 -15.85 -47.07 -3.89
C ILE A 1054 -14.45 -47.38 -4.39
N THR A 1055 -14.30 -48.50 -5.08
CA THR A 1055 -13.00 -48.98 -5.58
C THR A 1055 -13.06 -49.10 -7.09
N ALA A 1056 -12.06 -48.56 -7.77
CA ALA A 1056 -11.75 -48.81 -9.16
C ALA A 1056 -10.66 -49.89 -9.25
N TYR A 1057 -10.85 -50.87 -10.11
CA TYR A 1057 -9.91 -51.97 -10.34
C TYR A 1057 -9.50 -52.04 -11.82
N THR A 1058 -8.22 -52.34 -12.04
CA THR A 1058 -7.71 -52.98 -13.27
C THR A 1058 -7.25 -54.40 -12.91
N ASP A 1059 -6.76 -55.19 -13.88
CA ASP A 1059 -6.29 -56.57 -13.61
C ASP A 1059 -5.10 -56.62 -12.63
N ASP A 1060 -4.31 -55.54 -12.55
CA ASP A 1060 -3.05 -55.48 -11.80
C ASP A 1060 -3.02 -54.43 -10.67
N ASP A 1061 -4.02 -53.54 -10.54
CA ASP A 1061 -4.00 -52.45 -9.55
C ASP A 1061 -5.40 -51.98 -9.09
N GLU A 1062 -5.49 -51.35 -7.92
CA GLU A 1062 -6.73 -50.83 -7.33
C GLU A 1062 -6.59 -49.43 -6.73
N ALA A 1063 -7.62 -48.59 -6.93
CA ALA A 1063 -7.67 -47.23 -6.39
C ALA A 1063 -8.98 -47.00 -5.65
N ARG A 1064 -8.93 -46.45 -4.44
CA ARG A 1064 -10.07 -46.38 -3.51
C ARG A 1064 -10.45 -44.95 -3.18
N CYS A 1065 -11.76 -44.71 -3.11
CA CYS A 1065 -12.36 -43.47 -2.64
C CYS A 1065 -13.39 -43.77 -1.55
N THR A 1066 -13.28 -43.12 -0.41
CA THR A 1066 -14.25 -43.27 0.69
C THR A 1066 -15.38 -42.25 0.52
N VAL A 1067 -16.64 -42.69 0.59
CA VAL A 1067 -17.81 -41.82 0.40
C VAL A 1067 -18.65 -41.76 1.67
N TYR A 1068 -18.89 -40.54 2.13
CA TYR A 1068 -19.81 -40.21 3.23
C TYR A 1068 -21.08 -39.67 2.60
N VAL A 1069 -22.22 -40.15 3.09
CA VAL A 1069 -23.54 -39.76 2.59
C VAL A 1069 -24.41 -39.29 3.74
N GLY A 1070 -24.86 -38.03 3.71
CA GLY A 1070 -25.92 -37.43 4.52
C GLY A 1070 -25.74 -37.43 6.05
N GLY A 1071 -25.72 -36.23 6.62
CA GLY A 1071 -25.91 -35.95 8.05
C GLY A 1071 -26.58 -34.59 8.23
N GLY A 1072 -27.91 -34.56 8.08
CA GLY A 1072 -28.73 -33.35 8.23
C GLY A 1072 -30.13 -33.66 8.77
N SER A 1073 -30.22 -34.24 9.98
CA SER A 1073 -31.07 -33.74 11.09
C SER A 1073 -31.11 -34.72 12.27
N GLY A 1074 -30.75 -34.24 13.47
CA GLY A 1074 -31.36 -34.62 14.75
C GLY A 1074 -30.88 -35.90 15.44
N GLY A 1075 -29.87 -35.76 16.31
CA GLY A 1075 -29.58 -36.74 17.37
C GLY A 1075 -28.27 -36.50 18.14
N ASP A 1076 -28.30 -35.63 19.16
CA ASP A 1076 -27.40 -35.53 20.33
C ASP A 1076 -25.87 -35.31 20.18
N GLY A 1077 -25.34 -35.06 18.98
CA GLY A 1077 -23.94 -34.64 18.78
C GLY A 1077 -23.72 -33.16 19.06
N GLY A 1078 -23.80 -32.73 20.33
CA GLY A 1078 -23.63 -31.31 20.69
C GLY A 1078 -22.28 -30.69 20.31
N ASP A 1079 -22.14 -29.39 20.60
CA ASP A 1079 -20.91 -28.60 20.45
C ASP A 1079 -19.65 -29.38 20.88
N VAL A 1080 -18.55 -29.14 20.17
CA VAL A 1080 -17.22 -29.59 20.56
C VAL A 1080 -16.97 -29.21 22.01
N THR A 1081 -16.77 -30.22 22.86
CA THR A 1081 -16.52 -30.06 24.29
C THR A 1081 -15.03 -30.18 24.63
N LYS A 1082 -14.23 -30.80 23.76
CA LYS A 1082 -12.79 -30.95 23.96
C LYS A 1082 -12.03 -31.11 22.63
N ILE A 1083 -10.88 -30.44 22.51
CA ILE A 1083 -9.89 -30.68 21.45
C ILE A 1083 -8.58 -31.15 22.11
N VAL A 1084 -7.99 -32.22 21.57
CA VAL A 1084 -6.64 -32.68 21.92
C VAL A 1084 -5.77 -32.53 20.68
N VAL A 1085 -4.68 -31.78 20.79
CA VAL A 1085 -3.67 -31.66 19.73
C VAL A 1085 -2.56 -32.67 20.02
N GLU A 1086 -2.16 -33.44 19.01
CA GLU A 1086 -1.08 -34.43 19.06
C GLU A 1086 -0.03 -34.06 18.00
N ALA A 1087 1.26 -34.03 18.37
CA ALA A 1087 2.37 -33.82 17.43
C ALA A 1087 3.04 -35.14 17.07
N ASP A 1088 3.54 -35.26 15.83
CA ASP A 1088 4.45 -36.35 15.44
C ASP A 1088 5.77 -36.24 16.22
N GLU A 1089 6.28 -35.01 16.36
CA GLU A 1089 7.42 -34.63 17.20
C GLU A 1089 7.14 -33.28 17.89
N GLU A 1090 7.27 -33.22 19.21
CA GLU A 1090 7.09 -31.99 20.02
C GLU A 1090 8.39 -31.18 20.14
N GLU A 1091 9.55 -31.81 19.88
CA GLU A 1091 10.85 -31.17 19.81
C GLU A 1091 11.41 -31.32 18.40
N ILE A 1092 11.62 -30.22 17.69
CA ILE A 1092 12.16 -30.18 16.32
C ILE A 1092 13.42 -29.31 16.26
N GLU A 1093 14.27 -29.46 15.25
CA GLU A 1093 15.41 -28.55 15.05
C GLU A 1093 15.01 -27.35 14.16
N VAL A 1094 15.74 -26.23 14.26
CA VAL A 1094 15.53 -25.07 13.36
C VAL A 1094 15.68 -25.50 11.89
N GLY A 1095 14.68 -25.17 11.07
CA GLY A 1095 14.56 -25.53 9.66
C GLY A 1095 13.93 -26.91 9.41
N THR A 1096 13.52 -27.64 10.46
CA THR A 1096 12.82 -28.92 10.33
C THR A 1096 11.33 -28.78 10.61
N ARG A 1097 10.53 -29.78 10.21
CA ARG A 1097 9.07 -29.74 10.27
C ARG A 1097 8.50 -30.93 11.00
N THR A 1098 7.48 -30.68 11.81
CA THR A 1098 6.59 -31.68 12.42
C THR A 1098 5.16 -31.47 11.94
N THR A 1099 4.31 -32.49 12.07
CA THR A 1099 2.88 -32.37 11.77
C THR A 1099 2.09 -32.50 13.07
N LEU A 1100 1.12 -31.61 13.27
CA LEU A 1100 0.13 -31.71 14.33
C LEU A 1100 -1.17 -32.27 13.77
N SER A 1101 -1.83 -33.08 14.57
CA SER A 1101 -3.18 -33.59 14.33
C SER A 1101 -4.09 -33.28 15.51
N VAL A 1102 -5.40 -33.22 15.28
CA VAL A 1102 -6.38 -33.02 16.36
C VAL A 1102 -7.35 -34.18 16.50
N ARG A 1103 -7.75 -34.44 17.75
CA ARG A 1103 -8.91 -35.24 18.09
C ARG A 1103 -9.94 -34.38 18.81
N VAL A 1104 -11.15 -34.39 18.29
CA VAL A 1104 -12.27 -33.60 18.79
C VAL A 1104 -13.24 -34.52 19.52
N SER A 1105 -13.82 -34.05 20.64
CA SER A 1105 -14.82 -34.77 21.43
C SER A 1105 -16.08 -33.92 21.67
N PRO A 1106 -17.28 -34.50 21.60
CA PRO A 1106 -17.51 -35.89 21.24
C PRO A 1106 -17.16 -36.12 19.75
N SER A 1107 -16.77 -37.34 19.37
CA SER A 1107 -16.25 -37.62 18.02
C SER A 1107 -17.31 -37.50 16.91
N ASP A 1108 -18.55 -37.25 17.31
CA ASP A 1108 -19.75 -37.02 16.51
C ASP A 1108 -20.29 -35.58 16.69
N ALA A 1109 -19.44 -34.63 17.10
CA ALA A 1109 -19.82 -33.21 17.17
C ALA A 1109 -20.33 -32.68 15.82
N ASP A 1110 -21.34 -31.79 15.86
CA ASP A 1110 -22.00 -31.23 14.68
C ASP A 1110 -21.03 -30.53 13.69
N ASP A 1111 -19.94 -29.91 14.18
CA ASP A 1111 -18.83 -29.40 13.37
C ASP A 1111 -17.47 -29.62 14.09
N ASP A 1112 -16.77 -30.69 13.71
CA ASP A 1112 -15.51 -31.14 14.31
C ASP A 1112 -14.25 -30.45 13.75
N ARG A 1113 -14.42 -29.43 12.90
CA ARG A 1113 -13.30 -28.77 12.21
C ARG A 1113 -12.64 -27.74 13.11
N VAL A 1114 -11.32 -27.62 13.00
CA VAL A 1114 -10.55 -26.64 13.79
C VAL A 1114 -9.89 -25.55 12.94
N LYS A 1115 -9.62 -24.40 13.56
CA LYS A 1115 -8.74 -23.33 13.07
C LYS A 1115 -7.44 -23.35 13.86
N TRP A 1116 -6.30 -23.27 13.17
CA TRP A 1116 -4.97 -23.28 13.79
C TRP A 1116 -4.39 -21.88 13.94
N VAL A 1117 -3.74 -21.62 15.07
CA VAL A 1117 -2.99 -20.38 15.37
C VAL A 1117 -1.74 -20.73 16.20
N THR A 1118 -0.70 -19.90 16.15
CA THR A 1118 0.48 -19.96 17.05
C THR A 1118 0.54 -18.67 17.85
N ASP A 1119 1.10 -18.72 19.07
CA ASP A 1119 1.33 -17.55 19.92
C ASP A 1119 2.64 -16.81 19.60
N ASP A 1120 3.56 -17.45 18.88
CA ASP A 1120 4.83 -16.89 18.45
C ASP A 1120 5.17 -17.42 17.04
N ASP A 1121 4.94 -16.59 16.02
CA ASP A 1121 5.24 -16.87 14.61
C ASP A 1121 6.70 -16.57 14.23
N ASP A 1122 7.51 -16.02 15.16
CA ASP A 1122 8.96 -15.88 15.03
C ASP A 1122 9.70 -17.18 15.43
N ILE A 1123 9.08 -18.05 16.23
CA ILE A 1123 9.63 -19.36 16.63
C ILE A 1123 9.15 -20.49 15.71
N VAL A 1124 7.86 -20.54 15.33
CA VAL A 1124 7.33 -21.54 14.39
C VAL A 1124 6.43 -20.95 13.31
N GLU A 1125 6.54 -21.46 12.08
CA GLU A 1125 5.61 -21.14 11.00
C GLU A 1125 4.59 -22.27 10.81
N LEU A 1126 3.31 -21.92 10.77
CA LEU A 1126 2.23 -22.87 10.48
C LEU A 1126 1.89 -22.88 8.99
N SER A 1127 1.91 -24.06 8.38
CA SER A 1127 1.56 -24.26 6.97
C SER A 1127 0.65 -25.48 6.80
N ASN A 1128 0.03 -25.62 5.63
CA ASN A 1128 -0.88 -26.73 5.32
C ASN A 1128 -2.02 -26.91 6.35
N LEU A 1129 -2.65 -25.79 6.73
CA LEU A 1129 -3.71 -25.74 7.75
C LEU A 1129 -4.99 -26.42 7.24
N THR A 1130 -5.25 -27.66 7.68
CA THR A 1130 -6.51 -28.37 7.41
C THR A 1130 -7.40 -28.38 8.65
N SER A 1131 -8.64 -28.83 8.48
CA SER A 1131 -9.61 -28.95 9.59
C SER A 1131 -9.22 -29.99 10.66
N SER A 1132 -8.19 -30.80 10.42
CA SER A 1132 -7.77 -31.89 11.32
C SER A 1132 -6.26 -32.00 11.53
N SER A 1133 -5.45 -31.21 10.82
CA SER A 1133 -3.99 -31.22 10.94
C SER A 1133 -3.35 -29.88 10.52
N CYS A 1134 -2.13 -29.60 10.98
CA CYS A 1134 -1.29 -28.54 10.46
C CYS A 1134 0.19 -28.97 10.43
N LYS A 1135 1.00 -28.36 9.56
CA LYS A 1135 2.46 -28.52 9.58
C LYS A 1135 3.10 -27.35 10.30
N VAL A 1136 4.09 -27.64 11.13
CA VAL A 1136 4.82 -26.67 11.94
C VAL A 1136 6.29 -26.74 11.55
N GLU A 1137 6.86 -25.62 11.10
CA GLU A 1137 8.29 -25.48 10.81
C GLU A 1137 8.97 -24.65 11.89
N GLY A 1138 10.06 -25.17 12.46
CA GLY A 1138 10.83 -24.43 13.45
C GLY A 1138 11.70 -23.37 12.80
N LEU A 1139 11.46 -22.09 13.08
CA LEU A 1139 12.19 -20.97 12.46
C LEU A 1139 13.37 -20.48 13.31
N ARG A 1140 13.25 -20.58 14.64
CA ARG A 1140 14.27 -20.15 15.60
C ARG A 1140 14.21 -20.98 16.87
N ASP A 1141 15.35 -21.16 17.54
CA ASP A 1141 15.40 -21.86 18.83
C ASP A 1141 14.45 -21.20 19.84
N GLY A 1142 13.54 -21.98 20.43
CA GLY A 1142 12.48 -21.46 21.30
C GLY A 1142 11.37 -22.47 21.54
N THR A 1143 10.27 -22.05 22.18
CA THR A 1143 9.07 -22.88 22.33
C THR A 1143 7.87 -22.04 21.96
N ALA A 1144 7.05 -22.54 21.03
CA ALA A 1144 5.83 -21.87 20.59
C ALA A 1144 4.62 -22.77 20.83
N THR A 1145 3.53 -22.19 21.30
CA THR A 1145 2.27 -22.87 21.56
C THR A 1145 1.38 -22.84 20.32
N VAL A 1146 1.18 -24.00 19.70
CA VAL A 1146 0.27 -24.14 18.57
C VAL A 1146 -1.11 -24.58 19.06
N THR A 1147 -2.14 -23.80 18.71
CA THR A 1147 -3.52 -23.97 19.20
C THR A 1147 -4.50 -24.25 18.06
N ALA A 1148 -5.30 -25.31 18.22
CA ALA A 1148 -6.48 -25.62 17.42
C ALA A 1148 -7.75 -25.13 18.12
N ILE A 1149 -8.62 -24.43 17.40
CA ILE A 1149 -9.86 -23.80 17.91
C ILE A 1149 -11.06 -24.36 17.15
N ALA A 1150 -12.09 -24.86 17.84
CA ALA A 1150 -13.31 -25.39 17.23
C ALA A 1150 -14.02 -24.33 16.37
N ARG A 1151 -14.57 -24.74 15.22
CA ARG A 1151 -15.26 -23.84 14.27
C ARG A 1151 -16.78 -23.84 14.38
N ASP A 1152 -17.35 -24.74 15.19
CA ASP A 1152 -18.78 -24.85 15.50
C ASP A 1152 -19.35 -23.66 16.29
N GLY A 1153 -18.49 -22.76 16.79
CA GLY A 1153 -18.86 -21.61 17.61
C GLY A 1153 -18.75 -21.85 19.12
N SER A 1154 -18.38 -23.06 19.55
CA SER A 1154 -18.18 -23.43 20.97
C SER A 1154 -17.01 -22.71 21.63
N GLY A 1155 -16.04 -22.26 20.84
CA GLY A 1155 -14.81 -21.61 21.32
C GLY A 1155 -13.82 -22.55 22.01
N VAL A 1156 -14.08 -23.87 22.02
CA VAL A 1156 -13.19 -24.87 22.63
C VAL A 1156 -11.85 -24.92 21.91
N ARG A 1157 -10.76 -25.06 22.69
CA ARG A 1157 -9.38 -25.04 22.21
C ARG A 1157 -8.60 -26.26 22.69
N GLY A 1158 -7.67 -26.71 21.87
CA GLY A 1158 -6.59 -27.62 22.26
C GLY A 1158 -5.27 -27.03 21.82
N SER A 1159 -4.25 -27.11 22.65
CA SER A 1159 -2.94 -26.51 22.39
C SER A 1159 -1.83 -27.49 22.68
N ILE A 1160 -0.69 -27.32 22.00
CA ILE A 1160 0.54 -28.08 22.23
C ILE A 1160 1.74 -27.14 22.06
N ASP A 1161 2.76 -27.33 22.88
CA ASP A 1161 4.01 -26.57 22.80
C ASP A 1161 4.97 -27.32 21.86
N ILE A 1162 5.52 -26.59 20.88
CA ILE A 1162 6.55 -27.09 19.97
C ILE A 1162 7.86 -26.42 20.31
N VAL A 1163 8.80 -27.22 20.79
CA VAL A 1163 10.16 -26.80 21.12
C VAL A 1163 11.01 -26.91 19.87
N VAL A 1164 11.63 -25.81 19.48
CA VAL A 1164 12.58 -25.76 18.38
C VAL A 1164 13.99 -25.64 18.97
N GLY A 1165 14.88 -26.60 18.73
CA GLY A 1165 16.30 -26.59 19.14
C GLY A 1165 16.87 -27.93 19.62
N THR A 1166 18.21 -28.12 19.56
CA THR A 1166 18.86 -29.40 19.87
C THR A 1166 18.98 -29.65 21.39
N GLY A 1167 18.18 -30.58 21.92
CA GLY A 1167 18.16 -30.95 23.34
C GLY A 1167 19.49 -31.47 23.90
N LYS A 1168 19.98 -30.82 24.97
CA LYS A 1168 20.78 -31.47 26.03
C LYS A 1168 20.35 -30.93 27.41
N TYR A 1169 19.25 -31.43 27.93
CA TYR A 1169 19.04 -31.50 29.39
C TYR A 1169 18.27 -32.77 29.76
N LYS A 1170 18.98 -33.76 30.35
CA LYS A 1170 18.40 -34.69 31.33
C LYS A 1170 19.08 -34.46 32.67
N GLN A 1171 18.23 -34.25 33.68
CA GLN A 1171 18.49 -33.68 35.01
C GLN A 1171 19.53 -34.43 35.86
N THR A 1172 20.29 -33.67 36.66
CA THR A 1172 20.29 -33.77 38.15
C THR A 1172 21.08 -32.60 38.77
N GLY A 1173 20.45 -31.85 39.69
CA GLY A 1173 21.16 -31.15 40.78
C GLY A 1173 21.47 -29.64 40.64
N LYS A 1174 20.44 -28.80 40.80
CA LYS A 1174 20.40 -27.56 41.62
C LYS A 1174 21.65 -26.63 41.64
N ASP A 1175 21.70 -25.63 40.74
CA ASP A 1175 21.99 -24.18 40.99
C ASP A 1175 21.99 -23.40 39.63
N THR A 1176 20.94 -22.64 39.29
CA THR A 1176 20.76 -21.17 39.37
C THR A 1176 21.63 -20.29 38.43
N SER A 1177 21.10 -19.96 37.24
CA SER A 1177 21.47 -18.75 36.47
C SER A 1177 20.51 -18.55 35.27
N SER A 1178 19.39 -17.85 35.48
CA SER A 1178 18.50 -17.41 34.39
C SER A 1178 19.09 -16.18 33.69
N THR A 1179 19.03 -16.17 32.35
CA THR A 1179 19.30 -15.00 31.49
C THR A 1179 18.08 -14.09 31.33
N ALA A 1180 16.92 -14.47 31.86
CA ALA A 1180 15.76 -13.58 31.97
C ALA A 1180 16.11 -12.38 32.87
N PRO A 1181 15.69 -11.15 32.50
CA PRO A 1181 15.82 -9.96 33.33
C PRO A 1181 15.43 -10.27 34.77
N LYS A 1182 16.36 -10.06 35.70
CA LYS A 1182 16.13 -10.32 37.12
C LYS A 1182 15.92 -9.00 37.84
N LYS A 1183 14.77 -8.87 38.51
CA LYS A 1183 14.44 -7.76 39.42
C LYS A 1183 15.64 -7.50 40.36
N GLY A 1184 16.23 -6.30 40.29
CA GLY A 1184 17.38 -5.84 41.08
C GLY A 1184 18.76 -5.96 40.44
N VAL A 1185 18.93 -6.61 39.28
CA VAL A 1185 20.24 -6.71 38.59
C VAL A 1185 20.44 -5.49 37.69
N LYS A 1186 21.46 -4.67 37.99
CA LYS A 1186 21.77 -3.46 37.21
C LYS A 1186 22.72 -3.74 36.05
N VAL A 1187 22.60 -2.95 34.99
CA VAL A 1187 23.55 -2.89 33.89
C VAL A 1187 24.90 -2.40 34.43
N GLU A 1188 25.96 -3.14 34.15
CA GLU A 1188 27.34 -2.85 34.57
C GLU A 1188 28.20 -2.35 33.40
N ALA A 1189 27.90 -2.77 32.17
CA ALA A 1189 28.61 -2.36 30.97
C ALA A 1189 27.71 -2.31 29.73
N ILE A 1190 28.05 -1.41 28.79
CA ILE A 1190 27.45 -1.31 27.45
C ILE A 1190 28.54 -1.42 26.38
N SER A 1191 28.33 -2.25 25.36
CA SER A 1191 29.05 -2.22 24.09
C SER A 1191 28.17 -1.69 22.98
N ILE A 1192 28.77 -0.97 22.03
CA ILE A 1192 28.10 -0.41 20.86
C ILE A 1192 28.90 -0.86 19.64
N ASP A 1193 28.22 -1.44 18.65
CA ASP A 1193 28.79 -1.85 17.37
C ASP A 1193 28.13 -1.09 16.20
N GLY A 1194 28.94 -0.73 15.21
CA GLY A 1194 28.52 0.05 14.06
C GLY A 1194 29.66 0.84 13.40
N PRO A 1195 29.42 1.51 12.25
CA PRO A 1195 30.49 2.12 11.48
C PRO A 1195 31.09 3.36 12.17
N SER A 1196 32.41 3.46 12.30
CA SER A 1196 33.05 4.65 12.92
C SER A 1196 33.16 5.87 11.99
N THR A 1197 32.66 5.78 10.74
CA THR A 1197 32.72 6.86 9.74
C THR A 1197 31.46 6.89 8.89
N LEU A 1198 30.87 8.06 8.74
CA LEU A 1198 29.69 8.33 7.88
C LEU A 1198 30.03 9.42 6.85
N TYR A 1199 29.19 9.59 5.83
CA TYR A 1199 29.28 10.67 4.85
C TYR A 1199 27.96 11.47 4.80
N VAL A 1200 28.05 12.77 4.53
CA VAL A 1200 26.87 13.64 4.42
C VAL A 1200 26.03 13.24 3.21
N GLY A 1201 24.79 12.81 3.43
CA GLY A 1201 23.83 12.46 2.36
C GLY A 1201 23.81 10.99 1.92
N ASP A 1202 24.57 10.10 2.57
CA ASP A 1202 24.61 8.65 2.27
C ASP A 1202 23.49 7.84 2.96
N GLY A 1203 22.55 8.52 3.64
CA GLY A 1203 21.45 7.89 4.38
C GLY A 1203 21.85 7.40 5.77
N ARG A 1204 21.00 6.55 6.37
CA ARG A 1204 21.07 6.15 7.79
C ARG A 1204 21.81 4.82 7.96
N SER A 1205 22.77 4.77 8.89
CA SER A 1205 23.51 3.54 9.25
C SER A 1205 23.02 2.96 10.58
N VAL A 1206 22.94 1.63 10.69
CA VAL A 1206 22.47 0.94 11.90
C VAL A 1206 23.62 0.73 12.89
N TYR A 1207 23.34 0.96 14.17
CA TYR A 1207 24.22 0.67 15.30
C TYR A 1207 23.44 -0.19 16.29
N THR A 1208 24.11 -1.18 16.86
CA THR A 1208 23.53 -2.08 17.87
C THR A 1208 24.30 -1.95 19.17
N GLY A 1209 23.59 -2.03 20.29
CA GLY A 1209 24.12 -1.97 21.63
C GLY A 1209 23.82 -3.26 22.38
N THR A 1210 24.70 -3.66 23.29
CA THR A 1210 24.46 -4.80 24.18
C THR A 1210 24.87 -4.44 25.59
N VAL A 1211 24.07 -4.86 26.57
CA VAL A 1211 24.33 -4.63 28.00
C VAL A 1211 24.91 -5.88 28.66
N SER A 1212 25.67 -5.70 29.74
CA SER A 1212 26.18 -6.78 30.59
C SER A 1212 26.00 -6.42 32.07
N PRO A 1213 25.56 -7.36 32.93
CA PRO A 1213 25.14 -8.71 32.59
C PRO A 1213 23.82 -8.72 31.78
N ALA A 1214 23.66 -9.68 30.87
CA ALA A 1214 22.54 -9.71 29.92
C ALA A 1214 21.16 -9.93 30.59
N ASN A 1215 21.14 -10.30 31.87
CA ASN A 1215 19.94 -10.48 32.68
C ASN A 1215 19.66 -9.28 33.59
N ALA A 1216 20.21 -8.10 33.26
CA ALA A 1216 19.82 -6.86 33.92
C ALA A 1216 18.30 -6.68 33.85
N GLU A 1217 17.72 -6.10 34.90
CA GLU A 1217 16.27 -5.90 35.05
C GLU A 1217 15.69 -5.09 33.88
N ASP A 1218 16.44 -4.10 33.41
CA ASP A 1218 16.10 -3.30 32.25
C ASP A 1218 17.32 -3.19 31.32
N PRO A 1219 17.46 -4.13 30.36
CA PRO A 1219 18.64 -4.23 29.52
C PRO A 1219 18.60 -3.30 28.29
N GLY A 1220 17.61 -2.40 28.18
CA GLY A 1220 17.51 -1.47 27.05
C GLY A 1220 18.53 -0.34 27.10
N ILE A 1221 18.90 0.19 25.94
CA ILE A 1221 19.86 1.29 25.79
C ILE A 1221 19.16 2.54 25.26
N LYS A 1222 19.18 3.61 26.05
CA LYS A 1222 18.84 4.95 25.62
C LYS A 1222 19.97 5.55 24.80
N TRP A 1223 19.66 5.91 23.55
CA TRP A 1223 20.61 6.50 22.61
C TRP A 1223 20.53 8.03 22.59
N SER A 1224 21.69 8.68 22.56
CA SER A 1224 21.81 10.12 22.33
C SER A 1224 23.05 10.46 21.51
N VAL A 1225 23.15 11.68 21.00
CA VAL A 1225 24.34 12.18 20.30
C VAL A 1225 24.86 13.44 20.96
N THR A 1226 26.19 13.61 20.96
CA THR A 1226 26.83 14.77 21.59
C THR A 1226 26.68 16.06 20.79
N ASP A 1227 26.38 15.97 19.50
CA ASP A 1227 26.21 17.13 18.62
C ASP A 1227 25.18 16.82 17.53
N ARG A 1228 23.99 17.41 17.67
CA ARG A 1228 22.85 17.22 16.76
C ARG A 1228 23.00 17.99 15.43
N ASP A 1229 23.97 18.90 15.33
CA ASP A 1229 24.29 19.55 14.05
C ASP A 1229 25.16 18.65 13.16
N ILE A 1230 25.79 17.61 13.74
CA ILE A 1230 26.68 16.66 13.03
C ILE A 1230 25.99 15.31 12.81
N LEU A 1231 25.27 14.78 13.81
CA LEU A 1231 24.57 13.49 13.74
C LEU A 1231 23.10 13.64 14.11
N GLU A 1232 22.24 12.89 13.41
CA GLU A 1232 20.83 12.73 13.78
C GLU A 1232 20.52 11.27 14.08
N LEU A 1233 19.66 11.02 15.08
CA LEU A 1233 19.25 9.69 15.50
C LEU A 1233 17.82 9.38 15.06
N TYR A 1234 17.62 8.12 14.70
CA TYR A 1234 16.35 7.55 14.33
C TYR A 1234 16.21 6.24 15.08
N ASN A 1235 15.35 6.25 16.11
CA ASN A 1235 15.11 5.07 16.94
C ASN A 1235 14.41 3.97 16.14
N THR A 1236 14.63 2.73 16.55
CA THR A 1236 13.93 1.55 16.04
C THR A 1236 13.03 0.98 17.14
N ASP A 1237 12.18 0.03 16.78
CA ASP A 1237 11.30 -0.65 17.73
C ASP A 1237 12.09 -1.57 18.69
N ASP A 1238 13.34 -1.91 18.36
CA ASP A 1238 14.33 -2.47 19.28
C ASP A 1238 15.17 -1.34 19.92
N GLU A 1239 15.08 -1.20 21.23
CA GLU A 1239 15.78 -0.17 22.01
C GLU A 1239 17.30 -0.38 22.08
N ASN A 1240 17.78 -1.58 21.82
CA ASN A 1240 19.20 -1.87 21.69
C ASN A 1240 19.73 -1.58 20.29
N VAL A 1241 18.90 -1.04 19.39
CA VAL A 1241 19.29 -0.68 18.03
C VAL A 1241 18.93 0.78 17.74
N VAL A 1242 19.80 1.48 17.02
CA VAL A 1242 19.55 2.86 16.59
C VAL A 1242 20.11 3.10 15.20
N LYS A 1243 19.41 3.91 14.40
CA LYS A 1243 19.91 4.37 13.11
C LYS A 1243 20.47 5.78 13.25
N VAL A 1244 21.65 6.03 12.68
CA VAL A 1244 22.34 7.33 12.77
C VAL A 1244 22.67 7.86 11.38
N GLU A 1245 22.37 9.13 11.15
CA GLU A 1245 22.67 9.87 9.92
C GLU A 1245 23.72 10.96 10.17
N GLY A 1246 24.63 11.15 9.22
CA GLY A 1246 25.59 12.25 9.23
C GLY A 1246 25.05 13.49 8.52
N LEU A 1247 24.71 14.55 9.26
CA LEU A 1247 24.14 15.78 8.71
C LEU A 1247 25.20 16.76 8.22
N LYS A 1248 26.36 16.80 8.89
CA LYS A 1248 27.42 17.76 8.60
C LYS A 1248 28.79 17.16 8.87
N ALA A 1249 29.77 17.47 8.02
CA ALA A 1249 31.13 16.99 8.22
C ALA A 1249 31.72 17.50 9.56
N GLY A 1250 32.19 16.57 10.38
CA GLY A 1250 32.56 16.81 11.76
C GLY A 1250 32.81 15.51 12.53
N THR A 1251 32.99 15.59 13.84
CA THR A 1251 33.09 14.40 14.69
C THR A 1251 32.20 14.58 15.90
N ALA A 1252 31.34 13.61 16.12
CA ALA A 1252 30.44 13.55 17.27
C ALA A 1252 30.44 12.12 17.83
N TYR A 1253 29.81 11.92 18.98
CA TYR A 1253 29.72 10.62 19.63
C TYR A 1253 28.26 10.19 19.70
N LEU A 1254 28.00 8.93 19.35
CA LEU A 1254 26.80 8.21 19.75
C LEU A 1254 27.00 7.75 21.20
N VAL A 1255 26.03 8.00 22.06
CA VAL A 1255 26.09 7.72 23.48
C VAL A 1255 24.95 6.76 23.82
N GLY A 1256 25.29 5.60 24.38
CA GLY A 1256 24.34 4.64 24.92
C GLY A 1256 24.38 4.68 26.45
N GLU A 1257 23.22 4.82 27.07
CA GLU A 1257 22.99 4.81 28.51
C GLU A 1257 21.86 3.81 28.82
N PRO A 1258 21.91 3.02 29.89
CA PRO A 1258 20.86 2.05 30.17
C PRO A 1258 19.63 2.72 30.78
N TYR A 1259 18.45 2.13 30.62
CA TYR A 1259 17.21 2.65 31.20
C TYR A 1259 17.12 2.48 32.72
N ASP A 1260 17.82 1.48 33.28
CA ASP A 1260 17.84 1.16 34.72
C ASP A 1260 18.50 2.22 35.63
N LYS A 1261 18.89 3.39 35.08
CA LYS A 1261 19.56 4.52 35.75
C LYS A 1261 20.90 4.15 36.40
N SER A 1262 21.51 3.01 36.06
CA SER A 1262 22.90 2.75 36.41
C SER A 1262 23.77 3.83 35.75
N LYS A 1263 24.84 4.30 36.44
CA LYS A 1263 25.71 5.40 35.94
C LYS A 1263 26.63 4.94 34.80
N VAL A 1264 26.25 3.91 34.05
CA VAL A 1264 27.03 3.32 32.96
C VAL A 1264 26.75 4.10 31.68
N VAL A 1265 27.78 4.71 31.09
CA VAL A 1265 27.63 5.50 29.86
C VAL A 1265 28.69 5.05 28.86
N LYS A 1266 28.27 4.64 27.66
CA LYS A 1266 29.19 4.28 26.57
C LYS A 1266 29.14 5.31 25.46
N LYS A 1267 30.28 5.91 25.14
CA LYS A 1267 30.43 6.83 23.99
C LYS A 1267 31.16 6.12 22.84
N PHE A 1268 30.54 6.10 21.67
CA PHE A 1268 31.06 5.56 20.42
C PHE A 1268 31.33 6.70 19.44
N LYS A 1269 32.60 6.86 19.03
CA LYS A 1269 33.04 8.00 18.20
C LYS A 1269 32.68 7.78 16.73
N ILE A 1270 32.01 8.76 16.13
CA ILE A 1270 31.65 8.75 14.71
C ILE A 1270 32.23 10.00 14.03
N THR A 1271 32.96 9.80 12.94
CA THR A 1271 33.47 10.91 12.10
C THR A 1271 32.64 10.99 10.82
N VAL A 1272 31.93 12.12 10.63
CA VAL A 1272 31.19 12.41 9.41
C VAL A 1272 32.10 13.15 8.43
N LYS A 1273 32.26 12.64 7.21
CA LYS A 1273 33.02 13.27 6.13
C LYS A 1273 32.09 13.89 5.09
N LYS A 1274 32.62 14.84 4.33
CA LYS A 1274 31.90 15.40 3.17
C LYS A 1274 31.81 14.41 2.03
#